data_AF-A0A561XPT9-F1
#
_entry.id   AF-A0A561XPT9-F1
#
_cell.length_a   1.000
_cell.length_b   1.000
_cell.length_c   1.000
_cell.angle_alpha   90.00
_cell.angle_beta   90.00
_cell.angle_gamma   90.00
#
_symmetry.space_group_name_H-M   'P 1'
#
loop_
_entity.id
_entity.type
_entity.pdbx_description
1 polymer ?
#
loop_
_entity_poly.entity_id
_entity_poly.type
_entity_poly.pdbx_seq_one_letter_code
_entity_poly.pdbx_strand_id
1 'polypeptide(L)'
;MGNNTLLAGTALMLLLLVPVWLSPQESLHPSRRTLILLGVAGGLVSIAAFEALRWNAPELHIVAYPTATAFVALFFGVPAAAITAVLALQAALWTDTSAVWPATTVLGGALATGWAWRSLSQRWAWPDWAPLAGLTLTLPLVVSLVTTATSTAPEGTSNMHWHHGAGVLMLGIGWLVIASRARAELARNEIQQTLGQQEHQLRLALDALGGGRWEWDVVERRFFCDGRFYEAYGITSADLKSPDLWQRWYARRHPLDAERNASKLARAMDGAEESYEAEFRVMDTQGRWRWLMSRGTVARRDAQGRPASLIGMDVDISAHREAEEALQSAEAKYTTFYQTLPDPAGITRIADGRYIDVNPAFCELLGFTREEVLGRTSSELHIWANEHERKRLLDTYQREGKVDRLPLVAQSKGVQVPGLMSARSVLVNGENCFVFVFHDMTEAQRTSDELRALYNQLQQAGRLARLGAWEDERGRGLVYWSDVCFDIHGLSPNQPPPSDYIDRHVAPQYREPLREKFRQSIRSRAEWSMEMEVYHADGHLFWVRARGEPVIENGRVVRVRGVMQDIDEAKRAEQRLRQSEERFSRIFHLMPYPMGLSHRSDGRYVDLNPAWVDMLGIPREEAIGRTAVELGIFTAEDRQRLMEQVSQTGHLSDYEVTLNVRNGPRRTVLQSMRATEFDGEPCWLFSVHDITDRKRNEVQVREREALLSLTISAASLGLWDWDLQTGLVTGDRRWRAMRGLPVTGDTSAAVQWTTAIAPDDIDRITTELSRHTAHLGTPFDATWRLNQPNEPVRWVRNLGKIVGFDEQGRPARMLGVAIDVTPQREQEVMLQRLALYDALTGLPNRVLLARKLQECMAQARDTGKQLGVAYLDLDGFKPVNDRLGHGAGDRLLVVVAGRLTRALQPLDTVARLGGDEFVILMPGLGSVSDCERMLERVMESVSAPYTLDTERVVVTASIGYTIFPQDDADADTLLRHADQAMYAAKQAGRNRFHQFDAAQERALQLLRAQGHYLREALAQAQFILYLQPKVDMRSGTVVGAEVLSRWQHPERGLVPPGEFLPLLEGTDLEIGFGEWVAEAALTVLEQLQDRGMPMPLSINIAAQHLQQPDFADWVAGCLARHPRVPAHLVEIEITESAALYDLSAVADTLNALRAMGVTVALDDFGTGYSSLTYLRRLPMDTLKIDQSFVHGMMGDPGDLAIVQGVIGLARSFGYRVIAEGVETVEQGQMLLQLGCLQAQGYCIARPMPLEDFIGWTPTWQPPAGWQRNRPVL
;
A
#
# COMPACT_ATOMS: atom_id res chain seq x y z
N MET A 1 -82.05 4.43 50.22
CA MET A 1 -81.08 5.20 49.41
C MET A 1 -79.75 4.48 49.22
N GLY A 2 -78.79 4.49 50.18
CA GLY A 2 -77.39 4.04 49.95
C GLY A 2 -77.20 2.73 49.15
N ASN A 3 -77.82 1.62 49.57
CA ASN A 3 -77.72 0.34 48.85
C ASN A 3 -78.30 0.38 47.42
N ASN A 4 -79.31 1.23 47.16
CA ASN A 4 -79.97 1.34 45.86
C ASN A 4 -79.08 2.10 44.86
N THR A 5 -78.44 3.17 45.33
CA THR A 5 -77.43 3.90 44.55
C THR A 5 -76.20 3.04 44.27
N LEU A 6 -75.84 2.14 45.20
CA LEU A 6 -74.79 1.14 44.97
C LEU A 6 -75.22 0.12 43.91
N LEU A 7 -76.43 -0.46 44.02
CA LEU A 7 -76.99 -1.41 43.05
C LEU A 7 -77.08 -0.82 41.64
N ALA A 8 -77.68 0.36 41.48
CA ALA A 8 -77.74 1.06 40.20
C ALA A 8 -76.33 1.39 39.67
N GLY A 9 -75.40 1.81 40.54
CA GLY A 9 -73.98 1.99 40.21
C GLY A 9 -73.31 0.71 39.69
N THR A 10 -73.55 -0.44 40.34
CA THR A 10 -73.03 -1.73 39.88
C THR A 10 -73.64 -2.18 38.55
N ALA A 11 -74.95 -1.98 38.36
CA ALA A 11 -75.62 -2.27 37.08
C ALA A 11 -75.02 -1.45 35.94
N LEU A 12 -74.80 -0.14 36.17
CA LEU A 12 -74.12 0.73 35.21
C LEU A 12 -72.71 0.25 34.89
N MET A 13 -71.89 -0.09 35.89
CA MET A 13 -70.52 -0.57 35.70
C MET A 13 -70.42 -1.82 34.79
N LEU A 14 -71.48 -2.66 34.71
CA LEU A 14 -71.52 -3.79 33.76
C LEU A 14 -71.40 -3.34 32.30
N LEU A 15 -71.80 -2.11 31.95
CA LEU A 15 -71.65 -1.55 30.60
C LEU A 15 -70.18 -1.41 30.18
N LEU A 16 -69.27 -1.23 31.14
CA LEU A 16 -67.83 -1.19 30.89
C LEU A 16 -67.22 -2.58 30.69
N LEU A 17 -67.91 -3.68 30.99
CA LEU A 17 -67.41 -5.02 30.71
C LEU A 17 -67.31 -5.27 29.20
N VAL A 18 -68.30 -4.84 28.41
CA VAL A 18 -68.30 -5.05 26.95
C VAL A 18 -67.00 -4.55 26.29
N PRO A 19 -66.55 -3.29 26.49
CA PRO A 19 -65.29 -2.84 25.91
C PRO A 19 -64.02 -3.40 26.58
N VAL A 20 -64.08 -3.94 27.80
CA VAL A 20 -62.93 -4.64 28.43
C VAL A 20 -62.61 -5.97 27.74
N TRP A 21 -63.60 -6.60 27.10
CA TRP A 21 -63.44 -7.86 26.35
C TRP A 21 -63.22 -7.67 24.83
N LEU A 22 -63.18 -6.43 24.33
CA LEU A 22 -62.84 -6.12 22.94
C LEU A 22 -61.32 -6.11 22.72
N SER A 23 -60.90 -6.28 21.46
CA SER A 23 -59.51 -5.96 21.09
C SER A 23 -59.23 -4.46 21.34
N PRO A 24 -57.98 -4.06 21.67
CA PRO A 24 -57.65 -2.66 21.89
C PRO A 24 -58.06 -1.73 20.73
N GLN A 25 -57.94 -2.20 19.47
CA GLN A 25 -58.43 -1.46 18.28
C GLN A 25 -59.95 -1.29 18.30
N GLU A 26 -60.73 -2.36 18.50
CA GLU A 26 -62.19 -2.29 18.54
C GLU A 26 -62.73 -1.55 19.77
N SER A 27 -61.97 -1.44 20.86
CA SER A 27 -62.37 -0.62 21.99
C SER A 27 -62.39 0.87 21.60
N LEU A 28 -61.31 1.39 21.01
CA LEU A 28 -61.19 2.79 20.63
C LEU A 28 -61.98 3.14 19.35
N HIS A 29 -62.03 2.20 18.41
CA HIS A 29 -62.63 2.35 17.09
C HIS A 29 -63.60 1.17 16.81
N PRO A 30 -64.73 1.09 17.53
CA PRO A 30 -65.66 -0.04 17.44
C PRO A 30 -66.28 -0.17 16.04
N SER A 31 -66.29 -1.41 15.54
CA SER A 31 -66.92 -1.74 14.26
C SER A 31 -68.44 -1.49 14.30
N ARG A 32 -69.11 -1.48 13.13
CA ARG A 32 -70.58 -1.36 13.07
C ARG A 32 -71.30 -2.47 13.87
N ARG A 33 -70.73 -3.68 13.97
CA ARG A 33 -71.29 -4.77 14.80
C ARG A 33 -71.10 -4.47 16.29
N THR A 34 -69.90 -4.01 16.64
CA THR A 34 -69.47 -3.67 18.00
C THR A 34 -70.31 -2.51 18.58
N LEU A 35 -70.61 -1.49 17.77
CA LEU A 35 -71.51 -0.39 18.12
C LEU A 35 -72.96 -0.86 18.39
N ILE A 36 -73.46 -1.83 17.63
CA ILE A 36 -74.79 -2.43 17.88
C ILE A 36 -74.78 -3.20 19.21
N LEU A 37 -73.75 -3.99 19.48
CA LEU A 37 -73.60 -4.72 20.74
C LEU A 37 -73.50 -3.79 21.96
N LEU A 38 -72.75 -2.69 21.85
CA LEU A 38 -72.66 -1.64 22.87
C LEU A 38 -74.02 -0.95 23.11
N GLY A 39 -74.80 -0.71 22.06
CA GLY A 39 -76.16 -0.18 22.17
C GLY A 39 -77.14 -1.14 22.84
N VAL A 40 -77.08 -2.44 22.49
CA VAL A 40 -77.91 -3.48 23.11
C VAL A 40 -77.55 -3.67 24.59
N ALA A 41 -76.25 -3.74 24.92
CA ALA A 41 -75.77 -3.83 26.30
C ALA A 41 -76.12 -2.59 27.12
N GLY A 42 -75.99 -1.38 26.54
CA GLY A 42 -76.43 -0.14 27.16
C GLY A 42 -77.92 -0.14 27.46
N GLY A 43 -78.73 -0.64 26.52
CA GLY A 43 -80.16 -0.86 26.71
C GLY A 43 -80.46 -1.78 27.90
N LEU A 44 -79.94 -3.01 27.87
CA LEU A 44 -80.12 -4.00 28.95
C LEU A 44 -79.65 -3.48 30.32
N VAL A 45 -78.56 -2.73 30.37
CA VAL A 45 -78.07 -2.08 31.60
C VAL A 45 -79.01 -0.98 32.09
N SER A 46 -79.58 -0.14 31.20
CA SER A 46 -80.60 0.84 31.60
C SER A 46 -81.88 0.17 32.12
N ILE A 47 -82.31 -0.95 31.53
CA ILE A 47 -83.45 -1.76 32.02
C ILE A 47 -83.14 -2.30 33.43
N ALA A 48 -81.97 -2.92 33.62
CA ALA A 48 -81.57 -3.47 34.92
C ALA A 48 -81.41 -2.39 36.01
N ALA A 49 -80.85 -1.23 35.67
CA ALA A 49 -80.73 -0.11 36.60
C ALA A 49 -82.11 0.50 36.97
N PHE A 50 -83.05 0.53 36.02
CA PHE A 50 -84.42 1.00 36.23
C PHE A 50 -85.20 0.05 37.17
N GLU A 51 -85.20 -1.26 36.92
CA GLU A 51 -85.82 -2.26 37.81
C GLU A 51 -85.12 -2.32 39.19
N ALA A 52 -83.79 -2.17 39.28
CA ALA A 52 -83.09 -2.11 40.56
C ALA A 52 -83.48 -0.90 41.41
N LEU A 53 -83.92 0.20 40.79
CA LEU A 53 -84.52 1.34 41.50
C LEU A 53 -86.00 1.10 41.85
N ARG A 54 -86.70 0.22 41.13
CA ARG A 54 -88.16 0.00 41.22
C ARG A 54 -88.62 -0.63 42.53
N TRP A 55 -87.90 -1.61 43.05
CA TRP A 55 -88.29 -2.23 44.32
C TRP A 55 -88.06 -1.32 45.54
N ASN A 56 -87.06 -0.43 45.51
CA ASN A 56 -86.51 0.18 46.74
C ASN A 56 -86.49 1.72 46.79
N ALA A 57 -86.93 2.44 45.74
CA ALA A 57 -86.99 3.90 45.70
C ALA A 57 -88.11 4.40 44.77
N PRO A 58 -89.40 4.15 45.10
CA PRO A 58 -90.55 4.45 44.25
C PRO A 58 -90.64 5.93 43.81
N GLU A 59 -90.13 6.87 44.60
CA GLU A 59 -90.05 8.30 44.28
C GLU A 59 -89.15 8.64 43.08
N LEU A 60 -88.34 7.72 42.57
CA LEU A 60 -87.45 7.90 41.41
C LEU A 60 -87.99 7.28 40.09
N HIS A 61 -89.24 6.82 40.03
CA HIS A 61 -89.70 5.90 38.96
C HIS A 61 -90.12 6.49 37.62
N ILE A 62 -90.11 7.81 37.54
CA ILE A 62 -90.93 8.53 36.56
C ILE A 62 -90.26 8.60 35.17
N VAL A 63 -89.01 8.12 35.05
CA VAL A 63 -88.22 8.18 33.82
C VAL A 63 -87.28 6.98 33.68
N ALA A 64 -87.21 6.41 32.47
CA ALA A 64 -86.20 5.41 32.08
C ALA A 64 -84.76 5.93 32.29
N TYR A 65 -83.87 5.11 32.88
CA TYR A 65 -82.58 5.58 33.40
C TYR A 65 -81.65 6.17 32.31
N PRO A 66 -81.37 7.49 32.28
CA PRO A 66 -80.85 8.18 31.10
C PRO A 66 -79.32 8.17 30.97
N THR A 67 -78.59 7.88 32.06
CA THR A 67 -77.13 7.94 32.14
C THR A 67 -76.43 7.09 31.08
N ALA A 68 -76.89 5.86 30.84
CA ALA A 68 -76.26 4.98 29.84
C ALA A 68 -76.46 5.52 28.41
N THR A 69 -77.64 6.05 28.09
CA THR A 69 -77.93 6.70 26.81
C THR A 69 -76.99 7.88 26.55
N ALA A 70 -76.82 8.76 27.54
CA ALA A 70 -75.94 9.92 27.45
C ALA A 70 -74.46 9.54 27.33
N PHE A 71 -74.00 8.56 28.14
CA PHE A 71 -72.64 8.03 28.10
C PHE A 71 -72.32 7.37 26.74
N VAL A 72 -73.22 6.53 26.22
CA VAL A 72 -73.06 5.88 24.90
C VAL A 72 -73.08 6.93 23.78
N ALA A 73 -73.92 7.97 23.86
CA ALA A 73 -73.93 9.06 22.90
C ALA A 73 -72.61 9.86 22.89
N LEU A 74 -72.00 10.08 24.06
CA LEU A 74 -70.72 10.76 24.19
C LEU A 74 -69.55 9.95 23.63
N PHE A 75 -69.39 8.67 24.02
CA PHE A 75 -68.20 7.90 23.69
C PHE A 75 -68.32 7.00 22.45
N PHE A 76 -69.51 6.49 22.14
CA PHE A 76 -69.75 5.58 21.00
C PHE A 76 -70.62 6.21 19.89
N GLY A 77 -71.35 7.29 20.18
CA GLY A 77 -72.08 8.09 19.20
C GLY A 77 -73.55 7.68 19.00
N VAL A 78 -74.23 8.45 18.15
CA VAL A 78 -75.70 8.42 17.99
C VAL A 78 -76.29 7.04 17.65
N PRO A 79 -75.72 6.22 16.72
CA PRO A 79 -76.35 4.96 16.35
C PRO A 79 -76.45 3.95 17.50
N ALA A 80 -75.40 3.84 18.31
CA ALA A 80 -75.41 3.01 19.51
C ALA A 80 -76.35 3.57 20.58
N ALA A 81 -76.33 4.89 20.80
CA ALA A 81 -77.18 5.55 21.78
C ALA A 81 -78.67 5.49 21.45
N ALA A 82 -79.03 5.50 20.17
CA ALA A 82 -80.41 5.32 19.72
C ALA A 82 -80.93 3.91 20.05
N ILE A 83 -80.09 2.87 19.90
CA ILE A 83 -80.43 1.50 20.29
C ILE A 83 -80.59 1.42 21.83
N THR A 84 -79.67 2.02 22.59
CA THR A 84 -79.78 2.14 24.06
C THR A 84 -81.09 2.80 24.47
N ALA A 85 -81.46 3.93 23.84
CA ALA A 85 -82.68 4.68 24.14
C ALA A 85 -83.95 3.88 23.82
N VAL A 86 -84.02 3.22 22.66
CA VAL A 86 -85.19 2.42 22.26
C VAL A 86 -85.42 1.25 23.23
N LEU A 87 -84.36 0.56 23.66
CA LEU A 87 -84.46 -0.55 24.62
C LEU A 87 -84.79 -0.05 26.04
N ALA A 88 -84.19 1.06 26.49
CA ALA A 88 -84.53 1.68 27.77
C ALA A 88 -86.00 2.15 27.81
N LEU A 89 -86.52 2.64 26.69
CA LEU A 89 -87.93 3.04 26.55
C LEU A 89 -88.89 1.83 26.62
N GLN A 90 -88.50 0.66 26.12
CA GLN A 90 -89.32 -0.56 26.22
C GLN A 90 -89.58 -0.97 27.67
N ALA A 91 -88.64 -0.77 28.59
CA ALA A 91 -88.91 -0.99 30.02
C ALA A 91 -89.95 -0.01 30.58
N ALA A 92 -89.84 1.29 30.31
CA ALA A 92 -90.86 2.25 30.75
C ALA A 92 -92.25 1.91 30.20
N LEU A 93 -92.34 1.49 28.93
CA LEU A 93 -93.57 0.98 28.30
C LEU A 93 -94.16 -0.26 29.00
N TRP A 94 -93.32 -1.10 29.61
CA TRP A 94 -93.76 -2.29 30.36
C TRP A 94 -94.17 -1.98 31.80
N THR A 95 -93.73 -0.85 32.37
CA THR A 95 -94.02 -0.48 33.77
C THR A 95 -95.19 0.47 33.94
N ASP A 96 -95.32 1.49 33.08
CA ASP A 96 -96.44 2.44 33.09
C ASP A 96 -96.61 3.12 31.72
N THR A 97 -97.75 2.92 31.06
CA THR A 97 -98.05 3.52 29.76
C THR A 97 -98.24 5.05 29.80
N SER A 98 -98.46 5.65 30.97
CA SER A 98 -98.52 7.10 31.14
C SER A 98 -97.13 7.75 31.15
N ALA A 99 -96.10 7.02 31.62
CA ALA A 99 -94.72 7.50 31.72
C ALA A 99 -93.97 7.56 30.37
N VAL A 100 -94.60 7.15 29.27
CA VAL A 100 -93.96 7.02 27.94
C VAL A 100 -93.52 8.37 27.36
N TRP A 101 -94.33 9.43 27.52
CA TRP A 101 -93.97 10.78 27.05
C TRP A 101 -92.84 11.43 27.89
N PRO A 102 -92.85 11.34 29.24
CA PRO A 102 -91.67 11.65 30.06
C PRO A 102 -90.42 10.84 29.68
N ALA A 103 -90.53 9.52 29.51
CA ALA A 103 -89.40 8.66 29.19
C ALA A 103 -88.79 8.97 27.81
N THR A 104 -89.61 9.14 26.76
CA THR A 104 -89.14 9.51 25.42
C THR A 104 -88.42 10.86 25.43
N THR A 105 -88.99 11.88 26.08
CA THR A 105 -88.41 13.24 26.09
C THR A 105 -87.09 13.29 26.86
N VAL A 106 -86.97 12.63 28.02
CA VAL A 106 -85.69 12.61 28.75
C VAL A 106 -84.64 11.76 28.06
N LEU A 107 -84.99 10.58 27.50
CA LEU A 107 -84.04 9.77 26.73
C LEU A 107 -83.55 10.51 25.46
N GLY A 108 -84.43 11.26 24.81
CA GLY A 108 -84.07 12.17 23.71
C GLY A 108 -83.10 13.28 24.16
N GLY A 109 -83.39 13.93 25.29
CA GLY A 109 -82.50 14.94 25.88
C GLY A 109 -81.13 14.39 26.31
N ALA A 110 -81.09 13.16 26.84
CA ALA A 110 -79.87 12.44 27.20
C ALA A 110 -79.00 12.11 25.97
N LEU A 111 -79.63 11.66 24.88
CA LEU A 111 -78.95 11.40 23.62
C LEU A 111 -78.43 12.70 22.98
N ALA A 112 -79.25 13.75 22.96
CA ALA A 112 -78.88 15.05 22.38
C ALA A 112 -77.73 15.73 23.16
N THR A 113 -77.74 15.70 24.49
CA THR A 113 -76.67 16.26 25.33
C THR A 113 -75.34 15.50 25.16
N GLY A 114 -75.37 14.16 25.18
CA GLY A 114 -74.16 13.36 24.94
C GLY A 114 -73.57 13.59 23.54
N TRP A 115 -74.42 13.69 22.52
CA TRP A 115 -73.99 14.03 21.15
C TRP A 115 -73.43 15.44 21.03
N ALA A 116 -74.03 16.43 21.70
CA ALA A 116 -73.55 17.82 21.68
C ALA A 116 -72.14 17.93 22.28
N TRP A 117 -71.89 17.31 23.45
CA TRP A 117 -70.57 17.30 24.08
C TRP A 117 -69.53 16.55 23.24
N ARG A 118 -69.89 15.42 22.60
CA ARG A 118 -69.00 14.74 21.63
C ARG A 118 -68.63 15.64 20.44
N SER A 119 -69.62 16.35 19.90
CA SER A 119 -69.44 17.23 18.73
C SER A 119 -68.61 18.47 19.06
N LEU A 120 -68.71 18.98 20.30
CA LEU A 120 -67.89 20.08 20.81
C LEU A 120 -66.43 19.64 21.02
N SER A 121 -66.19 18.51 21.70
CA SER A 121 -64.82 18.03 21.94
C SER A 121 -64.09 17.69 20.63
N GLN A 122 -64.78 17.10 19.66
CA GLN A 122 -64.22 16.83 18.32
C GLN A 122 -63.89 18.09 17.52
N ARG A 123 -64.60 19.21 17.75
CA ARG A 123 -64.33 20.48 17.05
C ARG A 123 -63.20 21.29 17.67
N TRP A 124 -63.07 21.31 19.00
CA TRP A 124 -62.16 22.20 19.73
C TRP A 124 -61.00 21.48 20.43
N ALA A 125 -60.76 20.21 20.12
CA ALA A 125 -59.61 19.42 20.59
C ALA A 125 -59.40 19.46 22.12
N TRP A 126 -60.50 19.48 22.88
CA TRP A 126 -60.47 19.51 24.34
C TRP A 126 -59.96 18.19 24.94
N PRO A 127 -59.25 18.23 26.09
CA PRO A 127 -58.75 17.02 26.73
C PRO A 127 -59.89 16.09 27.16
N ASP A 128 -59.66 14.78 27.09
CA ASP A 128 -60.70 13.72 27.20
C ASP A 128 -61.64 13.83 28.43
N TRP A 129 -61.20 14.46 29.53
CA TRP A 129 -61.99 14.67 30.74
C TRP A 129 -62.98 15.85 30.65
N ALA A 130 -62.75 16.83 29.78
CA ALA A 130 -63.56 18.04 29.68
C ALA A 130 -65.01 17.79 29.20
N PRO A 131 -65.29 17.03 28.12
CA PRO A 131 -66.66 16.73 27.73
C PRO A 131 -67.35 15.77 28.72
N LEU A 132 -66.58 14.98 29.48
CA LEU A 132 -67.11 14.19 30.60
C LEU A 132 -67.62 15.11 31.71
N ALA A 133 -66.78 16.02 32.21
CA ALA A 133 -67.17 17.01 33.22
C ALA A 133 -68.38 17.84 32.76
N GLY A 134 -68.37 18.28 31.49
CA GLY A 134 -69.51 18.94 30.85
C GLY A 134 -70.80 18.13 30.94
N LEU A 135 -70.77 16.86 30.52
CA LEU A 135 -71.95 15.99 30.54
C LEU A 135 -72.44 15.68 31.97
N THR A 136 -71.54 15.52 32.95
CA THR A 136 -71.91 15.28 34.35
C THR A 136 -72.66 16.45 34.98
N LEU A 137 -72.39 17.68 34.54
CA LEU A 137 -73.08 18.90 34.97
C LEU A 137 -74.38 19.14 34.19
N THR A 138 -74.38 18.92 32.87
CA THR A 138 -75.56 19.23 32.05
C THR A 138 -76.65 18.16 32.08
N LEU A 139 -76.33 16.87 32.26
CA LEU A 139 -77.35 15.82 32.25
C LEU A 139 -78.35 15.95 33.41
N PRO A 140 -77.95 16.16 34.69
CA PRO A 140 -78.91 16.37 35.78
C PRO A 140 -79.84 17.57 35.57
N LEU A 141 -79.32 18.66 35.01
CA LEU A 141 -80.10 19.85 34.67
C LEU A 141 -81.15 19.55 33.60
N VAL A 142 -80.78 18.84 32.52
CA VAL A 142 -81.70 18.48 31.43
C VAL A 142 -82.75 17.46 31.87
N VAL A 143 -82.39 16.47 32.71
CA VAL A 143 -83.38 15.57 33.33
C VAL A 143 -84.39 16.37 34.14
N SER A 144 -83.91 17.26 35.04
CA SER A 144 -84.78 18.08 35.91
C SER A 144 -85.68 19.06 35.12
N LEU A 145 -85.18 19.64 34.03
CA LEU A 145 -85.95 20.54 33.17
C LEU A 145 -87.08 19.79 32.45
N VAL A 146 -86.83 18.56 32.00
CA VAL A 146 -87.82 17.77 31.26
C VAL A 146 -88.84 17.11 32.19
N THR A 147 -88.45 16.64 33.39
CA THR A 147 -89.43 16.13 34.38
C THR A 147 -90.38 17.23 34.88
N THR A 148 -89.88 18.44 35.10
CA THR A 148 -90.72 19.59 35.46
C THR A 148 -91.62 20.04 34.29
N ALA A 149 -91.10 20.09 33.06
CA ALA A 149 -91.89 20.45 31.87
C ALA A 149 -92.98 19.41 31.49
N THR A 150 -92.84 18.15 31.90
CA THR A 150 -93.81 17.06 31.62
C THR A 150 -94.82 16.83 32.75
N SER A 151 -94.88 17.72 33.76
CA SER A 151 -95.89 17.74 34.83
C SER A 151 -96.10 16.42 35.60
N THR A 152 -95.03 15.64 35.80
CA THR A 152 -95.08 14.35 36.51
C THR A 152 -94.35 14.35 37.85
N ALA A 153 -93.79 15.47 38.30
CA ALA A 153 -93.06 15.59 39.56
C ALA A 153 -94.01 15.59 40.79
N PRO A 154 -93.85 14.68 41.78
CA PRO A 154 -94.53 14.76 43.06
C PRO A 154 -94.02 15.93 43.92
N GLU A 155 -94.88 16.48 44.78
CA GLU A 155 -94.49 17.52 45.73
C GLU A 155 -93.40 17.03 46.70
N GLY A 156 -92.16 17.46 46.45
CA GLY A 156 -90.98 17.09 47.26
C GLY A 156 -89.71 16.76 46.46
N THR A 157 -89.80 16.52 45.15
CA THR A 157 -88.64 16.10 44.33
C THR A 157 -87.71 17.26 43.90
N SER A 158 -87.35 18.15 44.83
CA SER A 158 -86.31 19.18 44.63
C SER A 158 -84.91 18.73 45.06
N ASN A 159 -84.77 17.58 45.74
CA ASN A 159 -83.49 16.99 46.16
C ASN A 159 -82.71 16.30 45.01
N MET A 160 -82.49 17.10 43.96
CA MET A 160 -81.33 17.13 43.07
C MET A 160 -80.83 15.81 42.46
N HIS A 161 -81.10 15.64 41.16
CA HIS A 161 -80.75 14.48 40.31
C HIS A 161 -79.24 14.25 40.06
N TRP A 162 -78.35 14.69 40.95
CA TRP A 162 -76.89 14.52 40.83
C TRP A 162 -76.43 13.07 40.68
N HIS A 163 -77.24 12.10 41.13
CA HIS A 163 -76.93 10.67 40.97
C HIS A 163 -76.80 10.24 39.50
N HIS A 164 -77.50 10.88 38.55
CA HIS A 164 -77.28 10.63 37.12
C HIS A 164 -75.92 11.17 36.65
N GLY A 165 -75.51 12.34 37.16
CA GLY A 165 -74.19 12.94 36.91
C GLY A 165 -73.05 12.12 37.52
N ALA A 166 -73.22 11.62 38.75
CA ALA A 166 -72.30 10.69 39.38
C ALA A 166 -72.19 9.36 38.59
N GLY A 167 -73.31 8.86 38.04
CA GLY A 167 -73.31 7.71 37.13
C GLY A 167 -72.54 7.97 35.84
N VAL A 168 -72.70 9.15 35.21
CA VAL A 168 -71.88 9.54 34.05
C VAL A 168 -70.40 9.65 34.44
N LEU A 169 -70.07 10.23 35.60
CA LEU A 169 -68.70 10.37 36.08
C LEU A 169 -68.03 9.02 36.30
N MET A 170 -68.72 8.07 36.97
CA MET A 170 -68.21 6.72 37.21
C MET A 170 -67.96 5.96 35.90
N LEU A 171 -68.92 5.96 34.98
CA LEU A 171 -68.76 5.34 33.66
C LEU A 171 -67.64 6.00 32.84
N GLY A 172 -67.57 7.32 32.86
CA GLY A 172 -66.57 8.10 32.14
C GLY A 172 -65.15 7.88 32.67
N ILE A 173 -64.94 7.88 33.99
CA ILE A 173 -63.63 7.60 34.58
C ILE A 173 -63.19 6.17 34.25
N GLY A 174 -64.08 5.18 34.41
CA GLY A 174 -63.78 3.80 34.04
C GLY A 174 -63.47 3.64 32.54
N TRP A 175 -64.22 4.32 31.68
CA TRP A 175 -63.95 4.40 30.24
C TRP A 175 -62.59 5.01 29.92
N LEU A 176 -62.23 6.14 30.55
CA LEU A 176 -60.94 6.80 30.34
C LEU A 176 -59.77 5.90 30.76
N VAL A 177 -59.92 5.11 31.82
CA VAL A 177 -58.93 4.09 32.21
C VAL A 177 -58.80 2.98 31.15
N ILE A 178 -59.92 2.45 30.65
CA ILE A 178 -59.94 1.42 29.58
C ILE A 178 -59.31 1.97 28.30
N ALA A 179 -59.71 3.15 27.85
CA ALA A 179 -59.21 3.80 26.63
C ALA A 179 -57.75 4.27 26.77
N SER A 180 -57.27 4.55 27.98
CA SER A 180 -55.84 4.80 28.25
C SER A 180 -55.02 3.51 28.11
N ARG A 181 -55.49 2.42 28.74
CA ARG A 181 -54.85 1.10 28.64
C ARG A 181 -54.81 0.60 27.19
N ALA A 182 -55.92 0.70 26.45
CA ALA A 182 -55.98 0.29 25.05
C ALA A 182 -55.02 1.10 24.16
N ARG A 183 -54.91 2.42 24.36
CA ARG A 183 -53.92 3.26 23.66
C ARG A 183 -52.48 2.82 23.95
N ALA A 184 -52.14 2.54 25.20
CA ALA A 184 -50.81 2.06 25.58
C ALA A 184 -50.49 0.65 25.00
N GLU A 185 -51.47 -0.24 24.94
CA GLU A 185 -51.32 -1.60 24.43
C GLU A 185 -51.17 -1.62 22.89
N LEU A 186 -51.84 -0.71 22.18
CA LEU A 186 -51.63 -0.52 20.74
C LEU A 186 -50.25 0.05 20.42
N ALA A 187 -49.82 1.11 21.11
CA ALA A 187 -48.48 1.68 20.92
C ALA A 187 -47.38 0.63 21.16
N ARG A 188 -47.56 -0.26 22.16
CA ARG A 188 -46.65 -1.39 22.39
C ARG A 188 -46.58 -2.36 21.21
N ASN A 189 -47.73 -2.73 20.64
CA ASN A 189 -47.80 -3.67 19.53
C ASN A 189 -47.23 -3.06 18.22
N GLU A 190 -47.50 -1.78 17.97
CA GLU A 190 -46.98 -1.03 16.82
C GLU A 190 -45.44 -0.90 16.86
N ILE A 191 -44.88 -0.62 18.04
CA ILE A 191 -43.43 -0.65 18.28
C ILE A 191 -42.86 -2.04 18.04
N GLN A 192 -43.52 -3.11 18.52
CA GLN A 192 -43.04 -4.49 18.30
C GLN A 192 -43.08 -4.91 16.83
N GLN A 193 -44.10 -4.51 16.06
CA GLN A 193 -44.16 -4.78 14.63
C GLN A 193 -43.07 -4.00 13.86
N THR A 194 -42.83 -2.74 14.23
CA THR A 194 -41.79 -1.90 13.63
C THR A 194 -40.39 -2.50 13.83
N LEU A 195 -40.07 -2.93 15.07
CA LEU A 195 -38.80 -3.63 15.34
C LEU A 195 -38.66 -4.91 14.51
N GLY A 196 -39.71 -5.72 14.40
CA GLY A 196 -39.66 -6.98 13.65
C GLY A 196 -39.40 -6.80 12.14
N GLN A 197 -39.91 -5.71 11.55
CA GLN A 197 -39.63 -5.38 10.15
C GLN A 197 -38.18 -4.90 9.95
N GLN A 198 -37.64 -4.08 10.86
CA GLN A 198 -36.24 -3.65 10.81
C GLN A 198 -35.26 -4.83 10.99
N GLU A 199 -35.55 -5.74 11.92
CA GLU A 199 -34.73 -6.95 12.16
C GLU A 199 -34.69 -7.86 10.92
N HIS A 200 -35.81 -7.98 10.19
CA HIS A 200 -35.87 -8.76 8.95
C HIS A 200 -35.10 -8.10 7.80
N GLN A 201 -35.20 -6.77 7.64
CA GLN A 201 -34.45 -6.04 6.60
C GLN A 201 -32.94 -6.14 6.81
N LEU A 202 -32.46 -6.02 8.06
CA LEU A 202 -31.02 -6.15 8.34
C LEU A 202 -30.49 -7.54 7.99
N ARG A 203 -31.24 -8.61 8.31
CA ARG A 203 -30.85 -9.98 7.93
C ARG A 203 -30.63 -10.11 6.43
N LEU A 204 -31.52 -9.56 5.60
CA LEU A 204 -31.40 -9.62 4.14
C LEU A 204 -30.18 -8.84 3.60
N ALA A 205 -29.82 -7.72 4.22
CA ALA A 205 -28.62 -6.95 3.85
C ALA A 205 -27.31 -7.68 4.22
N LEU A 206 -27.25 -8.31 5.41
CA LEU A 206 -26.12 -9.14 5.83
C LEU A 206 -25.94 -10.35 4.88
N ASP A 207 -27.04 -10.97 4.47
CA ASP A 207 -27.10 -12.10 3.54
C ASP A 207 -26.75 -11.73 2.08
N ALA A 208 -26.62 -10.42 1.77
CA ALA A 208 -26.16 -9.88 0.48
C ALA A 208 -24.66 -9.56 0.47
N LEU A 209 -24.08 -9.25 1.62
CA LEU A 209 -22.62 -9.09 1.83
C LEU A 209 -21.85 -10.41 1.78
N GLY A 210 -22.54 -11.55 1.90
CA GLY A 210 -21.90 -12.87 1.99
C GLY A 210 -21.14 -13.10 3.30
N GLY A 211 -21.41 -12.31 4.35
CA GLY A 211 -20.83 -12.46 5.69
C GLY A 211 -21.82 -13.03 6.73
N GLY A 212 -21.33 -13.30 7.92
CA GLY A 212 -22.11 -13.86 9.04
C GLY A 212 -22.14 -12.95 10.26
N ARG A 213 -23.28 -12.86 10.95
CA ARG A 213 -23.37 -12.16 12.25
C ARG A 213 -22.83 -13.05 13.37
N TRP A 214 -22.23 -12.45 14.38
CA TRP A 214 -21.99 -13.11 15.66
C TRP A 214 -22.33 -12.19 16.84
N GLU A 215 -22.54 -12.81 17.99
CA GLU A 215 -22.76 -12.15 19.27
C GLU A 215 -22.01 -12.95 20.35
N TRP A 216 -21.21 -12.26 21.16
CA TRP A 216 -20.44 -12.84 22.25
C TRP A 216 -21.01 -12.32 23.58
N ASP A 217 -21.57 -13.23 24.38
CA ASP A 217 -21.98 -12.94 25.76
C ASP A 217 -20.76 -13.06 26.67
N VAL A 218 -20.36 -11.93 27.27
CA VAL A 218 -19.17 -11.80 28.14
C VAL A 218 -19.43 -12.45 29.51
N VAL A 219 -20.70 -12.53 29.94
CA VAL A 219 -21.10 -12.99 31.28
C VAL A 219 -21.25 -14.51 31.31
N GLU A 220 -21.92 -15.10 30.31
CA GLU A 220 -21.98 -16.56 30.13
C GLU A 220 -20.76 -17.14 29.40
N ARG A 221 -19.86 -16.27 28.88
CA ARG A 221 -18.72 -16.63 28.00
C ARG A 221 -19.14 -17.54 26.84
N ARG A 222 -20.21 -17.13 26.15
CA ARG A 222 -20.85 -17.88 25.06
C ARG A 222 -20.78 -17.13 23.74
N PHE A 223 -20.39 -17.85 22.69
CA PHE A 223 -20.48 -17.40 21.30
C PHE A 223 -21.80 -17.86 20.69
N PHE A 224 -22.46 -16.95 19.99
CA PHE A 224 -23.60 -17.20 19.13
C PHE A 224 -23.27 -16.68 17.72
N CYS A 225 -23.66 -17.40 16.68
CA CYS A 225 -23.49 -16.97 15.29
C CYS A 225 -24.75 -17.25 14.46
N ASP A 226 -25.03 -16.40 13.48
CA ASP A 226 -26.23 -16.46 12.62
C ASP A 226 -25.87 -16.07 11.17
N GLY A 227 -26.59 -16.63 10.21
CA GLY A 227 -26.35 -16.48 8.76
C GLY A 227 -25.56 -17.63 8.12
N ARG A 228 -25.80 -17.87 6.83
CA ARG A 228 -25.28 -19.03 6.06
C ARG A 228 -23.77 -19.04 5.85
N PHE A 229 -23.09 -17.92 6.06
CA PHE A 229 -21.64 -17.77 5.96
C PHE A 229 -20.88 -18.90 6.68
N TYR A 230 -21.24 -19.22 7.91
CA TYR A 230 -20.53 -20.23 8.71
C TYR A 230 -20.72 -21.67 8.20
N GLU A 231 -21.74 -21.94 7.36
CA GLU A 231 -21.94 -23.25 6.73
C GLU A 231 -20.82 -23.56 5.71
N ALA A 232 -20.34 -22.56 4.99
CA ALA A 232 -19.19 -22.69 4.06
C ALA A 232 -17.88 -23.04 4.80
N TYR A 233 -17.79 -22.65 6.07
CA TYR A 233 -16.71 -22.99 6.99
C TYR A 233 -17.08 -24.15 7.92
N GLY A 234 -18.13 -24.93 7.62
CA GLY A 234 -18.42 -26.19 8.29
C GLY A 234 -18.85 -26.06 9.75
N ILE A 235 -19.60 -25.01 10.08
CA ILE A 235 -20.47 -24.92 11.26
C ILE A 235 -21.90 -25.14 10.77
N THR A 236 -22.61 -26.16 11.28
CA THR A 236 -23.98 -26.46 10.85
C THR A 236 -25.02 -25.85 11.78
N SER A 237 -26.27 -25.77 11.32
CA SER A 237 -27.41 -25.32 12.13
C SER A 237 -27.70 -26.19 13.37
N ALA A 238 -27.16 -27.42 13.44
CA ALA A 238 -27.18 -28.25 14.64
C ALA A 238 -26.13 -27.81 15.68
N ASP A 239 -24.99 -27.28 15.22
CA ASP A 239 -23.87 -26.88 16.08
C ASP A 239 -24.12 -25.55 16.80
N LEU A 240 -25.04 -24.72 16.29
CA LEU A 240 -25.41 -23.41 16.85
C LEU A 240 -25.94 -23.45 18.31
N LYS A 241 -26.25 -24.64 18.83
CA LYS A 241 -26.68 -24.85 20.23
C LYS A 241 -25.63 -25.56 21.10
N SER A 242 -24.48 -25.89 20.54
CA SER A 242 -23.43 -26.65 21.22
C SER A 242 -22.58 -25.72 22.09
N PRO A 243 -22.30 -26.06 23.37
CA PRO A 243 -21.54 -25.19 24.27
C PRO A 243 -20.06 -25.03 23.86
N ASP A 244 -19.56 -25.88 22.96
CA ASP A 244 -18.21 -25.86 22.39
C ASP A 244 -18.12 -25.20 21.00
N LEU A 245 -19.21 -24.56 20.53
CA LEU A 245 -19.28 -23.86 19.24
C LEU A 245 -18.12 -22.88 19.04
N TRP A 246 -17.75 -22.15 20.09
CA TRP A 246 -16.62 -21.22 20.07
C TRP A 246 -15.29 -21.92 19.78
N GLN A 247 -14.98 -23.03 20.47
CA GLN A 247 -13.75 -23.78 20.27
C GLN A 247 -13.66 -24.32 18.84
N ARG A 248 -14.78 -24.76 18.25
CA ARG A 248 -14.81 -25.22 16.84
C ARG A 248 -14.60 -24.08 15.84
N TRP A 249 -15.16 -22.89 16.09
CA TRP A 249 -14.91 -21.72 15.25
C TRP A 249 -13.46 -21.22 15.36
N TYR A 250 -12.94 -21.15 16.59
CA TYR A 250 -11.59 -20.70 16.88
C TYR A 250 -10.51 -21.66 16.35
N ALA A 251 -10.72 -22.98 16.46
CA ALA A 251 -9.77 -23.99 15.98
C ALA A 251 -9.57 -24.02 14.45
N ARG A 252 -10.43 -23.34 13.68
CA ARG A 252 -10.26 -23.16 12.22
C ARG A 252 -9.40 -21.95 11.85
N ARG A 253 -9.01 -21.10 12.81
CA ARG A 253 -8.15 -19.92 12.57
C ARG A 253 -6.69 -20.35 12.35
N HIS A 254 -5.97 -19.63 11.50
CA HIS A 254 -4.54 -19.88 11.26
C HIS A 254 -3.74 -19.62 12.55
N PRO A 255 -2.83 -20.53 12.99
CA PRO A 255 -2.20 -20.44 14.32
C PRO A 255 -1.52 -19.09 14.61
N LEU A 256 -0.75 -18.55 13.66
CA LEU A 256 -0.08 -17.25 13.83
C LEU A 256 -1.07 -16.08 13.96
N ASP A 257 -2.24 -16.17 13.32
CA ASP A 257 -3.26 -15.11 13.38
C ASP A 257 -4.11 -15.25 14.65
N ALA A 258 -4.33 -16.49 15.09
CA ALA A 258 -4.96 -16.82 16.36
C ALA A 258 -4.12 -16.33 17.54
N GLU A 259 -2.78 -16.47 17.48
CA GLU A 259 -1.82 -15.95 18.45
C GLU A 259 -1.70 -14.41 18.38
N ARG A 260 -1.45 -13.83 17.20
CA ARG A 260 -1.39 -12.37 16.98
C ARG A 260 -2.63 -11.67 17.53
N ASN A 261 -3.81 -12.21 17.24
CA ASN A 261 -5.07 -11.62 17.64
C ASN A 261 -5.52 -12.09 19.04
N ALA A 262 -4.79 -12.99 19.72
CA ALA A 262 -5.21 -13.58 21.01
C ALA A 262 -5.43 -12.53 22.10
N SER A 263 -4.54 -11.53 22.20
CA SER A 263 -4.62 -10.47 23.19
C SER A 263 -5.82 -9.54 22.94
N LYS A 264 -6.03 -9.13 21.68
CA LYS A 264 -7.18 -8.29 21.27
C LYS A 264 -8.50 -9.04 21.41
N LEU A 265 -8.51 -10.32 21.07
CA LEU A 265 -9.67 -11.20 21.18
C LEU A 265 -10.00 -11.52 22.64
N ALA A 266 -9.03 -11.83 23.49
CA ALA A 266 -9.26 -12.00 24.93
C ALA A 266 -9.78 -10.71 25.57
N ARG A 267 -9.18 -9.55 25.22
CA ARG A 267 -9.70 -8.25 25.67
C ARG A 267 -11.12 -7.97 25.17
N ALA A 268 -11.47 -8.33 23.94
CA ALA A 268 -12.86 -8.23 23.47
C ALA A 268 -13.81 -9.19 24.21
N MET A 269 -13.41 -10.45 24.39
CA MET A 269 -14.19 -11.50 25.07
C MET A 269 -14.43 -11.21 26.55
N ASP A 270 -13.50 -10.50 27.21
CA ASP A 270 -13.57 -10.06 28.61
C ASP A 270 -14.03 -8.59 28.76
N GLY A 271 -14.39 -7.91 27.66
CA GLY A 271 -14.96 -6.56 27.67
C GLY A 271 -13.98 -5.40 27.90
N ALA A 272 -12.67 -5.61 27.74
CA ALA A 272 -11.65 -4.58 27.84
C ALA A 272 -11.41 -3.74 26.57
N GLU A 273 -12.27 -3.86 25.53
CA GLU A 273 -12.33 -2.97 24.35
C GLU A 273 -13.78 -2.67 23.94
N GLU A 274 -14.03 -1.45 23.44
CA GLU A 274 -15.36 -1.01 23.00
C GLU A 274 -15.74 -1.51 21.60
N SER A 275 -14.74 -1.82 20.80
CA SER A 275 -14.88 -2.43 19.48
C SER A 275 -13.82 -3.50 19.28
N TYR A 276 -14.21 -4.60 18.65
CA TYR A 276 -13.32 -5.65 18.19
C TYR A 276 -13.15 -5.49 16.68
N GLU A 277 -11.92 -5.48 16.22
CA GLU A 277 -11.60 -5.46 14.79
C GLU A 277 -10.35 -6.28 14.58
N ALA A 278 -10.49 -7.39 13.86
CA ALA A 278 -9.41 -8.34 13.67
C ALA A 278 -9.55 -9.05 12.33
N GLU A 279 -8.48 -9.00 11.54
CA GLU A 279 -8.33 -9.83 10.36
C GLU A 279 -7.54 -11.09 10.70
N PHE A 280 -7.99 -12.24 10.19
CA PHE A 280 -7.37 -13.54 10.40
C PHE A 280 -7.76 -14.51 9.29
N ARG A 281 -6.86 -15.45 8.97
CA ARG A 281 -7.15 -16.53 8.04
C ARG A 281 -7.94 -17.64 8.73
N VAL A 282 -8.95 -18.18 8.05
CA VAL A 282 -9.75 -19.33 8.48
C VAL A 282 -9.73 -20.41 7.40
N MET A 283 -9.70 -21.68 7.81
CA MET A 283 -9.72 -22.81 6.88
C MET A 283 -11.16 -23.14 6.43
N ASP A 284 -11.39 -23.03 5.11
CA ASP A 284 -12.65 -23.40 4.47
C ASP A 284 -12.88 -24.93 4.47
N THR A 285 -14.09 -25.36 4.11
CA THR A 285 -14.44 -26.80 4.02
C THR A 285 -13.69 -27.57 2.92
N GLN A 286 -12.91 -26.89 2.08
CA GLN A 286 -12.07 -27.45 1.02
C GLN A 286 -10.58 -27.46 1.40
N GLY A 287 -10.23 -27.05 2.63
CA GLY A 287 -8.86 -27.07 3.16
C GLY A 287 -8.01 -25.85 2.78
N ARG A 288 -8.60 -24.78 2.22
CA ARG A 288 -7.87 -23.55 1.87
C ARG A 288 -8.02 -22.49 2.96
N TRP A 289 -7.00 -21.65 3.09
CA TRP A 289 -7.07 -20.45 3.92
C TRP A 289 -7.84 -19.33 3.21
N ARG A 290 -8.77 -18.70 3.92
CA ARG A 290 -9.52 -17.50 3.52
C ARG A 290 -9.26 -16.39 4.51
N TRP A 291 -8.96 -15.18 4.04
CA TRP A 291 -8.88 -14.01 4.92
C TRP A 291 -10.29 -13.57 5.32
N LEU A 292 -10.56 -13.52 6.62
CA LEU A 292 -11.78 -12.93 7.17
C LEU A 292 -11.46 -11.63 7.89
N MET A 293 -12.31 -10.62 7.70
CA MET A 293 -12.39 -9.45 8.56
C MET A 293 -13.54 -9.66 9.54
N SER A 294 -13.21 -9.69 10.83
CA SER A 294 -14.19 -9.70 11.91
C SER A 294 -14.26 -8.31 12.51
N ARG A 295 -15.43 -7.67 12.48
CA ARG A 295 -15.66 -6.37 13.12
C ARG A 295 -16.90 -6.40 13.99
N GLY A 296 -16.76 -5.99 15.24
CA GLY A 296 -17.84 -5.90 16.21
C GLY A 296 -17.68 -4.74 17.18
N THR A 297 -18.73 -4.49 17.93
CA THR A 297 -18.83 -3.40 18.90
C THR A 297 -19.59 -3.88 20.14
N VAL A 298 -19.37 -3.23 21.28
CA VAL A 298 -20.09 -3.54 22.51
C VAL A 298 -21.57 -3.21 22.35
N ALA A 299 -22.38 -4.27 22.24
CA ALA A 299 -23.82 -4.17 22.05
C ALA A 299 -24.54 -3.82 23.36
N ARG A 300 -24.02 -4.30 24.48
CA ARG A 300 -24.61 -4.15 25.81
C ARG A 300 -23.53 -4.04 26.87
N ARG A 301 -23.78 -3.24 27.90
CA ARG A 301 -22.92 -3.11 29.09
C ARG A 301 -23.67 -3.51 30.35
N ASP A 302 -22.95 -4.01 31.35
CA ASP A 302 -23.45 -4.13 32.71
C ASP A 302 -23.54 -2.75 33.37
N ALA A 303 -24.17 -2.69 34.55
CA ALA A 303 -24.28 -1.42 35.29
C ALA A 303 -22.94 -0.90 35.84
N GLN A 304 -21.84 -1.65 35.69
CA GLN A 304 -20.47 -1.20 36.01
C GLN A 304 -19.77 -0.59 34.77
N GLY A 305 -20.48 -0.35 33.66
CA GLY A 305 -19.93 0.19 32.42
C GLY A 305 -19.14 -0.83 31.59
N ARG A 306 -18.99 -2.07 32.07
CA ARG A 306 -18.21 -3.12 31.43
C ARG A 306 -19.09 -3.83 30.38
N PRO A 307 -18.56 -4.25 29.22
CA PRO A 307 -19.32 -5.02 28.24
C PRO A 307 -19.96 -6.27 28.84
N ALA A 308 -21.24 -6.45 28.56
CA ALA A 308 -22.02 -7.65 28.85
C ALA A 308 -22.21 -8.49 27.57
N SER A 309 -22.36 -7.85 26.41
CA SER A 309 -22.21 -8.53 25.12
C SER A 309 -21.58 -7.65 24.04
N LEU A 310 -20.86 -8.30 23.13
CA LEU A 310 -20.34 -7.72 21.88
C LEU A 310 -21.13 -8.31 20.71
N ILE A 311 -21.44 -7.49 19.69
CA ILE A 311 -22.06 -7.92 18.44
C ILE A 311 -21.16 -7.57 17.26
N GLY A 312 -21.07 -8.43 16.26
CA GLY A 312 -20.25 -8.18 15.08
C GLY A 312 -20.63 -8.97 13.85
N MET A 313 -19.81 -8.79 12.81
CA MET A 313 -19.91 -9.44 11.53
C MET A 313 -18.55 -9.96 11.10
N ASP A 314 -18.53 -11.19 10.57
CA ASP A 314 -17.38 -11.78 9.87
C ASP A 314 -17.65 -11.72 8.35
N VAL A 315 -16.68 -11.22 7.58
CA VAL A 315 -16.76 -11.03 6.11
C VAL A 315 -15.53 -11.64 5.43
N ASP A 316 -15.71 -12.39 4.34
CA ASP A 316 -14.57 -12.86 3.52
C ASP A 316 -13.99 -11.67 2.73
N ILE A 317 -12.72 -11.36 3.00
CA ILE A 317 -11.94 -10.29 2.39
C ILE A 317 -10.76 -10.83 1.58
N SER A 318 -10.73 -12.13 1.25
CA SER A 318 -9.60 -12.77 0.53
C SER A 318 -9.24 -12.02 -0.76
N ALA A 319 -10.24 -11.70 -1.59
CA ALA A 319 -10.03 -10.92 -2.82
C ALA A 319 -9.62 -9.45 -2.59
N HIS A 320 -9.85 -8.89 -1.39
CA HIS A 320 -9.35 -7.57 -1.00
C HIS A 320 -7.88 -7.66 -0.59
N ARG A 321 -7.53 -8.62 0.28
CA ARG A 321 -6.14 -8.85 0.70
C ARG A 321 -5.26 -9.30 -0.45
N GLU A 322 -5.72 -10.11 -1.40
CA GLU A 322 -4.95 -10.44 -2.61
C GLU A 322 -4.60 -9.20 -3.47
N ALA A 323 -5.50 -8.22 -3.54
CA ALA A 323 -5.26 -6.96 -4.25
C ALA A 323 -4.42 -5.96 -3.44
N GLU A 324 -4.68 -5.84 -2.15
CA GLU A 324 -3.96 -4.95 -1.23
C GLU A 324 -2.53 -5.45 -0.96
N GLU A 325 -2.32 -6.76 -0.78
CA GLU A 325 -0.99 -7.37 -0.69
C GLU A 325 -0.23 -7.20 -2.00
N ALA A 326 -0.88 -7.24 -3.18
CA ALA A 326 -0.22 -6.92 -4.44
C ALA A 326 0.20 -5.44 -4.52
N LEU A 327 -0.69 -4.51 -4.12
CA LEU A 327 -0.42 -3.07 -4.13
C LEU A 327 0.64 -2.68 -3.10
N GLN A 328 0.52 -3.15 -1.86
CA GLN A 328 1.52 -2.98 -0.80
C GLN A 328 2.82 -3.72 -1.10
N SER A 329 2.81 -4.87 -1.78
CA SER A 329 4.06 -5.50 -2.24
C SER A 329 4.75 -4.68 -3.34
N ALA A 330 4.07 -3.75 -4.02
CA ALA A 330 4.71 -2.76 -4.88
C ALA A 330 5.10 -1.49 -4.09
N GLU A 331 4.15 -0.87 -3.39
CA GLU A 331 4.33 0.38 -2.65
C GLU A 331 5.32 0.22 -1.50
N ALA A 332 5.25 -0.85 -0.69
CA ALA A 332 6.26 -1.14 0.32
C ALA A 332 7.59 -1.56 -0.28
N LYS A 333 7.68 -2.14 -1.49
CA LYS A 333 8.99 -2.29 -2.15
C LYS A 333 9.60 -0.91 -2.42
N TYR A 334 8.87 0.01 -3.04
CA TYR A 334 9.36 1.35 -3.32
C TYR A 334 9.64 2.18 -2.04
N THR A 335 8.75 2.13 -1.06
CA THR A 335 8.90 2.86 0.22
C THR A 335 9.99 2.25 1.09
N THR A 336 10.11 0.91 1.19
CA THR A 336 11.25 0.28 1.85
C THR A 336 12.54 0.66 1.11
N PHE A 337 12.62 0.55 -0.22
CA PHE A 337 13.83 1.00 -0.93
C PHE A 337 14.17 2.48 -0.65
N TYR A 338 13.20 3.39 -0.64
CA TYR A 338 13.43 4.82 -0.36
C TYR A 338 13.82 5.10 1.11
N GLN A 339 13.23 4.38 2.07
CA GLN A 339 13.45 4.57 3.51
C GLN A 339 14.64 3.77 4.07
N THR A 340 15.01 2.65 3.44
CA THR A 340 16.21 1.85 3.75
C THR A 340 17.34 2.07 2.74
N LEU A 341 17.24 3.09 1.88
CA LEU A 341 18.42 3.68 1.25
C LEU A 341 19.33 4.18 2.39
N PRO A 342 20.57 3.68 2.52
CA PRO A 342 21.49 4.15 3.56
C PRO A 342 21.91 5.60 3.31
N ASP A 343 21.76 6.07 2.07
CA ASP A 343 22.13 7.41 1.65
C ASP A 343 20.98 8.42 1.90
N PRO A 344 21.28 9.58 2.52
CA PRO A 344 20.43 10.76 2.57
C PRO A 344 19.79 11.14 1.22
N ALA A 345 18.47 10.95 1.12
CA ALA A 345 17.71 11.21 -0.10
C ALA A 345 16.52 12.14 0.16
N GLY A 346 16.04 12.81 -0.89
CA GLY A 346 14.91 13.72 -0.76
C GLY A 346 14.42 14.34 -2.06
N ILE A 347 13.41 15.17 -1.93
CA ILE A 347 12.72 15.88 -3.02
C ILE A 347 12.74 17.38 -2.70
N THR A 348 13.24 18.22 -3.63
CA THR A 348 13.17 19.69 -3.54
C THR A 348 12.55 20.29 -4.79
N ARG A 349 11.71 21.32 -4.65
CA ARG A 349 11.18 22.08 -5.78
C ARG A 349 12.28 22.87 -6.46
N ILE A 350 12.39 22.78 -7.79
CA ILE A 350 13.47 23.42 -8.57
C ILE A 350 13.30 24.95 -8.60
N ALA A 351 12.06 25.44 -8.59
CA ALA A 351 11.74 26.87 -8.77
C ALA A 351 12.23 27.77 -7.60
N ASP A 352 12.17 27.30 -6.36
CA ASP A 352 12.57 28.04 -5.15
C ASP A 352 13.56 27.26 -4.24
N GLY A 353 13.81 25.98 -4.53
CA GLY A 353 14.69 25.12 -3.74
C GLY A 353 14.08 24.64 -2.42
N ARG A 354 12.75 24.68 -2.25
CA ARG A 354 12.08 24.21 -1.02
C ARG A 354 11.93 22.69 -0.99
N TYR A 355 12.20 22.06 0.15
CA TYR A 355 12.00 20.62 0.34
C TYR A 355 10.51 20.26 0.33
N ILE A 356 10.18 19.17 -0.35
CA ILE A 356 8.82 18.60 -0.48
C ILE A 356 8.73 17.28 0.29
N ASP A 357 9.78 16.45 0.22
CA ASP A 357 9.92 15.23 1.02
C ASP A 357 11.40 14.92 1.29
N VAL A 358 11.69 14.12 2.32
CA VAL A 358 13.03 13.65 2.68
C VAL A 358 12.96 12.29 3.36
N ASN A 359 13.94 11.42 3.08
CA ASN A 359 14.01 10.08 3.67
C ASN A 359 14.59 10.11 5.11
N PRO A 360 14.50 9.01 5.88
CA PRO A 360 15.02 8.96 7.25
C PRO A 360 16.51 9.31 7.33
N ALA A 361 17.34 8.76 6.43
CA ALA A 361 18.77 9.01 6.39
C ALA A 361 19.11 10.51 6.22
N PHE A 362 18.32 11.28 5.47
CA PHE A 362 18.51 12.73 5.34
C PHE A 362 18.17 13.49 6.64
N CYS A 363 17.06 13.14 7.28
CA CYS A 363 16.68 13.69 8.59
C CYS A 363 17.68 13.33 9.69
N GLU A 364 18.22 12.11 9.67
CA GLU A 364 19.24 11.65 10.60
C GLU A 364 20.58 12.35 10.35
N LEU A 365 21.07 12.37 9.10
CA LEU A 365 22.35 12.99 8.76
C LEU A 365 22.36 14.47 9.08
N LEU A 366 21.43 15.27 8.53
CA LEU A 366 21.40 16.72 8.70
C LEU A 366 20.74 17.14 10.03
N GLY A 367 20.00 16.22 10.64
CA GLY A 367 19.59 16.33 12.03
C GLY A 367 18.36 17.20 12.31
N PHE A 368 17.62 17.59 11.27
CA PHE A 368 16.31 18.23 11.34
C PHE A 368 15.21 17.17 11.30
N THR A 369 14.08 17.41 11.99
CA THR A 369 12.89 16.58 11.75
C THR A 369 12.33 16.84 10.34
N ARG A 370 11.70 15.84 9.73
CA ARG A 370 11.07 15.97 8.39
C ARG A 370 10.20 17.22 8.30
N GLU A 371 9.37 17.44 9.31
CA GLU A 371 8.44 18.58 9.44
C GLU A 371 9.13 19.96 9.51
N GLU A 372 10.36 20.05 10.03
CA GLU A 372 11.17 21.27 10.03
C GLU A 372 11.88 21.52 8.69
N VAL A 373 12.10 20.48 7.89
CA VAL A 373 12.71 20.55 6.56
C VAL A 373 11.68 20.94 5.51
N LEU A 374 10.48 20.32 5.55
CA LEU A 374 9.46 20.52 4.52
C LEU A 374 9.06 22.00 4.40
N GLY A 375 8.95 22.49 3.17
CA GLY A 375 8.62 23.88 2.87
C GLY A 375 9.75 24.88 3.14
N ARG A 376 10.96 24.48 3.54
CA ARG A 376 12.15 25.37 3.67
C ARG A 376 13.20 25.09 2.61
N THR A 377 14.08 26.04 2.31
CA THR A 377 15.18 25.86 1.33
C THR A 377 16.49 25.44 1.97
N SER A 378 17.39 24.84 1.18
CA SER A 378 18.73 24.46 1.65
C SER A 378 19.62 25.62 2.14
N SER A 379 19.29 26.88 1.81
CA SER A 379 19.96 28.06 2.38
C SER A 379 19.27 28.57 3.65
N GLU A 380 17.94 28.44 3.76
CA GLU A 380 17.20 28.74 5.00
C GLU A 380 17.52 27.73 6.11
N LEU A 381 17.88 26.50 5.72
CA LEU A 381 18.30 25.41 6.61
C LEU A 381 19.83 25.32 6.80
N HIS A 382 20.62 26.17 6.12
CA HIS A 382 22.10 26.21 6.18
C HIS A 382 22.82 24.85 6.03
N ILE A 383 22.30 23.94 5.19
CA ILE A 383 22.80 22.55 5.09
C ILE A 383 24.11 22.36 4.31
N TRP A 384 24.80 23.44 3.96
CA TRP A 384 25.98 23.43 3.09
C TRP A 384 27.15 24.11 3.79
N ALA A 385 28.32 23.48 3.77
CA ALA A 385 29.52 23.94 4.48
C ALA A 385 30.01 25.33 4.04
N ASN A 386 29.61 25.76 2.84
CA ASN A 386 29.76 27.11 2.31
C ASN A 386 28.71 27.32 1.19
N GLU A 387 28.41 28.58 0.83
CA GLU A 387 27.44 28.86 -0.25
C GLU A 387 27.92 28.40 -1.65
N HIS A 388 29.22 28.20 -1.81
CA HIS A 388 29.82 27.72 -3.06
C HIS A 388 29.41 26.27 -3.35
N GLU A 389 29.15 25.41 -2.35
CA GLU A 389 28.66 24.04 -2.59
C GLU A 389 27.25 24.03 -3.19
N ARG A 390 26.32 24.84 -2.65
CA ARG A 390 24.98 25.00 -3.25
C ARG A 390 25.09 25.53 -4.68
N LYS A 391 25.98 26.49 -4.91
CA LYS A 391 26.22 27.02 -6.25
C LYS A 391 26.81 25.96 -7.18
N ARG A 392 27.81 25.18 -6.76
CA ARG A 392 28.38 24.07 -7.54
C ARG A 392 27.32 23.04 -7.94
N LEU A 393 26.40 22.68 -7.04
CA LEU A 393 25.28 21.79 -7.34
C LEU A 393 24.39 22.38 -8.44
N LEU A 394 23.97 23.64 -8.30
CA LEU A 394 23.09 24.29 -9.26
C LEU A 394 23.79 24.58 -10.61
N ASP A 395 25.03 25.06 -10.60
CA ASP A 395 25.86 25.30 -11.80
C ASP A 395 26.18 23.99 -12.55
N THR A 396 26.33 22.86 -11.83
CA THR A 396 26.51 21.54 -12.44
C THR A 396 25.20 21.05 -13.05
N TYR A 397 24.07 21.14 -12.32
CA TYR A 397 22.76 20.81 -12.89
C TYR A 397 22.50 21.63 -14.16
N GLN A 398 22.61 22.97 -14.07
CA GLN A 398 22.39 23.93 -15.17
C GLN A 398 23.19 23.63 -16.43
N ARG A 399 24.34 22.95 -16.30
CA ARG A 399 25.24 22.59 -17.40
C ARG A 399 25.10 21.13 -17.86
N GLU A 400 24.33 20.29 -17.17
CA GLU A 400 24.34 18.83 -17.40
C GLU A 400 22.96 18.14 -17.39
N GLY A 401 21.87 18.79 -16.97
CA GLY A 401 20.51 18.21 -16.94
C GLY A 401 20.29 17.13 -15.88
N LYS A 402 21.33 16.82 -15.12
CA LYS A 402 21.38 15.96 -13.94
C LYS A 402 22.61 16.38 -13.14
N VAL A 403 22.62 16.08 -11.85
CA VAL A 403 23.86 16.02 -11.07
C VAL A 403 24.15 14.54 -10.88
N ASP A 404 25.39 14.10 -11.05
CA ASP A 404 25.76 12.71 -10.80
C ASP A 404 27.11 12.62 -10.09
N ARG A 405 27.12 12.02 -8.90
CA ARG A 405 28.28 11.77 -8.03
C ARG A 405 29.18 13.00 -7.78
N LEU A 406 28.58 14.19 -7.73
CA LEU A 406 29.30 15.45 -7.52
C LEU A 406 29.82 15.53 -6.07
N PRO A 407 31.14 15.66 -5.82
CA PRO A 407 31.67 15.78 -4.47
C PRO A 407 31.31 17.14 -3.87
N LEU A 408 30.54 17.13 -2.79
CA LEU A 408 30.08 18.31 -2.04
C LEU A 408 30.30 18.09 -0.54
N VAL A 409 30.31 19.19 0.22
CA VAL A 409 30.39 19.13 1.70
C VAL A 409 29.10 19.70 2.29
N ALA A 410 28.26 18.82 2.80
CA ALA A 410 27.07 19.19 3.56
C ALA A 410 27.48 19.69 4.95
N GLN A 411 26.57 20.39 5.64
CA GLN A 411 26.77 20.81 7.02
C GLN A 411 25.60 20.36 7.89
N SER A 412 25.90 19.49 8.85
CA SER A 412 24.96 18.97 9.83
C SER A 412 25.30 19.49 11.21
N LYS A 413 24.36 20.18 11.86
CA LYS A 413 24.51 20.64 13.27
C LYS A 413 25.85 21.33 13.58
N GLY A 414 26.41 22.03 12.58
CA GLY A 414 27.70 22.73 12.64
C GLY A 414 28.91 21.94 12.10
N VAL A 415 28.84 20.61 11.98
CA VAL A 415 29.90 19.72 11.49
C VAL A 415 29.84 19.60 9.96
N GLN A 416 31.01 19.59 9.31
CA GLN A 416 31.12 19.35 7.86
C GLN A 416 31.10 17.85 7.55
N VAL A 417 30.26 17.46 6.58
CA VAL A 417 30.01 16.09 6.14
C VAL A 417 30.37 15.95 4.66
N PRO A 418 31.48 15.28 4.30
CA PRO A 418 31.86 15.09 2.90
C PRO A 418 31.09 13.94 2.24
N GLY A 419 30.53 14.17 1.05
CA GLY A 419 29.77 13.15 0.33
C GLY A 419 29.60 13.41 -1.16
N LEU A 420 28.94 12.47 -1.85
CA LEU A 420 28.72 12.51 -3.30
C LEU A 420 27.23 12.70 -3.60
N MET A 421 26.89 13.81 -4.26
CA MET A 421 25.51 14.17 -4.61
C MET A 421 25.15 13.72 -6.04
N SER A 422 24.05 12.99 -6.19
CA SER A 422 23.35 12.77 -7.46
C SER A 422 21.94 13.33 -7.38
N ALA A 423 21.46 14.03 -8.41
CA ALA A 423 20.12 14.64 -8.47
C ALA A 423 19.54 14.66 -9.89
N ARG A 424 18.23 14.44 -10.01
CA ARG A 424 17.49 14.46 -11.29
C ARG A 424 16.15 15.17 -11.13
N SER A 425 15.66 15.83 -12.19
CA SER A 425 14.32 16.42 -12.21
C SER A 425 13.21 15.37 -12.36
N VAL A 426 12.07 15.63 -11.73
CA VAL A 426 10.79 14.91 -11.86
C VAL A 426 9.64 15.90 -11.65
N LEU A 427 8.44 15.58 -12.12
CA LEU A 427 7.24 16.38 -11.89
C LEU A 427 6.45 15.80 -10.71
N VAL A 428 6.21 16.58 -9.65
CA VAL A 428 5.38 16.19 -8.49
C VAL A 428 4.20 17.14 -8.38
N ASN A 429 2.97 16.63 -8.43
CA ASN A 429 1.72 17.41 -8.37
C ASN A 429 1.63 18.61 -9.35
N GLY A 430 2.37 18.55 -10.47
CA GLY A 430 2.45 19.62 -11.47
C GLY A 430 3.59 20.63 -11.26
N GLU A 431 4.40 20.48 -10.21
CA GLU A 431 5.59 21.30 -9.96
C GLU A 431 6.88 20.54 -10.32
N ASN A 432 7.89 21.25 -10.85
CA ASN A 432 9.19 20.67 -11.19
C ASN A 432 10.06 20.52 -9.93
N CYS A 433 10.56 19.32 -9.65
CA CYS A 433 11.27 18.95 -8.43
C CYS A 433 12.54 18.15 -8.72
N PHE A 434 13.64 18.40 -8.01
CA PHE A 434 14.76 17.46 -7.91
C PHE A 434 14.39 16.31 -6.98
N VAL A 435 14.55 15.07 -7.41
CA VAL A 435 14.87 13.96 -6.51
C VAL A 435 16.38 13.86 -6.42
N PHE A 436 16.93 13.75 -5.22
CA PHE A 436 18.37 13.67 -5.00
C PHE A 436 18.74 12.59 -3.98
N VAL A 437 19.99 12.15 -4.03
CA VAL A 437 20.65 11.21 -3.11
C VAL A 437 22.06 11.71 -2.85
N PHE A 438 22.46 11.80 -1.59
CA PHE A 438 23.79 12.23 -1.13
C PHE A 438 24.44 11.08 -0.37
N HIS A 439 25.44 10.45 -0.98
CA HIS A 439 26.19 9.34 -0.39
C HIS A 439 27.22 9.88 0.60
N ASP A 440 27.04 9.60 1.89
CA ASP A 440 27.92 10.07 2.95
C ASP A 440 29.21 9.23 3.01
N MET A 441 30.38 9.87 2.86
CA MET A 441 31.67 9.18 3.01
C MET A 441 32.23 9.27 4.44
N THR A 442 31.48 9.84 5.38
CA THR A 442 31.93 10.06 6.76
C THR A 442 32.24 8.76 7.49
N GLU A 443 31.55 7.63 7.23
CA GLU A 443 31.85 6.35 7.91
C GLU A 443 33.27 5.83 7.59
N ALA A 444 33.66 5.84 6.30
CA ALA A 444 35.00 5.43 5.86
C ALA A 444 36.12 6.29 6.46
N GLN A 445 35.82 7.54 6.80
CA GLN A 445 36.72 8.43 7.55
C GLN A 445 36.64 8.15 9.08
N ARG A 446 35.42 7.96 9.62
CA ARG A 446 35.12 7.77 11.04
C ARG A 446 35.68 6.49 11.62
N THR A 447 35.70 5.36 10.90
CA THR A 447 36.26 4.12 11.47
C THR A 447 37.72 4.30 11.93
N SER A 448 38.45 5.25 11.33
CA SER A 448 39.82 5.63 11.74
C SER A 448 39.89 6.53 12.98
N ASP A 449 38.83 7.26 13.34
CA ASP A 449 38.79 8.22 14.47
C ASP A 449 37.87 7.76 15.62
N GLU A 450 36.83 6.97 15.36
CA GLU A 450 35.94 6.39 16.36
C GLU A 450 36.67 5.41 17.28
N LEU A 451 37.68 4.70 16.78
CA LEU A 451 38.60 3.91 17.61
C LEU A 451 39.33 4.75 18.68
N ARG A 452 39.47 6.07 18.49
CA ARG A 452 39.94 7.01 19.53
C ARG A 452 38.79 7.58 20.37
N ALA A 453 37.64 7.86 19.77
CA ALA A 453 36.49 8.46 20.47
C ALA A 453 35.83 7.49 21.46
N LEU A 454 35.58 6.25 21.05
CA LEU A 454 34.88 5.22 21.84
C LEU A 454 35.59 4.92 23.17
N TYR A 455 36.93 4.94 23.15
CA TYR A 455 37.78 4.76 24.33
C TYR A 455 37.56 5.85 25.39
N ASN A 456 37.34 7.10 24.97
CA ASN A 456 37.06 8.23 25.87
C ASN A 456 35.60 8.25 26.33
N GLN A 457 34.65 7.84 25.48
CA GLN A 457 33.22 7.92 25.78
C GLN A 457 32.79 6.91 26.86
N LEU A 458 33.40 5.72 26.88
CA LEU A 458 33.21 4.71 27.95
C LEU A 458 33.61 5.24 29.35
N GLN A 459 34.65 6.07 29.45
CA GLN A 459 35.06 6.70 30.71
C GLN A 459 34.03 7.74 31.21
N GLN A 460 33.37 8.48 30.32
CA GLN A 460 32.34 9.46 30.70
C GLN A 460 31.02 8.79 31.13
N ALA A 461 30.62 7.69 30.50
CA ALA A 461 29.37 7.01 30.83
C ALA A 461 29.34 6.48 32.28
N GLY A 462 30.46 5.93 32.77
CA GLY A 462 30.57 5.46 34.16
C GLY A 462 30.39 6.57 35.20
N ARG A 463 30.92 7.77 34.92
CA ARG A 463 30.76 8.97 35.78
C ARG A 463 29.29 9.40 35.89
N LEU A 464 28.57 9.48 34.76
CA LEU A 464 27.17 9.93 34.75
C LEU A 464 26.21 8.97 35.45
N ALA A 465 26.45 7.66 35.36
CA ALA A 465 25.58 6.65 35.99
C ALA A 465 25.80 6.46 37.50
N ARG A 466 26.76 7.20 38.11
CA ARG A 466 27.37 6.88 39.42
C ARG A 466 27.76 5.39 39.50
N LEU A 467 28.37 4.87 38.44
CA LEU A 467 28.83 3.48 38.37
C LEU A 467 30.35 3.42 38.50
N GLY A 468 30.80 3.26 39.74
CA GLY A 468 32.22 3.11 40.06
C GLY A 468 32.73 1.70 39.80
N ALA A 469 33.71 1.57 38.90
CA ALA A 469 34.40 0.31 38.60
C ALA A 469 35.59 0.06 39.54
N TRP A 470 35.80 -1.21 39.89
CA TRP A 470 36.82 -1.66 40.85
C TRP A 470 37.42 -3.02 40.48
N GLU A 471 38.67 -3.29 40.89
CA GLU A 471 39.31 -4.61 40.75
C GLU A 471 40.20 -4.94 41.96
N ASP A 472 40.07 -6.17 42.47
CA ASP A 472 40.82 -6.75 43.59
C ASP A 472 41.70 -7.90 43.09
N GLU A 473 43.02 -7.83 43.33
CA GLU A 473 43.96 -8.89 42.97
C GLU A 473 44.30 -9.76 44.19
N ARG A 474 44.22 -11.08 44.00
CA ARG A 474 44.21 -12.04 45.10
C ARG A 474 45.49 -12.02 45.94
N GLY A 475 45.40 -11.43 47.14
CA GLY A 475 46.51 -11.29 48.08
C GLY A 475 47.22 -9.93 48.04
N ARG A 476 46.76 -9.01 47.18
CA ARG A 476 47.11 -7.58 47.17
C ARG A 476 45.94 -6.68 47.59
N GLY A 477 44.70 -7.14 47.38
CA GLY A 477 43.48 -6.37 47.65
C GLY A 477 43.10 -5.52 46.43
N LEU A 478 42.32 -4.46 46.66
CA LEU A 478 41.94 -3.47 45.63
C LEU A 478 43.18 -2.88 44.94
N VAL A 479 43.42 -3.29 43.69
CA VAL A 479 44.51 -2.83 42.83
C VAL A 479 44.08 -1.73 41.86
N TYR A 480 42.78 -1.65 41.56
CA TYR A 480 42.20 -0.59 40.73
C TYR A 480 40.88 -0.09 41.30
N TRP A 481 40.70 1.23 41.30
CA TRP A 481 39.49 1.91 41.72
C TRP A 481 39.31 3.15 40.84
N SER A 482 38.17 3.24 40.16
CA SER A 482 37.87 4.39 39.29
C SER A 482 37.56 5.65 40.12
N ASP A 483 37.76 6.83 39.53
CA ASP A 483 37.46 8.13 40.15
C ASP A 483 36.04 8.18 40.75
N VAL A 484 35.07 7.56 40.08
CA VAL A 484 33.67 7.47 40.49
C VAL A 484 33.49 6.70 41.80
N CYS A 485 34.34 5.69 42.08
CA CYS A 485 34.34 5.03 43.38
C CYS A 485 34.80 5.97 44.51
N PHE A 486 35.78 6.84 44.23
CA PHE A 486 36.21 7.86 45.20
C PHE A 486 35.09 8.89 45.40
N ASP A 487 34.49 9.40 44.32
CA ASP A 487 33.38 10.37 44.36
C ASP A 487 32.17 9.84 45.17
N ILE A 488 31.73 8.59 44.95
CA ILE A 488 30.62 7.96 45.69
C ILE A 488 30.86 7.92 47.20
N HIS A 489 32.12 7.82 47.63
CA HIS A 489 32.48 7.75 49.05
C HIS A 489 32.93 9.09 49.64
N GLY A 490 32.96 10.18 48.85
CA GLY A 490 33.49 11.47 49.28
C GLY A 490 35.01 11.50 49.49
N LEU A 491 35.74 10.60 48.83
CA LEU A 491 37.19 10.48 48.87
C LEU A 491 37.85 11.18 47.67
N SER A 492 39.16 11.48 47.75
CA SER A 492 39.86 12.20 46.67
C SER A 492 40.58 11.22 45.71
N PRO A 493 40.40 11.31 44.38
CA PRO A 493 40.98 10.37 43.41
C PRO A 493 42.53 10.26 43.40
N ASN A 494 43.25 11.24 43.96
CA ASN A 494 44.71 11.19 44.07
C ASN A 494 45.21 10.34 45.25
N GLN A 495 44.33 9.68 45.99
CA GLN A 495 44.66 8.79 47.11
C GLN A 495 44.77 7.34 46.62
N PRO A 496 45.67 6.50 47.19
CA PRO A 496 45.66 5.07 46.89
C PRO A 496 44.34 4.44 47.37
N PRO A 497 43.83 3.39 46.69
CA PRO A 497 42.56 2.76 47.07
C PRO A 497 42.63 2.17 48.49
N PRO A 498 41.51 2.21 49.25
CA PRO A 498 41.49 1.76 50.63
C PRO A 498 41.66 0.24 50.73
N SER A 499 42.84 -0.20 51.18
CA SER A 499 43.22 -1.60 51.34
C SER A 499 42.36 -2.40 52.34
N ASP A 500 41.56 -1.72 53.16
CA ASP A 500 40.56 -2.31 54.05
C ASP A 500 39.19 -1.62 53.89
N TYR A 501 38.68 -1.65 52.66
CA TYR A 501 37.39 -1.06 52.32
C TYR A 501 36.23 -1.62 53.16
N ILE A 502 36.19 -2.94 53.40
CA ILE A 502 35.04 -3.60 54.03
C ILE A 502 34.91 -3.22 55.51
N ASP A 503 35.99 -3.27 56.30
CA ASP A 503 35.88 -2.96 57.74
C ASP A 503 35.89 -1.45 58.04
N ARG A 504 36.14 -0.60 57.02
CA ARG A 504 36.07 0.86 57.17
C ARG A 504 34.77 1.47 56.64
N HIS A 505 34.35 1.13 55.43
CA HIS A 505 33.26 1.83 54.73
C HIS A 505 31.93 1.09 54.71
N VAL A 506 31.89 -0.24 54.83
CA VAL A 506 30.60 -0.97 54.85
C VAL A 506 29.97 -0.91 56.24
N ALA A 507 28.66 -0.72 56.35
CA ALA A 507 27.97 -0.69 57.64
C ALA A 507 28.06 -2.07 58.34
N PRO A 508 28.16 -2.14 59.68
CA PRO A 508 28.59 -3.36 60.39
C PRO A 508 27.78 -4.63 60.06
N GLN A 509 26.47 -4.47 59.83
CA GLN A 509 25.55 -5.56 59.53
C GLN A 509 25.76 -6.23 58.15
N TYR A 510 26.45 -5.59 57.21
CA TYR A 510 26.65 -6.13 55.85
C TYR A 510 28.08 -6.67 55.59
N ARG A 511 29.03 -6.51 56.53
CA ARG A 511 30.46 -6.84 56.34
C ARG A 511 30.74 -8.32 56.08
N GLU A 512 30.33 -9.22 56.98
CA GLU A 512 30.51 -10.66 56.78
C GLU A 512 29.66 -11.24 55.63
N PRO A 513 28.39 -10.81 55.42
CA PRO A 513 27.65 -11.13 54.19
C PRO A 513 28.43 -10.82 52.90
N LEU A 514 29.06 -9.64 52.81
CA LEU A 514 29.88 -9.25 51.67
C LEU A 514 31.16 -10.09 51.55
N ARG A 515 31.86 -10.33 52.67
CA ARG A 515 33.05 -11.20 52.70
C ARG A 515 32.76 -12.61 52.22
N GLU A 516 31.63 -13.21 52.62
CA GLU A 516 31.28 -14.54 52.13
C GLU A 516 30.92 -14.53 50.64
N LYS A 517 30.35 -13.45 50.08
CA LYS A 517 30.16 -13.32 48.62
C LYS A 517 31.50 -13.33 47.86
N PHE A 518 32.52 -12.60 48.33
CA PHE A 518 33.86 -12.69 47.77
C PHE A 518 34.47 -14.09 47.88
N ARG A 519 34.40 -14.73 49.06
CA ARG A 519 34.88 -16.11 49.28
C ARG A 519 34.15 -17.11 48.37
N GLN A 520 32.83 -16.97 48.22
CA GLN A 520 32.00 -17.80 47.36
C GLN A 520 32.38 -17.62 45.88
N SER A 521 32.54 -16.38 45.41
CA SER A 521 32.93 -16.06 44.03
C SER A 521 34.26 -16.70 43.63
N ILE A 522 35.29 -16.57 44.47
CA ILE A 522 36.63 -17.16 44.21
C ILE A 522 36.59 -18.70 44.23
N ARG A 523 35.73 -19.32 45.05
CA ARG A 523 35.57 -20.79 45.14
C ARG A 523 34.76 -21.38 43.99
N SER A 524 33.61 -20.76 43.67
CA SER A 524 32.63 -21.27 42.71
C SER A 524 32.79 -20.71 41.29
N ARG A 525 33.70 -19.74 41.09
CA ARG A 525 33.92 -19.04 39.82
C ARG A 525 32.66 -18.34 39.28
N ALA A 526 31.80 -17.87 40.19
CA ALA A 526 30.54 -17.22 39.86
C ALA A 526 30.54 -15.73 40.25
N GLU A 527 29.74 -14.93 39.56
CA GLU A 527 29.47 -13.54 39.91
C GLU A 527 28.51 -13.39 41.12
N TRP A 528 28.44 -12.19 41.69
CA TRP A 528 27.58 -11.87 42.82
C TRP A 528 27.11 -10.41 42.77
N SER A 529 25.97 -10.11 43.43
CA SER A 529 25.45 -8.76 43.64
C SER A 529 24.84 -8.63 45.05
N MET A 530 24.85 -7.42 45.62
CA MET A 530 24.31 -7.12 46.96
C MET A 530 23.90 -5.64 47.08
N GLU A 531 22.82 -5.35 47.82
CA GLU A 531 22.49 -4.01 48.35
C GLU A 531 22.89 -3.93 49.82
N MET A 532 23.41 -2.79 50.25
CA MET A 532 23.93 -2.54 51.60
C MET A 532 23.96 -1.04 51.91
N GLU A 533 24.05 -0.70 53.19
CA GLU A 533 24.39 0.66 53.62
C GLU A 533 25.91 0.80 53.78
N VAL A 534 26.46 1.94 53.34
CA VAL A 534 27.87 2.29 53.50
C VAL A 534 28.02 3.68 54.11
N TYR A 535 29.17 3.93 54.73
CA TYR A 535 29.56 5.22 55.28
C TYR A 535 30.22 6.10 54.22
N HIS A 536 29.62 7.26 53.99
CA HIS A 536 30.23 8.38 53.27
C HIS A 536 31.37 9.00 54.12
N ALA A 537 32.30 9.74 53.51
CA ALA A 537 33.47 10.29 54.21
C ALA A 537 33.15 11.31 55.33
N ASP A 538 31.94 11.90 55.34
CA ASP A 538 31.42 12.76 56.41
C ASP A 538 30.73 11.97 57.56
N GLY A 539 30.60 10.65 57.42
CA GLY A 539 30.09 9.74 58.45
C GLY A 539 28.60 9.40 58.40
N HIS A 540 27.82 9.92 57.43
CA HIS A 540 26.43 9.48 57.28
C HIS A 540 26.33 8.11 56.57
N LEU A 541 25.24 7.39 56.84
CA LEU A 541 24.88 6.14 56.15
C LEU A 541 23.96 6.45 54.97
N PHE A 542 24.24 5.83 53.83
CA PHE A 542 23.40 5.86 52.64
C PHE A 542 23.41 4.49 51.94
N TRP A 543 22.43 4.24 51.08
CA TRP A 543 22.22 2.94 50.44
C TRP A 543 22.96 2.82 49.11
N VAL A 544 23.66 1.70 48.91
CA VAL A 544 24.39 1.36 47.68
C VAL A 544 24.14 -0.07 47.22
N ARG A 545 24.40 -0.34 45.94
CA ARG A 545 24.37 -1.65 45.29
C ARG A 545 25.73 -1.96 44.67
N ALA A 546 26.28 -3.15 44.92
CA ALA A 546 27.57 -3.59 44.37
C ALA A 546 27.48 -4.96 43.68
N ARG A 547 28.28 -5.17 42.62
CA ARG A 547 28.39 -6.44 41.84
C ARG A 547 29.86 -6.76 41.54
N GLY A 548 30.24 -8.04 41.48
CA GLY A 548 31.59 -8.46 41.05
C GLY A 548 31.67 -9.84 40.40
N GLU A 549 32.65 -10.02 39.51
CA GLU A 549 32.92 -11.24 38.73
C GLU A 549 34.41 -11.68 38.81
N PRO A 550 34.71 -13.01 38.82
CA PRO A 550 36.07 -13.52 38.94
C PRO A 550 36.78 -13.73 37.59
N VAL A 551 37.98 -13.18 37.44
CA VAL A 551 38.85 -13.35 36.27
C VAL A 551 39.74 -14.59 36.43
N ILE A 552 39.72 -15.49 35.44
CA ILE A 552 40.35 -16.81 35.50
C ILE A 552 41.47 -16.91 34.46
N GLU A 553 42.68 -17.24 34.90
CA GLU A 553 43.82 -17.52 34.03
C GLU A 553 44.49 -18.83 34.47
N ASN A 554 44.93 -19.66 33.53
CA ASN A 554 45.57 -20.97 33.80
C ASN A 554 44.80 -21.84 34.83
N GLY A 555 43.46 -21.79 34.78
CA GLY A 555 42.56 -22.56 35.65
C GLY A 555 42.40 -22.02 37.09
N ARG A 556 43.01 -20.88 37.44
CA ARG A 556 42.88 -20.26 38.77
C ARG A 556 42.26 -18.86 38.67
N VAL A 557 41.45 -18.48 39.66
CA VAL A 557 41.01 -17.08 39.81
C VAL A 557 42.21 -16.26 40.29
N VAL A 558 42.58 -15.24 39.50
CA VAL A 558 43.73 -14.35 39.75
C VAL A 558 43.27 -13.04 40.40
N ARG A 559 42.19 -12.45 39.88
CA ARG A 559 41.60 -11.18 40.32
C ARG A 559 40.08 -11.20 40.18
N VAL A 560 39.39 -10.28 40.85
CA VAL A 560 37.93 -10.10 40.84
C VAL A 560 37.64 -8.65 40.50
N ARG A 561 36.82 -8.39 39.48
CA ARG A 561 36.46 -7.03 39.03
C ARG A 561 34.97 -6.79 39.16
N GLY A 562 34.54 -5.53 39.32
CA GLY A 562 33.14 -5.23 39.60
C GLY A 562 32.77 -3.75 39.51
N VAL A 563 31.53 -3.46 39.91
CA VAL A 563 30.92 -2.11 39.87
C VAL A 563 30.11 -1.80 41.15
N MET A 564 29.80 -0.53 41.40
CA MET A 564 29.01 -0.04 42.55
C MET A 564 28.17 1.21 42.20
N GLN A 565 26.98 1.36 42.82
CA GLN A 565 25.93 2.37 42.56
C GLN A 565 25.23 2.84 43.85
N ASP A 566 24.52 3.98 43.84
CA ASP A 566 23.87 4.69 44.97
C ASP A 566 22.33 4.84 44.79
N ILE A 567 21.51 4.75 45.87
CA ILE A 567 20.03 4.62 45.83
C ILE A 567 19.18 5.26 47.00
N ASP A 568 19.69 6.15 47.87
CA ASP A 568 18.99 6.51 49.15
C ASP A 568 17.60 7.21 49.06
N GLU A 569 17.37 8.10 48.09
CA GLU A 569 16.27 9.08 48.15
C GLU A 569 14.84 8.48 48.14
N ALA A 570 14.67 7.28 47.57
CA ALA A 570 13.36 6.68 47.30
C ALA A 570 12.54 6.21 48.53
N LYS A 571 13.07 6.35 49.77
CA LYS A 571 12.57 5.62 50.95
C LYS A 571 11.76 6.41 52.00
N ARG A 572 11.61 7.75 51.91
CA ARG A 572 11.17 8.58 53.06
C ARG A 572 9.75 9.18 53.01
N ALA A 573 8.90 8.86 52.03
CA ALA A 573 7.66 9.61 51.78
C ALA A 573 6.40 9.21 52.60
N GLU A 574 6.38 8.03 53.24
CA GLU A 574 5.15 7.24 53.43
C GLU A 574 4.24 7.58 54.64
N GLN A 575 4.62 8.50 55.54
CA GLN A 575 4.37 8.30 56.99
C GLN A 575 3.38 9.26 57.74
N ARG A 576 2.43 9.97 57.10
CA ARG A 576 1.92 11.27 57.64
C ARG A 576 0.41 11.56 57.88
N LEU A 577 -0.55 10.61 57.87
CA LEU A 577 -2.01 10.92 57.76
C LEU A 577 -2.94 10.06 58.67
N ARG A 578 -3.58 10.60 59.76
CA ARG A 578 -4.48 9.76 60.61
C ARG A 578 -5.41 10.37 61.74
N GLN A 579 -6.21 11.46 61.58
CA GLN A 579 -7.05 11.92 62.73
C GLN A 579 -8.31 12.79 62.43
N SER A 580 -9.45 12.48 63.10
CA SER A 580 -10.65 13.28 63.48
C SER A 580 -12.00 12.61 63.12
N GLU A 581 -12.81 12.14 64.11
CA GLU A 581 -13.85 11.10 63.85
C GLU A 581 -15.22 11.13 64.61
N GLU A 582 -15.50 11.99 65.61
CA GLU A 582 -16.36 11.57 66.76
C GLU A 582 -17.92 11.52 66.64
N ARG A 583 -18.66 12.60 66.32
CA ARG A 583 -19.74 13.08 67.23
C ARG A 583 -21.16 13.26 66.65
N PHE A 584 -21.29 13.56 65.35
CA PHE A 584 -22.50 13.95 64.58
C PHE A 584 -23.78 13.09 64.91
N SER A 585 -23.65 11.78 65.12
CA SER A 585 -24.60 10.67 64.83
C SER A 585 -26.13 10.73 65.15
N ARG A 586 -26.71 11.54 66.05
CA ARG A 586 -28.06 11.21 66.63
C ARG A 586 -29.34 11.49 65.83
N ILE A 587 -29.58 12.73 65.36
CA ILE A 587 -30.91 13.17 64.83
C ILE A 587 -31.39 12.33 63.64
N PHE A 588 -30.42 11.81 62.93
CA PHE A 588 -30.51 11.29 61.59
C PHE A 588 -31.21 9.89 61.49
N HIS A 589 -31.47 9.22 62.62
CA HIS A 589 -31.96 7.84 62.70
C HIS A 589 -33.47 7.59 62.61
N LEU A 590 -34.33 8.61 62.44
CA LEU A 590 -35.79 8.46 62.58
C LEU A 590 -36.62 8.66 61.29
N MET A 591 -35.98 8.82 60.13
CA MET A 591 -36.68 9.10 58.87
C MET A 591 -37.20 7.81 58.18
N PRO A 592 -38.42 7.80 57.61
CA PRO A 592 -39.04 6.63 56.99
C PRO A 592 -38.64 6.41 55.52
N TYR A 593 -37.89 7.33 54.92
CA TYR A 593 -37.28 7.17 53.61
C TYR A 593 -35.82 6.74 53.77
N PRO A 594 -35.27 5.93 52.84
CA PRO A 594 -33.84 5.61 52.80
C PRO A 594 -33.00 6.88 52.74
N MET A 595 -32.27 7.18 53.81
CA MET A 595 -31.44 8.39 53.93
C MET A 595 -30.10 8.07 54.59
N GLY A 596 -29.09 8.85 54.23
CA GLY A 596 -27.73 8.67 54.74
C GLY A 596 -26.90 9.95 54.73
N LEU A 597 -25.78 9.85 55.44
CA LEU A 597 -24.79 10.89 55.64
C LEU A 597 -23.43 10.34 55.21
N SER A 598 -22.76 11.04 54.31
CA SER A 598 -21.47 10.60 53.76
C SER A 598 -20.53 11.77 53.49
N HIS A 599 -19.22 11.64 53.70
CA HIS A 599 -18.25 12.70 53.41
C HIS A 599 -18.38 13.21 51.97
N ARG A 600 -18.11 14.51 51.73
CA ARG A 600 -18.21 15.10 50.38
C ARG A 600 -17.13 14.63 49.42
N SER A 601 -16.02 14.16 49.97
CA SER A 601 -14.82 13.69 49.29
C SER A 601 -14.93 12.22 48.89
N ASP A 602 -14.92 11.30 49.85
CA ASP A 602 -14.83 9.85 49.59
C ASP A 602 -16.19 9.12 49.54
N GLY A 603 -17.27 9.80 49.95
CA GLY A 603 -18.61 9.24 49.96
C GLY A 603 -18.82 8.02 50.87
N ARG A 604 -17.91 7.74 51.82
CA ARG A 604 -18.11 6.75 52.90
C ARG A 604 -19.26 7.15 53.78
N TYR A 605 -20.03 6.17 54.23
CA TYR A 605 -21.20 6.42 55.05
C TYR A 605 -20.82 6.70 56.50
N VAL A 606 -20.84 7.97 56.88
CA VAL A 606 -20.66 8.44 58.26
C VAL A 606 -21.86 8.04 59.11
N ASP A 607 -23.07 8.11 58.55
CA ASP A 607 -24.25 7.56 59.20
C ASP A 607 -25.34 7.06 58.23
N LEU A 608 -26.11 6.04 58.64
CA LEU A 608 -27.16 5.35 57.84
C LEU A 608 -28.43 5.05 58.65
N ASN A 609 -29.60 5.36 58.10
CA ASN A 609 -30.87 5.29 58.84
C ASN A 609 -31.58 3.93 58.70
N PRO A 610 -32.57 3.61 59.55
CA PRO A 610 -33.25 2.31 59.51
C PRO A 610 -33.95 2.02 58.18
N ALA A 611 -34.64 2.99 57.58
CA ALA A 611 -35.31 2.80 56.29
C ALA A 611 -34.33 2.49 55.14
N TRP A 612 -33.09 2.97 55.22
CA TRP A 612 -32.01 2.63 54.30
C TRP A 612 -31.54 1.19 54.51
N VAL A 613 -31.43 0.74 55.76
CA VAL A 613 -31.11 -0.66 56.12
C VAL A 613 -32.17 -1.60 55.55
N ASP A 614 -33.46 -1.26 55.69
CA ASP A 614 -34.60 -2.06 55.23
C ASP A 614 -34.67 -2.17 53.70
N MET A 615 -34.42 -1.07 52.96
CA MET A 615 -34.43 -1.09 51.49
C MET A 615 -33.32 -1.99 50.91
N LEU A 616 -32.16 -2.02 51.57
CA LEU A 616 -30.92 -2.55 51.01
C LEU A 616 -30.50 -3.89 51.62
N GLY A 617 -31.13 -4.31 52.72
CA GLY A 617 -30.88 -5.59 53.40
C GLY A 617 -29.54 -5.64 54.15
N ILE A 618 -28.96 -4.49 54.49
CA ILE A 618 -27.61 -4.40 55.07
C ILE A 618 -27.68 -3.72 56.45
N PRO A 619 -27.36 -4.42 57.55
CA PRO A 619 -27.38 -3.84 58.90
C PRO A 619 -26.53 -2.58 59.00
N ARG A 620 -27.00 -1.55 59.74
CA ARG A 620 -26.27 -0.29 59.93
C ARG A 620 -24.83 -0.52 60.39
N GLU A 621 -24.61 -1.43 61.33
CA GLU A 621 -23.31 -1.77 61.91
C GLU A 621 -22.32 -2.35 60.88
N GLU A 622 -22.82 -3.00 59.82
CA GLU A 622 -22.01 -3.46 58.69
C GLU A 622 -21.78 -2.35 57.64
N ALA A 623 -22.57 -1.27 57.70
CA ALA A 623 -22.70 -0.27 56.67
C ALA A 623 -22.03 1.08 56.97
N ILE A 624 -21.86 1.46 58.25
CA ILE A 624 -21.05 2.63 58.63
C ILE A 624 -19.58 2.43 58.23
N GLY A 625 -18.93 3.52 57.81
CA GLY A 625 -17.50 3.55 57.41
C GLY A 625 -17.21 2.88 56.06
N ARG A 626 -18.08 2.02 55.54
CA ARG A 626 -18.01 1.54 54.16
C ARG A 626 -18.68 2.55 53.22
N THR A 627 -18.19 2.59 51.99
CA THR A 627 -18.81 3.34 50.90
C THR A 627 -20.08 2.65 50.42
N ALA A 628 -20.92 3.47 49.78
CA ALA A 628 -21.89 3.08 48.76
C ALA A 628 -21.45 1.91 47.86
N VAL A 629 -20.18 1.85 47.48
CA VAL A 629 -19.65 0.87 46.52
C VAL A 629 -19.27 -0.45 47.20
N GLU A 630 -18.52 -0.39 48.31
CA GLU A 630 -17.99 -1.56 49.04
C GLU A 630 -19.08 -2.44 49.65
N LEU A 631 -20.21 -1.86 50.00
CA LEU A 631 -21.39 -2.59 50.46
C LEU A 631 -22.12 -3.34 49.33
N GLY A 632 -21.66 -3.17 48.09
CA GLY A 632 -22.41 -3.61 46.92
C GLY A 632 -23.77 -2.93 46.88
N ILE A 633 -23.81 -1.59 46.99
CA ILE A 633 -25.04 -0.79 46.98
C ILE A 633 -25.08 0.19 45.80
N PHE A 634 -23.95 0.70 45.34
CA PHE A 634 -23.79 1.42 44.07
C PHE A 634 -22.72 0.71 43.22
N THR A 635 -22.53 1.16 41.99
CA THR A 635 -21.25 0.97 41.28
C THR A 635 -20.33 2.16 41.54
N ALA A 636 -19.04 2.03 41.23
CA ALA A 636 -18.06 3.10 41.44
C ALA A 636 -18.45 4.37 40.67
N GLU A 637 -18.76 4.23 39.38
CA GLU A 637 -19.13 5.34 38.51
C GLU A 637 -20.50 5.93 38.83
N ASP A 638 -21.49 5.09 39.14
CA ASP A 638 -22.85 5.57 39.48
C ASP A 638 -22.83 6.44 40.74
N ARG A 639 -21.91 6.16 41.68
CA ARG A 639 -21.64 7.01 42.84
C ARG A 639 -20.89 8.29 42.45
N GLN A 640 -19.99 8.28 41.46
CA GLN A 640 -19.28 9.48 40.99
C GLN A 640 -20.18 10.46 40.23
N ARG A 641 -20.88 10.00 39.18
CA ARG A 641 -21.68 10.88 38.29
C ARG A 641 -22.79 11.61 39.08
N LEU A 642 -23.30 10.94 40.11
CA LEU A 642 -24.15 11.46 41.17
C LEU A 642 -23.49 12.63 41.95
N MET A 643 -22.24 12.49 42.43
CA MET A 643 -21.53 13.56 43.19
C MET A 643 -21.30 14.81 42.34
N GLU A 644 -20.89 14.65 41.09
CA GLU A 644 -20.48 15.78 40.26
C GLU A 644 -21.64 16.73 39.95
N GLN A 645 -22.85 16.22 39.69
CA GLN A 645 -24.03 17.08 39.58
C GLN A 645 -24.33 17.85 40.89
N VAL A 646 -24.25 17.21 42.08
CA VAL A 646 -24.45 17.94 43.36
C VAL A 646 -23.40 19.04 43.56
N SER A 647 -22.19 18.85 43.03
CA SER A 647 -21.07 19.77 43.21
C SER A 647 -21.22 21.07 42.41
N GLN A 648 -21.88 21.04 41.24
CA GLN A 648 -22.06 22.21 40.38
C GLN A 648 -23.16 23.16 40.88
N THR A 649 -24.23 22.60 41.47
CA THR A 649 -25.43 23.32 41.94
C THR A 649 -25.50 23.47 43.46
N GLY A 650 -24.66 22.75 44.21
CA GLY A 650 -24.71 22.64 45.68
C GLY A 650 -25.83 21.72 46.22
N HIS A 651 -26.78 21.32 45.37
CA HIS A 651 -27.85 20.38 45.68
C HIS A 651 -28.31 19.60 44.44
N LEU A 652 -28.85 18.41 44.67
CA LEU A 652 -29.32 17.47 43.66
C LEU A 652 -30.73 17.02 44.03
N SER A 653 -31.61 16.95 43.03
CA SER A 653 -32.98 16.45 43.17
C SER A 653 -33.29 15.47 42.06
N ASP A 654 -33.84 14.31 42.43
CA ASP A 654 -34.42 13.31 41.53
C ASP A 654 -33.45 12.78 40.45
N TYR A 655 -32.18 12.62 40.81
CA TYR A 655 -31.15 12.09 39.92
C TYR A 655 -31.24 10.57 39.79
N GLU A 656 -31.39 10.09 38.56
CA GLU A 656 -31.53 8.66 38.30
C GLU A 656 -30.20 7.90 38.41
N VAL A 657 -30.18 6.86 39.24
CA VAL A 657 -29.01 6.04 39.56
C VAL A 657 -29.47 4.60 39.83
N THR A 658 -28.57 3.60 39.84
CA THR A 658 -28.95 2.21 40.11
C THR A 658 -28.30 1.69 41.39
N LEU A 659 -29.14 1.18 42.29
CA LEU A 659 -28.70 0.50 43.50
C LEU A 659 -28.59 -1.02 43.30
N ASN A 660 -27.63 -1.59 43.99
CA ASN A 660 -27.52 -3.01 44.24
C ASN A 660 -28.15 -3.30 45.62
N VAL A 661 -28.91 -4.39 45.77
CA VAL A 661 -29.59 -4.78 47.02
C VAL A 661 -29.00 -6.09 47.52
N ARG A 662 -28.69 -6.21 48.81
CA ARG A 662 -28.16 -7.47 49.35
C ARG A 662 -29.22 -8.56 49.26
N ASN A 663 -28.85 -9.70 48.67
CA ASN A 663 -29.73 -10.84 48.40
C ASN A 663 -30.99 -10.48 47.59
N GLY A 664 -30.96 -9.38 46.81
CA GLY A 664 -32.07 -8.92 45.99
C GLY A 664 -31.63 -8.44 44.59
N PRO A 665 -32.58 -8.29 43.65
CA PRO A 665 -32.26 -7.78 42.31
C PRO A 665 -31.88 -6.30 42.36
N ARG A 666 -30.96 -5.88 41.47
CA ARG A 666 -30.58 -4.47 41.29
C ARG A 666 -31.80 -3.61 40.96
N ARG A 667 -31.86 -2.42 41.55
CA ARG A 667 -32.99 -1.49 41.50
C ARG A 667 -32.58 -0.13 40.95
N THR A 668 -33.28 0.39 39.96
CA THR A 668 -33.07 1.76 39.47
C THR A 668 -33.91 2.72 40.29
N VAL A 669 -33.31 3.80 40.74
CA VAL A 669 -33.83 4.72 41.75
C VAL A 669 -33.62 6.18 41.33
N LEU A 670 -34.36 7.10 41.94
CA LEU A 670 -34.08 8.53 41.94
C LEU A 670 -33.46 8.89 43.30
N GLN A 671 -32.36 9.65 43.28
CA GLN A 671 -31.62 10.07 44.47
C GLN A 671 -31.51 11.60 44.52
N SER A 672 -31.67 12.15 45.73
CA SER A 672 -31.56 13.58 46.02
C SER A 672 -30.49 13.79 47.08
N MET A 673 -29.67 14.85 46.95
CA MET A 673 -28.50 15.09 47.81
C MET A 673 -28.25 16.58 48.06
N ARG A 674 -27.61 16.96 49.17
CA ARG A 674 -27.25 18.37 49.45
C ARG A 674 -25.99 18.50 50.31
N ALA A 675 -25.20 19.55 50.07
CA ALA A 675 -24.03 19.88 50.87
C ALA A 675 -24.41 20.34 52.30
N THR A 676 -23.65 19.86 53.28
CA THR A 676 -23.70 20.21 54.70
C THR A 676 -22.33 19.89 55.34
N GLU A 677 -22.19 19.89 56.67
CA GLU A 677 -20.90 19.83 57.37
C GLU A 677 -21.07 19.24 58.79
N PHE A 678 -20.10 18.45 59.26
CA PHE A 678 -20.16 17.67 60.51
C PHE A 678 -18.77 17.51 61.11
N ASP A 679 -18.57 17.84 62.39
CA ASP A 679 -17.28 17.70 63.08
C ASP A 679 -16.06 18.32 62.36
N GLY A 680 -16.32 19.31 61.47
CA GLY A 680 -15.33 19.99 60.64
C GLY A 680 -15.16 19.42 59.22
N GLU A 681 -15.75 18.26 58.92
CA GLU A 681 -15.72 17.62 57.60
C GLU A 681 -16.98 17.98 56.77
N PRO A 682 -16.81 18.52 55.55
CA PRO A 682 -17.94 18.75 54.65
C PRO A 682 -18.59 17.42 54.25
N CYS A 683 -19.90 17.28 54.50
CA CYS A 683 -20.67 16.04 54.26
C CYS A 683 -21.83 16.24 53.27
N TRP A 684 -22.16 15.21 52.51
CA TRP A 684 -23.40 15.09 51.74
C TRP A 684 -24.49 14.40 52.59
N LEU A 685 -25.65 15.03 52.69
CA LEU A 685 -26.90 14.40 53.11
C LEU A 685 -27.66 13.91 51.88
N PHE A 686 -28.20 12.68 51.89
CA PHE A 686 -28.92 12.10 50.75
C PHE A 686 -30.20 11.32 51.10
N SER A 687 -31.10 11.18 50.12
CA SER A 687 -32.34 10.40 50.16
C SER A 687 -32.63 9.67 48.84
N VAL A 688 -33.42 8.58 48.84
CA VAL A 688 -33.57 7.67 47.68
C VAL A 688 -35.00 7.11 47.47
N HIS A 689 -35.43 6.88 46.21
CA HIS A 689 -36.77 6.43 45.80
C HIS A 689 -36.76 5.47 44.59
N ASP A 690 -37.52 4.37 44.58
CA ASP A 690 -37.42 3.26 43.59
C ASP A 690 -38.34 3.42 42.34
N ILE A 691 -37.80 3.17 41.14
CA ILE A 691 -38.51 3.25 39.84
C ILE A 691 -38.27 2.03 38.91
N THR A 692 -37.71 0.95 39.45
CA THR A 692 -37.05 -0.14 38.70
C THR A 692 -37.84 -0.72 37.51
N ASP A 693 -39.09 -1.16 37.72
CA ASP A 693 -39.81 -1.96 36.72
C ASP A 693 -40.29 -1.16 35.51
N ARG A 694 -40.40 0.17 35.65
CA ARG A 694 -40.67 1.06 34.52
C ARG A 694 -39.48 1.08 33.55
N LYS A 695 -38.28 1.28 34.07
CA LYS A 695 -37.07 1.44 33.26
C LYS A 695 -36.69 0.16 32.51
N ARG A 696 -36.85 -1.01 33.12
CA ARG A 696 -36.55 -2.31 32.46
C ARG A 696 -37.30 -2.49 31.13
N ASN A 697 -38.57 -2.07 31.06
CA ASN A 697 -39.38 -2.18 29.83
C ASN A 697 -38.98 -1.14 28.77
N GLU A 698 -38.72 0.12 29.16
CA GLU A 698 -38.26 1.18 28.24
C GLU A 698 -36.87 0.88 27.66
N VAL A 699 -35.97 0.31 28.48
CA VAL A 699 -34.60 -0.08 28.10
C VAL A 699 -34.60 -1.27 27.13
N GLN A 700 -35.38 -2.34 27.41
CA GLN A 700 -35.36 -3.55 26.58
C GLN A 700 -35.78 -3.32 25.11
N VAL A 701 -36.64 -2.32 24.86
CA VAL A 701 -37.00 -1.88 23.49
C VAL A 701 -35.83 -1.15 22.84
N ARG A 702 -35.28 -0.14 23.53
CA ARG A 702 -34.15 0.67 23.03
C ARG A 702 -32.88 -0.15 22.80
N GLU A 703 -32.60 -1.15 23.63
CA GLU A 703 -31.43 -2.02 23.46
C GLU A 703 -31.50 -2.80 22.15
N ARG A 704 -32.66 -3.30 21.74
CA ARG A 704 -32.82 -4.01 20.45
C ARG A 704 -32.63 -3.06 19.26
N GLU A 705 -33.24 -1.88 19.32
CA GLU A 705 -33.12 -0.84 18.29
C GLU A 705 -31.66 -0.34 18.16
N ALA A 706 -31.00 -0.11 19.30
CA ALA A 706 -29.59 0.27 19.35
C ALA A 706 -28.66 -0.83 18.84
N LEU A 707 -28.91 -2.10 19.19
CA LEU A 707 -28.12 -3.26 18.76
C LEU A 707 -28.24 -3.51 17.24
N LEU A 708 -29.43 -3.30 16.67
CA LEU A 708 -29.65 -3.28 15.21
C LEU A 708 -28.85 -2.13 14.55
N SER A 709 -28.94 -0.92 15.09
CA SER A 709 -28.23 0.28 14.59
C SER A 709 -26.70 0.16 14.70
N LEU A 710 -26.19 -0.37 15.82
CA LEU A 710 -24.77 -0.62 16.08
C LEU A 710 -24.17 -1.62 15.09
N THR A 711 -24.92 -2.66 14.72
CA THR A 711 -24.49 -3.65 13.71
C THR A 711 -24.27 -2.99 12.35
N ILE A 712 -25.18 -2.10 11.93
CA ILE A 712 -25.08 -1.34 10.67
C ILE A 712 -23.91 -0.34 10.74
N SER A 713 -23.78 0.37 11.85
CA SER A 713 -22.74 1.39 12.07
C SER A 713 -21.34 0.79 12.05
N ALA A 714 -21.13 -0.37 12.70
CA ALA A 714 -19.85 -1.08 12.73
C ALA A 714 -19.37 -1.49 11.33
N ALA A 715 -20.28 -1.95 10.46
CA ALA A 715 -19.95 -2.29 9.08
C ALA A 715 -19.52 -1.07 8.24
N SER A 716 -19.88 0.16 8.65
CA SER A 716 -19.56 1.41 7.94
C SER A 716 -20.10 1.54 6.52
N LEU A 717 -21.19 0.82 6.23
CA LEU A 717 -21.87 0.78 4.93
C LEU A 717 -23.00 1.81 4.84
N GLY A 718 -23.36 2.22 3.62
CA GLY A 718 -24.63 2.90 3.36
C GLY A 718 -25.66 1.93 2.78
N LEU A 719 -26.74 1.65 3.52
CA LEU A 719 -27.82 0.76 3.07
C LEU A 719 -28.70 1.44 2.00
N TRP A 720 -29.12 0.65 1.01
CA TRP A 720 -30.07 1.10 -0.02
C TRP A 720 -31.10 0.01 -0.39
N ASP A 721 -32.24 0.49 -0.88
CA ASP A 721 -33.41 -0.30 -1.24
C ASP A 721 -33.98 0.22 -2.56
N TRP A 722 -33.91 -0.62 -3.59
CA TRP A 722 -34.21 -0.28 -4.98
C TRP A 722 -35.45 -1.03 -5.46
N ASP A 723 -36.50 -0.27 -5.79
CA ASP A 723 -37.65 -0.72 -6.55
C ASP A 723 -37.27 -0.84 -8.04
N LEU A 724 -37.22 -2.08 -8.53
CA LEU A 724 -36.82 -2.41 -9.90
C LEU A 724 -37.92 -2.12 -10.93
N GLN A 725 -39.17 -1.86 -10.48
CA GLN A 725 -40.29 -1.52 -11.36
C GLN A 725 -40.39 0.00 -11.59
N THR A 726 -40.17 0.80 -10.56
CA THR A 726 -40.25 2.28 -10.67
C THR A 726 -38.89 2.96 -10.89
N GLY A 727 -37.78 2.24 -10.72
CA GLY A 727 -36.42 2.78 -10.80
C GLY A 727 -36.03 3.64 -9.59
N LEU A 728 -36.87 3.69 -8.56
CA LEU A 728 -36.64 4.49 -7.36
C LEU A 728 -35.78 3.73 -6.35
N VAL A 729 -34.83 4.46 -5.76
CA VAL A 729 -33.98 4.00 -4.67
C VAL A 729 -34.23 4.85 -3.44
N THR A 730 -34.47 4.21 -2.32
CA THR A 730 -34.34 4.82 -0.99
C THR A 730 -33.04 4.35 -0.35
N GLY A 731 -32.53 5.10 0.61
CA GLY A 731 -31.31 4.72 1.31
C GLY A 731 -31.12 5.52 2.59
N ASP A 732 -30.28 4.96 3.46
CA ASP A 732 -30.05 5.48 4.80
C ASP A 732 -29.28 6.81 4.81
N ARG A 733 -29.03 7.33 6.02
CA ARG A 733 -28.31 8.59 6.23
C ARG A 733 -26.91 8.60 5.59
N ARG A 734 -26.22 7.45 5.53
CA ARG A 734 -24.84 7.31 5.05
C ARG A 734 -24.80 7.12 3.53
N TRP A 735 -25.71 6.34 2.95
CA TRP A 735 -25.91 6.26 1.50
C TRP A 735 -26.29 7.63 0.90
N ARG A 736 -27.20 8.36 1.57
CA ARG A 736 -27.56 9.74 1.18
C ARG A 736 -26.33 10.66 1.19
N ALA A 737 -25.51 10.59 2.24
CA ALA A 737 -24.28 11.38 2.35
C ALA A 737 -23.26 11.06 1.25
N MET A 738 -23.05 9.78 0.89
CA MET A 738 -22.19 9.38 -0.23
C MET A 738 -22.65 9.99 -1.57
N ARG A 739 -23.96 10.17 -1.77
CA ARG A 739 -24.56 10.78 -2.97
C ARG A 739 -24.78 12.30 -2.88
N GLY A 740 -24.37 12.97 -1.80
CA GLY A 740 -24.59 14.42 -1.62
C GLY A 740 -26.06 14.81 -1.43
N LEU A 741 -26.93 13.84 -1.12
CA LEU A 741 -28.36 14.08 -0.94
C LEU A 741 -28.65 14.73 0.42
N PRO A 742 -29.65 15.62 0.55
CA PRO A 742 -29.96 16.31 1.80
C PRO A 742 -30.15 15.36 2.99
N VAL A 743 -29.28 15.50 3.98
CA VAL A 743 -29.26 14.70 5.22
C VAL A 743 -30.25 15.23 6.26
N THR A 744 -30.65 16.51 6.16
CA THR A 744 -31.59 17.19 7.06
C THR A 744 -32.99 17.23 6.44
N GLY A 745 -33.69 16.10 6.47
CA GLY A 745 -35.03 15.96 5.92
C GLY A 745 -35.57 14.54 6.11
N ASP A 746 -36.76 14.28 5.58
CA ASP A 746 -37.40 12.96 5.65
C ASP A 746 -36.52 11.88 4.98
N THR A 747 -36.16 10.86 5.76
CA THR A 747 -35.27 9.76 5.33
C THR A 747 -35.97 8.73 4.45
N SER A 748 -37.28 8.85 4.22
CA SER A 748 -38.06 8.02 3.29
C SER A 748 -38.04 8.52 1.84
N ALA A 749 -37.71 9.78 1.58
CA ALA A 749 -37.83 10.38 0.25
C ALA A 749 -36.98 9.64 -0.82
N ALA A 750 -37.65 9.04 -1.81
CA ALA A 750 -37.02 8.19 -2.83
C ALA A 750 -36.45 9.00 -4.01
N VAL A 751 -35.40 8.48 -4.65
CA VAL A 751 -34.63 9.15 -5.71
C VAL A 751 -34.41 8.19 -6.89
N GLN A 752 -34.48 8.65 -8.13
CA GLN A 752 -34.21 7.81 -9.31
C GLN A 752 -32.76 7.29 -9.30
N TRP A 753 -32.55 6.00 -9.55
CA TRP A 753 -31.26 5.32 -9.36
C TRP A 753 -30.07 5.97 -10.09
N THR A 754 -30.32 6.51 -11.29
CA THR A 754 -29.38 7.24 -12.17
C THR A 754 -28.93 8.59 -11.63
N THR A 755 -29.57 9.11 -10.57
CA THR A 755 -29.31 10.45 -10.04
C THR A 755 -27.89 10.52 -9.46
N ALA A 756 -27.13 11.53 -9.91
CA ALA A 756 -25.72 11.74 -9.61
C ALA A 756 -24.78 10.61 -10.10
N ILE A 757 -25.16 9.79 -11.09
CA ILE A 757 -24.26 8.81 -11.74
C ILE A 757 -23.69 9.40 -13.05
N ALA A 758 -22.43 9.10 -13.38
CA ALA A 758 -21.82 9.47 -14.65
C ALA A 758 -22.46 8.73 -15.85
N PRO A 759 -22.78 9.38 -17.00
CA PRO A 759 -23.49 8.75 -18.12
C PRO A 759 -22.88 7.44 -18.61
N ASP A 760 -21.57 7.40 -18.85
CA ASP A 760 -20.85 6.21 -19.35
C ASP A 760 -20.87 5.01 -18.38
N ASP A 761 -21.20 5.20 -17.09
CA ASP A 761 -21.37 4.09 -16.15
C ASP A 761 -22.79 3.48 -16.20
N ILE A 762 -23.80 4.20 -16.69
CA ILE A 762 -25.22 3.77 -16.69
C ILE A 762 -25.41 2.47 -17.50
N ASP A 763 -24.80 2.37 -18.67
CA ASP A 763 -24.88 1.16 -19.52
C ASP A 763 -24.20 -0.04 -18.86
N ARG A 764 -23.08 0.19 -18.15
CA ARG A 764 -22.35 -0.86 -17.41
C ARG A 764 -23.17 -1.38 -16.22
N ILE A 765 -23.86 -0.49 -15.51
CA ILE A 765 -24.78 -0.83 -14.41
C ILE A 765 -26.00 -1.59 -14.94
N THR A 766 -26.58 -1.14 -16.05
CA THR A 766 -27.75 -1.79 -16.68
C THR A 766 -27.39 -3.20 -17.18
N THR A 767 -26.19 -3.38 -17.72
CA THR A 767 -25.63 -4.68 -18.11
C THR A 767 -25.47 -5.61 -16.89
N GLU A 768 -24.88 -5.10 -15.80
CA GLU A 768 -24.66 -5.85 -14.56
C GLU A 768 -25.98 -6.21 -13.83
N LEU A 769 -26.96 -5.32 -13.86
CA LEU A 769 -28.33 -5.59 -13.38
C LEU A 769 -29.02 -6.67 -14.23
N SER A 770 -28.84 -6.62 -15.55
CA SER A 770 -29.35 -7.66 -16.48
C SER A 770 -28.68 -9.02 -16.22
N ARG A 771 -27.37 -9.03 -15.92
CA ARG A 771 -26.63 -10.23 -15.51
C ARG A 771 -27.15 -10.82 -14.20
N HIS A 772 -27.36 -9.98 -13.17
CA HIS A 772 -27.87 -10.42 -11.87
C HIS A 772 -29.33 -10.93 -11.94
N THR A 773 -30.21 -10.23 -12.67
CA THR A 773 -31.62 -10.63 -12.84
C THR A 773 -31.77 -11.92 -13.67
N ALA A 774 -30.90 -12.16 -14.64
CA ALA A 774 -30.85 -13.44 -15.38
C ALA A 774 -30.24 -14.59 -14.55
N HIS A 775 -29.28 -14.29 -13.66
CA HIS A 775 -28.54 -15.27 -12.87
C HIS A 775 -28.57 -14.94 -11.36
N LEU A 776 -29.77 -15.10 -10.77
CA LEU A 776 -30.11 -14.82 -9.37
C LEU A 776 -29.18 -15.47 -8.31
N GLY A 777 -28.41 -16.52 -8.68
CA GLY A 777 -27.43 -17.18 -7.82
C GLY A 777 -26.07 -16.48 -7.75
N THR A 778 -25.85 -15.42 -8.53
CA THR A 778 -24.65 -14.57 -8.47
C THR A 778 -24.98 -13.24 -7.79
N PRO A 779 -24.09 -12.64 -6.97
CA PRO A 779 -24.32 -11.32 -6.42
C PRO A 779 -24.33 -10.25 -7.53
N PHE A 780 -25.01 -9.13 -7.27
CA PHE A 780 -24.81 -7.88 -8.00
C PHE A 780 -23.60 -7.15 -7.39
N ASP A 781 -22.58 -6.84 -8.18
CA ASP A 781 -21.39 -6.12 -7.72
C ASP A 781 -20.93 -5.09 -8.74
N ALA A 782 -21.14 -3.82 -8.42
CA ALA A 782 -21.03 -2.73 -9.37
C ALA A 782 -20.37 -1.48 -8.77
N THR A 783 -19.18 -1.14 -9.26
CA THR A 783 -18.46 0.10 -8.88
C THR A 783 -18.62 1.17 -9.95
N TRP A 784 -19.17 2.33 -9.57
CA TRP A 784 -19.44 3.45 -10.47
C TRP A 784 -19.09 4.81 -9.87
N ARG A 785 -18.98 5.82 -10.74
CA ARG A 785 -18.70 7.22 -10.39
C ARG A 785 -19.96 7.93 -9.97
N LEU A 786 -19.90 8.63 -8.84
CA LEU A 786 -20.88 9.61 -8.41
C LEU A 786 -20.40 11.02 -8.77
N ASN A 787 -21.11 11.67 -9.67
CA ASN A 787 -20.89 13.07 -10.07
C ASN A 787 -21.83 13.97 -9.27
N GLN A 788 -21.31 14.59 -8.21
CA GLN A 788 -22.03 15.61 -7.45
C GLN A 788 -21.74 17.02 -8.04
N PRO A 789 -22.72 17.95 -8.05
CA PRO A 789 -22.45 19.33 -8.45
C PRO A 789 -21.46 20.02 -7.49
N ASN A 790 -20.35 20.54 -8.03
CA ASN A 790 -19.28 21.24 -7.31
C ASN A 790 -18.47 20.40 -6.28
N GLU A 791 -18.59 19.07 -6.26
CA GLU A 791 -17.71 18.17 -5.49
C GLU A 791 -16.87 17.27 -6.42
N PRO A 792 -15.71 16.77 -5.97
CA PRO A 792 -14.90 15.80 -6.74
C PRO A 792 -15.65 14.47 -6.94
N VAL A 793 -15.29 13.76 -8.00
CA VAL A 793 -15.96 12.50 -8.41
C VAL A 793 -15.65 11.39 -7.42
N ARG A 794 -16.69 10.85 -6.76
CA ARG A 794 -16.54 9.74 -5.81
C ARG A 794 -16.71 8.40 -6.51
N TRP A 795 -15.91 7.39 -6.18
CA TRP A 795 -16.12 6.01 -6.61
C TRP A 795 -16.86 5.24 -5.53
N VAL A 796 -18.01 4.65 -5.86
CA VAL A 796 -18.81 3.85 -4.92
C VAL A 796 -19.04 2.45 -5.49
N ARG A 797 -18.68 1.43 -4.71
CA ARG A 797 -19.00 0.02 -4.96
C ARG A 797 -20.33 -0.31 -4.31
N ASN A 798 -21.24 -0.91 -5.08
CA ASN A 798 -22.58 -1.25 -4.66
C ASN A 798 -22.77 -2.77 -4.77
N LEU A 799 -23.09 -3.42 -3.65
CA LEU A 799 -23.37 -4.85 -3.59
C LEU A 799 -24.88 -5.05 -3.36
N GLY A 800 -25.52 -5.97 -4.09
CA GLY A 800 -26.98 -6.10 -4.10
C GLY A 800 -27.52 -7.52 -4.22
N LYS A 801 -28.75 -7.72 -3.75
CA LYS A 801 -29.49 -8.98 -3.79
C LYS A 801 -31.00 -8.73 -3.99
N ILE A 802 -31.59 -9.40 -4.97
CA ILE A 802 -33.05 -9.37 -5.19
C ILE A 802 -33.77 -10.04 -4.01
N VAL A 803 -34.77 -9.35 -3.45
CA VAL A 803 -35.52 -9.76 -2.24
C VAL A 803 -37.04 -9.76 -2.43
N GLY A 804 -37.54 -9.19 -3.52
CA GLY A 804 -38.97 -9.18 -3.85
C GLY A 804 -39.20 -9.50 -5.33
N PHE A 805 -40.26 -10.24 -5.60
CA PHE A 805 -40.74 -10.60 -6.94
C PHE A 805 -42.19 -10.14 -7.11
N ASP A 806 -42.63 -9.89 -8.33
CA ASP A 806 -44.02 -9.56 -8.64
C ASP A 806 -44.90 -10.80 -8.80
N GLU A 807 -46.21 -10.60 -9.00
CA GLU A 807 -47.19 -11.68 -9.24
C GLU A 807 -46.90 -12.51 -10.51
N GLN A 808 -45.96 -12.08 -11.34
CA GLN A 808 -45.54 -12.72 -12.58
C GLN A 808 -44.15 -13.40 -12.42
N GLY A 809 -43.60 -13.42 -11.20
CA GLY A 809 -42.33 -14.07 -10.87
C GLY A 809 -41.09 -13.27 -11.26
N ARG A 810 -41.22 -12.00 -11.66
CA ARG A 810 -40.10 -11.15 -12.09
C ARG A 810 -39.51 -10.37 -10.91
N PRO A 811 -38.20 -10.11 -10.86
CA PRO A 811 -37.59 -9.26 -9.83
C PRO A 811 -38.27 -7.88 -9.74
N ALA A 812 -38.70 -7.52 -8.54
CA ALA A 812 -39.41 -6.27 -8.24
C ALA A 812 -38.67 -5.38 -7.24
N ARG A 813 -37.88 -5.95 -6.32
CA ARG A 813 -37.15 -5.20 -5.29
C ARG A 813 -35.78 -5.80 -5.01
N MET A 814 -34.76 -4.96 -4.89
CA MET A 814 -33.37 -5.31 -4.57
C MET A 814 -32.87 -4.50 -3.38
N LEU A 815 -32.41 -5.19 -2.33
CA LEU A 815 -31.72 -4.56 -1.20
C LEU A 815 -30.22 -4.66 -1.40
N GLY A 816 -29.48 -3.69 -0.87
CA GLY A 816 -28.02 -3.68 -1.00
C GLY A 816 -27.32 -2.68 -0.11
N VAL A 817 -26.00 -2.60 -0.32
CA VAL A 817 -25.07 -1.79 0.46
C VAL A 817 -24.11 -1.03 -0.45
N ALA A 818 -23.66 0.14 0.00
CA ALA A 818 -22.70 0.99 -0.69
C ALA A 818 -21.44 1.19 0.13
N ILE A 819 -20.29 1.16 -0.54
CA ILE A 819 -18.94 1.33 0.00
C ILE A 819 -18.25 2.44 -0.81
N ASP A 820 -17.77 3.49 -0.13
CA ASP A 820 -16.92 4.51 -0.76
C ASP A 820 -15.52 3.91 -0.96
N VAL A 821 -15.07 3.87 -2.21
CA VAL A 821 -13.75 3.33 -2.64
C VAL A 821 -12.93 4.40 -3.36
N THR A 822 -13.30 5.68 -3.22
CA THR A 822 -12.64 6.82 -3.89
C THR A 822 -11.13 6.88 -3.61
N PRO A 823 -10.66 6.86 -2.34
CA PRO A 823 -9.23 6.99 -2.07
C PRO A 823 -8.41 5.84 -2.67
N GLN A 824 -8.96 4.62 -2.61
CA GLN A 824 -8.31 3.41 -3.09
C GLN A 824 -8.19 3.41 -4.62
N ARG A 825 -9.23 3.88 -5.34
CA ARG A 825 -9.19 4.02 -6.81
C ARG A 825 -8.30 5.18 -7.29
N GLU A 826 -8.27 6.30 -6.58
CA GLU A 826 -7.38 7.41 -6.93
C GLU A 826 -5.90 7.02 -6.75
N GLN A 827 -5.57 6.34 -5.64
CA GLN A 827 -4.23 5.82 -5.36
C GLN A 827 -3.84 4.73 -6.39
N GLU A 828 -4.71 3.77 -6.70
CA GLU A 828 -4.46 2.77 -7.75
C GLU A 828 -4.18 3.40 -9.13
N VAL A 829 -5.01 4.35 -9.59
CA VAL A 829 -4.87 4.95 -10.93
C VAL A 829 -3.64 5.86 -10.99
N MET A 830 -3.31 6.57 -9.91
CA MET A 830 -2.07 7.36 -9.82
C MET A 830 -0.83 6.46 -9.85
N LEU A 831 -0.82 5.38 -9.05
CA LEU A 831 0.27 4.40 -9.04
C LEU A 831 0.42 3.69 -10.39
N GLN A 832 -0.68 3.33 -11.07
CA GLN A 832 -0.62 2.75 -12.43
C GLN A 832 -0.03 3.73 -13.45
N ARG A 833 -0.35 5.03 -13.37
CA ARG A 833 0.25 6.04 -14.27
C ARG A 833 1.73 6.23 -14.00
N LEU A 834 2.13 6.37 -12.74
CA LEU A 834 3.54 6.52 -12.34
C LEU A 834 4.36 5.26 -12.67
N ALA A 835 3.77 4.07 -12.54
CA ALA A 835 4.43 2.81 -12.86
C ALA A 835 4.62 2.58 -14.38
N LEU A 836 3.81 3.20 -15.25
CA LEU A 836 3.76 2.87 -16.69
C LEU A 836 4.08 4.03 -17.65
N TYR A 837 4.08 5.29 -17.20
CA TYR A 837 4.29 6.46 -18.07
C TYR A 837 5.36 7.42 -17.50
N ASP A 838 6.05 8.14 -18.38
CA ASP A 838 6.99 9.20 -18.04
C ASP A 838 6.25 10.47 -17.60
N ALA A 839 6.57 10.97 -16.39
CA ALA A 839 5.85 12.07 -15.76
C ALA A 839 6.01 13.42 -16.48
N LEU A 840 7.04 13.60 -17.31
CA LEU A 840 7.27 14.84 -18.06
C LEU A 840 6.60 14.82 -19.44
N THR A 841 6.81 13.77 -20.23
CA THR A 841 6.33 13.71 -21.63
C THR A 841 4.99 13.01 -21.82
N GLY A 842 4.50 12.27 -20.82
CA GLY A 842 3.28 11.47 -20.91
C GLY A 842 3.40 10.22 -21.79
N LEU A 843 4.58 9.94 -22.33
CA LEU A 843 4.87 8.72 -23.10
C LEU A 843 4.99 7.49 -22.17
N PRO A 844 4.80 6.27 -22.68
CA PRO A 844 5.24 5.04 -22.01
C PRO A 844 6.66 5.16 -21.41
N ASN A 845 6.82 4.67 -20.18
CA ASN A 845 8.13 4.54 -19.53
C ASN A 845 8.78 3.16 -19.84
N ARG A 846 9.94 2.87 -19.25
CA ARG A 846 10.66 1.59 -19.42
C ARG A 846 9.82 0.35 -19.11
N VAL A 847 8.92 0.39 -18.13
CA VAL A 847 8.09 -0.75 -17.71
C VAL A 847 7.01 -1.05 -18.76
N LEU A 848 6.31 -0.02 -19.23
CA LEU A 848 5.31 -0.18 -20.29
C LEU A 848 5.96 -0.49 -21.65
N LEU A 849 7.13 0.07 -21.94
CA LEU A 849 7.93 -0.27 -23.11
C LEU A 849 8.29 -1.76 -23.14
N ALA A 850 8.87 -2.30 -22.06
CA ALA A 850 9.27 -3.72 -22.01
C ALA A 850 8.08 -4.65 -22.24
N ARG A 851 6.92 -4.33 -21.64
CA ARG A 851 5.66 -5.04 -21.90
C ARG A 851 5.21 -4.92 -23.36
N LYS A 852 5.23 -3.70 -23.94
CA LYS A 852 4.82 -3.46 -25.33
C LYS A 852 5.72 -4.14 -26.35
N LEU A 853 7.03 -4.17 -26.09
CA LEU A 853 8.01 -4.88 -26.91
C LEU A 853 7.71 -6.38 -26.94
N GLN A 854 7.46 -7.00 -25.78
CA GLN A 854 7.05 -8.41 -25.70
C GLN A 854 5.71 -8.69 -26.43
N GLU A 855 4.69 -7.84 -26.23
CA GLU A 855 3.42 -7.94 -26.96
C GLU A 855 3.61 -7.86 -28.49
N CYS A 856 4.46 -6.93 -28.97
CA CYS A 856 4.78 -6.77 -30.39
C CYS A 856 5.65 -7.92 -30.95
N MET A 857 6.59 -8.48 -30.19
CA MET A 857 7.42 -9.62 -30.61
C MET A 857 6.57 -10.89 -30.79
N ALA A 858 5.61 -11.13 -29.90
CA ALA A 858 4.65 -12.21 -30.07
C ALA A 858 3.80 -12.01 -31.34
N GLN A 859 3.26 -10.81 -31.54
CA GLN A 859 2.47 -10.47 -32.73
C GLN A 859 3.28 -10.58 -34.04
N ALA A 860 4.56 -10.23 -34.03
CA ALA A 860 5.47 -10.37 -35.17
C ALA A 860 5.66 -11.85 -35.55
N ARG A 861 5.91 -12.73 -34.57
CA ARG A 861 5.99 -14.19 -34.79
C ARG A 861 4.67 -14.77 -35.31
N ASP A 862 3.53 -14.41 -34.71
CA ASP A 862 2.21 -14.93 -35.11
C ASP A 862 1.76 -14.46 -36.50
N THR A 863 2.15 -13.26 -36.92
CA THR A 863 1.73 -12.68 -38.22
C THR A 863 2.76 -12.82 -39.34
N GLY A 864 3.97 -13.33 -39.05
CA GLY A 864 5.07 -13.43 -40.00
C GLY A 864 5.60 -12.08 -40.49
N LYS A 865 5.35 -11.00 -39.74
CA LYS A 865 5.75 -9.62 -40.07
C LYS A 865 6.95 -9.18 -39.25
N GLN A 866 7.65 -8.14 -39.73
CA GLN A 866 8.80 -7.58 -39.04
C GLN A 866 8.39 -6.55 -37.96
N LEU A 867 9.23 -6.42 -36.94
CA LEU A 867 9.15 -5.41 -35.88
C LEU A 867 10.46 -4.62 -35.86
N GLY A 868 10.38 -3.33 -36.13
CA GLY A 868 11.51 -2.41 -35.94
C GLY A 868 11.58 -1.94 -34.49
N VAL A 869 12.78 -2.01 -33.90
CA VAL A 869 13.08 -1.49 -32.55
C VAL A 869 14.20 -0.47 -32.69
N ALA A 870 13.92 0.80 -32.40
CA ALA A 870 14.88 1.88 -32.56
C ALA A 870 15.11 2.67 -31.27
N TYR A 871 16.37 2.97 -30.94
CA TYR A 871 16.81 3.82 -29.84
C TYR A 871 17.22 5.18 -30.42
N LEU A 872 16.77 6.28 -29.81
CA LEU A 872 16.93 7.65 -30.30
C LEU A 872 17.46 8.56 -29.20
N ASP A 873 18.43 9.40 -29.54
CA ASP A 873 19.03 10.41 -28.67
C ASP A 873 19.13 11.77 -29.38
N LEU A 874 18.92 12.84 -28.63
CA LEU A 874 18.85 14.21 -29.14
C LEU A 874 20.23 14.88 -29.21
N ASP A 875 20.83 14.87 -30.40
CA ASP A 875 22.06 15.58 -30.69
C ASP A 875 21.95 17.07 -30.31
N GLY A 876 22.83 17.51 -29.39
CA GLY A 876 22.92 18.91 -28.98
C GLY A 876 21.93 19.33 -27.88
N PHE A 877 21.17 18.41 -27.28
CA PHE A 877 20.27 18.72 -26.16
C PHE A 877 20.98 19.41 -24.97
N LYS A 878 22.16 18.92 -24.57
CA LYS A 878 22.97 19.54 -23.51
C LYS A 878 23.30 21.03 -23.80
N PRO A 879 23.90 21.40 -24.96
CA PRO A 879 24.03 22.81 -25.37
C PRO A 879 22.75 23.66 -25.34
N VAL A 880 21.56 23.10 -25.53
CA VAL A 880 20.29 23.85 -25.40
C VAL A 880 19.99 24.13 -23.92
N ASN A 881 20.18 23.14 -23.05
CA ASN A 881 20.07 23.33 -21.61
C ASN A 881 21.08 24.37 -21.08
N ASP A 882 22.34 24.28 -21.52
CA ASP A 882 23.42 25.18 -21.11
C ASP A 882 23.16 26.64 -21.52
N ARG A 883 22.43 26.85 -22.63
CA ARG A 883 22.09 28.18 -23.18
C ARG A 883 20.78 28.76 -22.63
N LEU A 884 19.74 27.93 -22.47
CA LEU A 884 18.36 28.37 -22.19
C LEU A 884 17.78 27.86 -20.87
N GLY A 885 18.53 27.04 -20.14
CA GLY A 885 18.13 26.43 -18.87
C GLY A 885 17.14 25.27 -19.02
N HIS A 886 17.09 24.41 -18.00
CA HIS A 886 16.28 23.18 -18.05
C HIS A 886 14.78 23.38 -18.24
N GLY A 887 14.22 24.54 -17.89
CA GLY A 887 12.84 24.84 -18.23
C GLY A 887 12.60 24.82 -19.76
N ALA A 888 13.56 25.31 -20.55
CA ALA A 888 13.51 25.22 -22.00
C ALA A 888 13.83 23.80 -22.50
N GLY A 889 14.71 23.06 -21.80
CA GLY A 889 14.98 21.63 -22.04
C GLY A 889 13.76 20.74 -21.85
N ASP A 890 13.06 20.88 -20.74
CA ASP A 890 11.82 20.16 -20.43
C ASP A 890 10.73 20.49 -21.46
N ARG A 891 10.59 21.79 -21.84
CA ARG A 891 9.71 22.21 -22.94
C ARG A 891 10.12 21.59 -24.28
N LEU A 892 11.42 21.54 -24.59
CA LEU A 892 11.94 20.89 -25.80
C LEU A 892 11.60 19.40 -25.82
N LEU A 893 11.81 18.67 -24.72
CA LEU A 893 11.49 17.25 -24.60
C LEU A 893 9.99 16.96 -24.77
N VAL A 894 9.11 17.80 -24.22
CA VAL A 894 7.66 17.70 -24.43
C VAL A 894 7.28 17.96 -25.89
N VAL A 895 7.89 18.97 -26.53
CA VAL A 895 7.65 19.27 -27.96
C VAL A 895 8.24 18.19 -28.88
N VAL A 896 9.38 17.58 -28.52
CA VAL A 896 9.97 16.41 -29.20
C VAL A 896 9.03 15.21 -29.07
N ALA A 897 8.59 14.84 -27.86
CA ALA A 897 7.65 13.74 -27.65
C ALA A 897 6.36 13.94 -28.46
N GLY A 898 5.82 15.16 -28.44
CA GLY A 898 4.66 15.55 -29.25
C GLY A 898 4.93 15.65 -30.75
N ARG A 899 6.19 15.67 -31.21
CA ARG A 899 6.56 15.55 -32.64
C ARG A 899 6.73 14.09 -33.04
N LEU A 900 7.51 13.31 -32.28
CA LEU A 900 7.69 11.86 -32.47
C LEU A 900 6.32 11.17 -32.57
N THR A 901 5.40 11.43 -31.63
CA THR A 901 4.05 10.86 -31.62
C THR A 901 3.20 11.24 -32.86
N ARG A 902 3.49 12.37 -33.53
CA ARG A 902 2.83 12.79 -34.78
C ARG A 902 3.59 12.34 -36.04
N ALA A 903 4.86 12.00 -35.93
CA ALA A 903 5.69 11.46 -37.00
C ALA A 903 5.56 9.93 -37.15
N LEU A 904 4.85 9.28 -36.23
CA LEU A 904 4.63 7.84 -36.16
C LEU A 904 3.16 7.47 -36.48
N GLN A 905 2.87 6.20 -36.75
CA GLN A 905 1.53 5.69 -37.02
C GLN A 905 0.77 5.33 -35.73
N PRO A 906 -0.57 5.20 -35.74
CA PRO A 906 -1.35 4.83 -34.55
C PRO A 906 -1.08 3.43 -33.96
N LEU A 907 -0.28 2.59 -34.64
CA LEU A 907 0.17 1.28 -34.15
C LEU A 907 1.61 1.31 -33.62
N ASP A 908 2.38 2.34 -33.98
CA ASP A 908 3.74 2.52 -33.48
C ASP A 908 3.69 3.02 -32.02
N THR A 909 4.72 2.68 -31.23
CA THR A 909 4.82 3.13 -29.83
C THR A 909 6.14 3.84 -29.61
N VAL A 910 6.09 5.13 -29.24
CA VAL A 910 7.27 5.85 -28.71
C VAL A 910 7.21 5.90 -27.19
N ALA A 911 8.33 5.54 -26.56
CA ALA A 911 8.56 5.55 -25.12
C ALA A 911 9.73 6.47 -24.78
N ARG A 912 9.85 6.90 -23.52
CA ARG A 912 10.99 7.64 -23.00
C ARG A 912 11.65 6.87 -21.86
N LEU A 913 12.98 6.73 -21.92
CA LEU A 913 13.76 5.99 -20.92
C LEU A 913 14.39 6.92 -19.87
N GLY A 914 14.72 8.15 -20.26
CA GLY A 914 15.16 9.21 -19.36
C GLY A 914 16.00 10.26 -20.10
N GLY A 915 16.06 11.49 -19.59
CA GLY A 915 16.82 12.56 -20.24
C GLY A 915 16.36 12.81 -21.68
N ASP A 916 17.31 12.75 -22.60
CA ASP A 916 17.21 12.87 -24.05
C ASP A 916 16.95 11.54 -24.80
N GLU A 917 16.83 10.42 -24.09
CA GLU A 917 16.72 9.07 -24.65
C GLU A 917 15.26 8.60 -24.84
N PHE A 918 14.92 8.24 -26.09
CA PHE A 918 13.62 7.70 -26.51
C PHE A 918 13.78 6.34 -27.20
N VAL A 919 12.74 5.51 -27.14
CA VAL A 919 12.66 4.25 -27.90
C VAL A 919 11.40 4.22 -28.74
N ILE A 920 11.51 3.73 -29.97
CA ILE A 920 10.41 3.61 -30.93
C ILE A 920 10.24 2.14 -31.31
N LEU A 921 9.02 1.63 -31.16
CA LEU A 921 8.57 0.33 -31.65
C LEU A 921 7.69 0.51 -32.89
N MET A 922 8.04 -0.17 -33.99
CA MET A 922 7.32 -0.12 -35.28
C MET A 922 6.84 -1.52 -35.65
N PRO A 923 5.65 -1.95 -35.19
CA PRO A 923 5.16 -3.31 -35.41
C PRO A 923 4.49 -3.48 -36.79
N GLY A 924 4.74 -4.62 -37.43
CA GLY A 924 3.99 -5.05 -38.61
C GLY A 924 4.55 -4.58 -39.96
N LEU A 925 5.83 -4.21 -40.00
CA LEU A 925 6.58 -3.84 -41.18
C LEU A 925 6.63 -4.98 -42.22
N GLY A 926 6.72 -4.63 -43.50
CA GLY A 926 6.87 -5.59 -44.60
C GLY A 926 8.33 -5.79 -45.05
N SER A 927 9.20 -4.82 -44.77
CA SER A 927 10.60 -4.79 -45.20
C SER A 927 11.45 -3.86 -44.33
N VAL A 928 12.78 -4.03 -44.39
CA VAL A 928 13.77 -3.12 -43.76
C VAL A 928 13.54 -1.67 -44.18
N SER A 929 13.32 -1.43 -45.47
CA SER A 929 13.10 -0.09 -46.03
C SER A 929 11.72 0.53 -45.67
N ASP A 930 10.84 -0.19 -44.97
CA ASP A 930 9.69 0.42 -44.29
C ASP A 930 10.10 1.04 -42.94
N CYS A 931 11.06 0.43 -42.23
CA CYS A 931 11.67 0.96 -41.03
C CYS A 931 12.44 2.24 -41.34
N GLU A 932 13.31 2.19 -42.35
CA GLU A 932 14.21 3.31 -42.70
C GLU A 932 13.41 4.56 -43.10
N ARG A 933 12.39 4.42 -43.95
CA ARG A 933 11.48 5.53 -44.32
C ARG A 933 10.67 6.09 -43.14
N MET A 934 10.47 5.30 -42.08
CA MET A 934 9.89 5.81 -40.83
C MET A 934 10.92 6.63 -40.05
N LEU A 935 12.17 6.15 -39.97
CA LEU A 935 13.26 6.83 -39.26
C LEU A 935 13.70 8.11 -39.96
N GLU A 936 13.69 8.17 -41.29
CA GLU A 936 13.82 9.40 -42.08
C GLU A 936 12.77 10.45 -41.66
N ARG A 937 11.48 10.06 -41.67
CA ARG A 937 10.36 10.94 -41.30
C ARG A 937 10.44 11.41 -39.84
N VAL A 938 10.93 10.55 -38.94
CA VAL A 938 11.24 10.89 -37.54
C VAL A 938 12.38 11.91 -37.46
N MET A 939 13.49 11.68 -38.17
CA MET A 939 14.63 12.61 -38.21
C MET A 939 14.26 13.98 -38.77
N GLU A 940 13.48 14.04 -39.86
CA GLU A 940 12.97 15.31 -40.41
C GLU A 940 12.09 16.05 -39.39
N SER A 941 11.17 15.32 -38.74
CA SER A 941 10.28 15.90 -37.74
C SER A 941 11.02 16.41 -36.49
N VAL A 942 12.10 15.74 -36.09
CA VAL A 942 12.96 16.21 -34.99
C VAL A 942 13.81 17.40 -35.44
N SER A 943 14.41 17.36 -36.63
CA SER A 943 15.35 18.38 -37.13
C SER A 943 14.70 19.72 -37.50
N ALA A 944 13.37 19.78 -37.66
CA ALA A 944 12.67 21.03 -37.91
C ALA A 944 12.85 22.06 -36.75
N PRO A 945 13.02 23.37 -37.01
CA PRO A 945 13.27 24.34 -35.95
C PRO A 945 12.21 24.36 -34.84
N TYR A 946 12.66 24.50 -33.59
CA TYR A 946 11.83 24.69 -32.40
C TYR A 946 11.77 26.17 -32.06
N THR A 947 10.59 26.67 -31.73
CA THR A 947 10.43 27.99 -31.10
C THR A 947 10.28 27.75 -29.60
N LEU A 948 11.29 28.13 -28.83
CA LEU A 948 11.26 28.10 -27.36
C LEU A 948 11.19 29.56 -26.90
N ASP A 949 10.01 29.94 -26.43
CA ASP A 949 9.63 31.31 -26.04
C ASP A 949 9.83 32.32 -27.18
N THR A 950 11.02 32.93 -27.31
CA THR A 950 11.38 33.87 -28.39
C THR A 950 12.57 33.45 -29.23
N GLU A 951 13.32 32.40 -28.85
CA GLU A 951 14.47 31.91 -29.63
C GLU A 951 14.11 30.75 -30.56
N ARG A 952 14.85 30.62 -31.66
CA ARG A 952 14.82 29.46 -32.54
C ARG A 952 15.99 28.53 -32.26
N VAL A 953 15.66 27.29 -31.93
CA VAL A 953 16.61 26.21 -31.63
C VAL A 953 16.48 25.12 -32.69
N VAL A 954 17.60 24.48 -33.02
CA VAL A 954 17.64 23.27 -33.86
C VAL A 954 18.43 22.21 -33.08
N VAL A 955 17.85 21.01 -32.97
CA VAL A 955 18.51 19.79 -32.49
C VAL A 955 18.29 18.70 -33.54
N THR A 956 19.24 17.78 -33.67
CA THR A 956 19.10 16.61 -34.55
C THR A 956 18.93 15.34 -33.72
N ALA A 957 18.86 14.18 -34.38
CA ALA A 957 18.78 12.90 -33.68
C ALA A 957 19.83 11.91 -34.21
N SER A 958 20.50 11.24 -33.28
CA SER A 958 21.25 10.01 -33.58
C SER A 958 20.35 8.83 -33.22
N ILE A 959 20.18 7.90 -34.15
CA ILE A 959 19.27 6.75 -34.02
C ILE A 959 20.04 5.46 -34.28
N GLY A 960 19.76 4.41 -33.51
CA GLY A 960 20.17 3.04 -33.81
C GLY A 960 18.95 2.15 -33.88
N TYR A 961 18.94 1.15 -34.76
CA TYR A 961 17.79 0.26 -34.88
C TYR A 961 18.17 -1.19 -35.15
N THR A 962 17.36 -2.12 -34.64
CA THR A 962 17.40 -3.55 -34.97
C THR A 962 16.04 -4.00 -35.49
N ILE A 963 15.99 -5.13 -36.20
CA ILE A 963 14.77 -5.70 -36.77
C ILE A 963 14.58 -7.13 -36.29
N PHE A 964 13.49 -7.34 -35.57
CA PHE A 964 13.03 -8.66 -35.17
C PHE A 964 12.09 -9.25 -36.26
N PRO A 965 12.21 -10.54 -36.64
CA PRO A 965 13.05 -11.60 -36.07
C PRO A 965 14.37 -11.86 -36.83
N GLN A 966 14.90 -10.90 -37.59
CA GLN A 966 16.24 -11.05 -38.22
C GLN A 966 17.33 -11.09 -37.13
N ASP A 967 17.16 -10.23 -36.13
CA ASP A 967 17.76 -10.35 -34.81
C ASP A 967 16.75 -11.09 -33.89
N ASP A 968 16.79 -12.42 -33.84
CA ASP A 968 15.92 -13.25 -32.97
C ASP A 968 16.42 -13.28 -31.52
N ALA A 969 16.64 -12.10 -30.94
CA ALA A 969 17.08 -11.91 -29.56
C ALA A 969 15.90 -11.61 -28.61
N ASP A 970 16.16 -11.60 -27.30
CA ASP A 970 15.15 -11.17 -26.30
C ASP A 970 14.99 -9.65 -26.23
N ALA A 971 13.93 -9.19 -25.55
CA ALA A 971 13.54 -7.78 -25.52
C ALA A 971 14.63 -6.84 -24.97
N ASP A 972 15.32 -7.22 -23.88
CA ASP A 972 16.39 -6.40 -23.31
C ASP A 972 17.65 -6.40 -24.21
N THR A 973 17.94 -7.53 -24.87
CA THR A 973 19.03 -7.64 -25.85
C THR A 973 18.76 -6.79 -27.09
N LEU A 974 17.54 -6.80 -27.64
CA LEU A 974 17.13 -5.95 -28.77
C LEU A 974 17.27 -4.45 -28.45
N LEU A 975 16.91 -4.04 -27.23
CA LEU A 975 17.10 -2.65 -26.78
C LEU A 975 18.58 -2.28 -26.69
N ARG A 976 19.43 -3.18 -26.16
CA ARG A 976 20.89 -2.99 -26.12
C ARG A 976 21.51 -2.92 -27.52
N HIS A 977 21.07 -3.76 -28.44
CA HIS A 977 21.53 -3.76 -29.84
C HIS A 977 21.18 -2.45 -30.55
N ALA A 978 19.96 -1.92 -30.33
CA ALA A 978 19.56 -0.61 -30.84
C ALA A 978 20.38 0.54 -30.20
N ASP A 979 20.67 0.51 -28.90
CA ASP A 979 21.56 1.48 -28.22
C ASP A 979 23.00 1.43 -28.75
N GLN A 980 23.57 0.24 -28.96
CA GLN A 980 24.90 0.06 -29.55
C GLN A 980 24.97 0.66 -30.97
N ALA A 981 23.96 0.42 -31.81
CA ALA A 981 23.87 1.04 -33.13
C ALA A 981 23.67 2.58 -33.06
N MET A 982 22.97 3.08 -32.04
CA MET A 982 22.76 4.52 -31.83
C MET A 982 24.09 5.19 -31.43
N TYR A 983 24.91 4.52 -30.61
CA TYR A 983 26.24 4.99 -30.27
C TYR A 983 27.17 5.01 -31.50
N ALA A 984 27.09 4.01 -32.39
CA ALA A 984 27.78 4.03 -33.68
C ALA A 984 27.30 5.20 -34.58
N ALA A 985 25.99 5.48 -34.64
CA ALA A 985 25.44 6.64 -35.35
C ALA A 985 26.00 7.98 -34.82
N LYS A 986 26.15 8.13 -33.49
CA LYS A 986 26.81 9.28 -32.86
C LYS A 986 28.28 9.40 -33.30
N GLN A 987 29.04 8.31 -33.29
CA GLN A 987 30.46 8.31 -33.69
C GLN A 987 30.65 8.61 -35.18
N ALA A 988 29.82 8.05 -36.05
CA ALA A 988 29.91 8.24 -37.51
C ALA A 988 29.60 9.68 -37.99
N GLY A 989 29.19 10.58 -37.08
CA GLY A 989 29.02 12.01 -37.34
C GLY A 989 27.64 12.58 -37.00
N ARG A 990 26.82 11.88 -36.20
CA ARG A 990 25.49 12.32 -35.74
C ARG A 990 24.46 12.55 -36.87
N ASN A 991 23.25 13.00 -36.51
CA ASN A 991 22.11 13.27 -37.40
C ASN A 991 21.87 12.17 -38.44
N ARG A 992 21.72 10.92 -37.99
CA ARG A 992 21.52 9.74 -38.83
C ARG A 992 20.95 8.58 -38.04
N PHE A 993 20.39 7.60 -38.75
CA PHE A 993 20.17 6.26 -38.23
C PHE A 993 21.31 5.30 -38.62
N HIS A 994 21.46 4.21 -37.87
CA HIS A 994 22.35 3.09 -38.17
C HIS A 994 21.67 1.77 -37.77
N GLN A 995 21.87 0.71 -38.54
CA GLN A 995 21.32 -0.60 -38.25
C GLN A 995 22.31 -1.43 -37.40
N PHE A 996 21.80 -2.19 -36.44
CA PHE A 996 22.58 -3.24 -35.76
C PHE A 996 22.63 -4.51 -36.63
N ASP A 997 23.83 -4.92 -37.05
CA ASP A 997 24.01 -6.20 -37.74
C ASP A 997 24.27 -7.34 -36.74
N ALA A 998 23.18 -8.05 -36.42
CA ALA A 998 23.22 -9.23 -35.55
C ALA A 998 23.93 -10.44 -36.16
N ALA A 999 24.22 -10.48 -37.46
CA ALA A 999 25.10 -11.48 -38.06
C ALA A 999 26.58 -11.14 -37.80
N GLN A 1000 26.95 -9.86 -37.89
CA GLN A 1000 28.31 -9.39 -37.63
C GLN A 1000 28.73 -9.58 -36.16
N GLU A 1001 27.87 -9.27 -35.19
CA GLU A 1001 28.16 -9.51 -33.76
C GLU A 1001 28.26 -11.02 -33.44
N ARG A 1002 27.45 -11.89 -34.08
CA ARG A 1002 27.57 -13.35 -33.94
C ARG A 1002 28.89 -13.86 -34.52
N ALA A 1003 29.36 -13.31 -35.65
CA ALA A 1003 30.67 -13.63 -36.20
C ALA A 1003 31.80 -13.21 -35.25
N LEU A 1004 31.74 -12.01 -34.65
CA LEU A 1004 32.70 -11.54 -33.65
C LEU A 1004 32.75 -12.42 -32.39
N GLN A 1005 31.61 -12.95 -31.94
CA GLN A 1005 31.56 -13.87 -30.80
C GLN A 1005 32.14 -15.26 -31.14
N LEU A 1006 31.92 -15.76 -32.37
CA LEU A 1006 32.58 -16.97 -32.87
C LEU A 1006 34.11 -16.78 -32.98
N LEU A 1007 34.57 -15.62 -33.45
CA LEU A 1007 35.99 -15.24 -33.50
C LEU A 1007 36.67 -15.38 -32.13
N ARG A 1008 36.04 -14.83 -31.08
CA ARG A 1008 36.55 -14.89 -29.70
C ARG A 1008 36.62 -16.32 -29.15
N ALA A 1009 35.73 -17.21 -29.55
CA ALA A 1009 35.79 -18.62 -29.18
C ALA A 1009 36.91 -19.37 -29.94
N GLN A 1010 37.16 -19.01 -31.20
CA GLN A 1010 38.18 -19.63 -32.06
C GLN A 1010 39.61 -19.23 -31.65
N GLY A 1011 39.82 -18.03 -31.10
CA GLY A 1011 41.12 -17.57 -30.60
C GLY A 1011 41.74 -18.43 -29.49
N HIS A 1012 40.95 -19.23 -28.76
CA HIS A 1012 41.50 -20.22 -27.81
C HIS A 1012 42.19 -21.38 -28.55
N TYR A 1013 41.51 -21.96 -29.54
CA TYR A 1013 42.02 -23.10 -30.32
C TYR A 1013 43.28 -22.74 -31.12
N LEU A 1014 43.39 -21.51 -31.63
CA LEU A 1014 44.58 -21.06 -32.37
C LEU A 1014 45.82 -20.96 -31.48
N ARG A 1015 45.66 -20.52 -30.22
CA ARG A 1015 46.74 -20.51 -29.22
C ARG A 1015 47.24 -21.92 -28.91
N GLU A 1016 46.32 -22.89 -28.80
CA GLU A 1016 46.67 -24.30 -28.60
C GLU A 1016 47.30 -24.94 -29.84
N ALA A 1017 46.80 -24.63 -31.04
CA ALA A 1017 47.34 -25.11 -32.31
C ALA A 1017 48.79 -24.68 -32.54
N LEU A 1018 49.13 -23.43 -32.18
CA LEU A 1018 50.50 -22.91 -32.27
C LEU A 1018 51.43 -23.62 -31.27
N ALA A 1019 50.99 -23.78 -30.02
CA ALA A 1019 51.74 -24.50 -28.99
C ALA A 1019 51.93 -26.01 -29.30
N GLN A 1020 51.03 -26.59 -30.09
CA GLN A 1020 51.10 -27.99 -30.53
C GLN A 1020 51.81 -28.18 -31.89
N ALA A 1021 52.43 -27.13 -32.45
CA ALA A 1021 53.11 -27.14 -33.75
C ALA A 1021 52.24 -27.67 -34.91
N GLN A 1022 50.95 -27.32 -34.92
CA GLN A 1022 50.01 -27.73 -35.98
C GLN A 1022 50.12 -26.91 -37.28
N PHE A 1023 50.98 -25.90 -37.33
CA PHE A 1023 51.18 -25.07 -38.52
C PHE A 1023 52.40 -25.54 -39.33
N ILE A 1024 52.31 -25.44 -40.65
CA ILE A 1024 53.36 -25.84 -41.60
C ILE A 1024 53.44 -24.82 -42.75
N LEU A 1025 54.63 -24.66 -43.34
CA LEU A 1025 54.86 -23.72 -44.45
C LEU A 1025 54.75 -24.42 -45.81
N TYR A 1026 54.06 -23.78 -46.75
CA TYR A 1026 54.04 -24.15 -48.17
C TYR A 1026 54.73 -23.05 -48.98
N LEU A 1027 55.41 -23.42 -50.07
CA LEU A 1027 56.07 -22.49 -50.98
C LEU A 1027 55.25 -22.35 -52.27
N GLN A 1028 55.03 -21.11 -52.74
CA GLN A 1028 54.51 -20.85 -54.08
C GLN A 1028 55.61 -20.21 -54.96
N PRO A 1029 55.93 -20.80 -56.13
CA PRO A 1029 57.02 -20.30 -56.96
C PRO A 1029 56.71 -18.96 -57.64
N LYS A 1030 57.66 -18.04 -57.52
CA LYS A 1030 57.75 -16.81 -58.32
C LYS A 1030 58.63 -17.09 -59.53
N VAL A 1031 58.19 -16.80 -60.75
CA VAL A 1031 58.94 -17.07 -61.99
C VAL A 1031 59.09 -15.84 -62.86
N ASP A 1032 60.21 -15.71 -63.56
CA ASP A 1032 60.32 -14.83 -64.72
C ASP A 1032 59.73 -15.55 -65.95
N MET A 1033 58.61 -15.04 -66.45
CA MET A 1033 57.80 -15.65 -67.51
C MET A 1033 58.52 -15.70 -68.87
N ARG A 1034 59.56 -14.87 -69.07
CA ARG A 1034 60.26 -14.68 -70.37
C ARG A 1034 61.48 -15.58 -70.52
N SER A 1035 62.23 -15.74 -69.43
CA SER A 1035 63.38 -16.64 -69.30
C SER A 1035 62.93 -18.08 -69.01
N GLY A 1036 61.88 -18.23 -68.19
CA GLY A 1036 61.44 -19.52 -67.65
C GLY A 1036 62.10 -19.90 -66.33
N THR A 1037 62.89 -19.02 -65.69
CA THR A 1037 63.55 -19.34 -64.41
C THR A 1037 62.65 -19.05 -63.21
N VAL A 1038 62.69 -19.93 -62.21
CA VAL A 1038 62.23 -19.61 -60.85
C VAL A 1038 63.15 -18.53 -60.27
N VAL A 1039 62.57 -17.44 -59.76
CA VAL A 1039 63.30 -16.27 -59.24
C VAL A 1039 63.17 -16.12 -57.71
N GLY A 1040 62.32 -16.92 -57.08
CA GLY A 1040 62.07 -16.95 -55.64
C GLY A 1040 60.82 -17.78 -55.33
N ALA A 1041 60.35 -17.75 -54.09
CA ALA A 1041 59.04 -18.27 -53.71
C ALA A 1041 58.43 -17.50 -52.53
N GLU A 1042 57.11 -17.40 -52.51
CA GLU A 1042 56.38 -16.89 -51.34
C GLU A 1042 56.15 -17.99 -50.30
N VAL A 1043 56.33 -17.64 -49.03
CA VAL A 1043 56.06 -18.49 -47.87
C VAL A 1043 54.60 -18.30 -47.44
N LEU A 1044 53.81 -19.36 -47.60
CA LEU A 1044 52.38 -19.37 -47.34
C LEU A 1044 52.03 -20.40 -46.27
N SER A 1045 51.66 -19.93 -45.07
CA SER A 1045 51.29 -20.79 -43.94
C SER A 1045 50.05 -21.65 -44.21
N ARG A 1046 50.03 -22.85 -43.65
CA ARG A 1046 48.88 -23.77 -43.62
C ARG A 1046 48.70 -24.33 -42.21
N TRP A 1047 47.45 -24.60 -41.83
CA TRP A 1047 47.13 -25.24 -40.56
C TRP A 1047 46.76 -26.71 -40.80
N GLN A 1048 47.54 -27.63 -40.25
CA GLN A 1048 47.28 -29.07 -40.25
C GLN A 1048 46.36 -29.42 -39.06
N HIS A 1049 45.10 -29.03 -39.17
CA HIS A 1049 44.10 -29.24 -38.13
C HIS A 1049 43.79 -30.75 -37.96
N PRO A 1050 43.80 -31.31 -36.74
CA PRO A 1050 43.65 -32.75 -36.50
C PRO A 1050 42.42 -33.39 -37.16
N GLU A 1051 41.24 -32.76 -37.05
CA GLU A 1051 39.99 -33.26 -37.64
C GLU A 1051 39.73 -32.75 -39.08
N ARG A 1052 40.04 -31.49 -39.38
CA ARG A 1052 39.70 -30.84 -40.67
C ARG A 1052 40.73 -31.08 -41.78
N GLY A 1053 41.94 -31.57 -41.45
CA GLY A 1053 43.04 -31.70 -42.39
C GLY A 1053 43.73 -30.36 -42.66
N LEU A 1054 44.15 -30.13 -43.91
CA LEU A 1054 44.92 -28.95 -44.30
C LEU A 1054 43.99 -27.73 -44.55
N VAL A 1055 43.94 -26.81 -43.59
CA VAL A 1055 43.16 -25.57 -43.67
C VAL A 1055 43.99 -24.45 -44.33
N PRO A 1056 43.44 -23.73 -45.34
CA PRO A 1056 44.13 -22.64 -46.04
C PRO A 1056 44.16 -21.33 -45.22
N PRO A 1057 45.10 -20.40 -45.51
CA PRO A 1057 45.29 -19.17 -44.74
C PRO A 1057 44.05 -18.28 -44.69
N GLY A 1058 43.30 -18.15 -45.80
CA GLY A 1058 42.06 -17.37 -45.84
C GLY A 1058 40.93 -17.87 -44.92
N GLU A 1059 41.06 -19.05 -44.31
CA GLU A 1059 40.14 -19.56 -43.29
C GLU A 1059 40.61 -19.32 -41.84
N PHE A 1060 41.87 -18.92 -41.61
CA PHE A 1060 42.42 -18.77 -40.24
C PHE A 1060 43.23 -17.50 -39.96
N LEU A 1061 43.80 -16.83 -40.96
CA LEU A 1061 44.46 -15.53 -40.74
C LEU A 1061 43.48 -14.44 -40.27
N PRO A 1062 42.24 -14.34 -40.81
CA PRO A 1062 41.22 -13.39 -40.29
C PRO A 1062 40.72 -13.70 -38.87
N LEU A 1063 41.19 -14.80 -38.25
CA LEU A 1063 40.93 -15.17 -36.86
C LEU A 1063 42.10 -14.79 -35.92
N LEU A 1064 43.25 -14.40 -36.50
CA LEU A 1064 44.43 -13.92 -35.80
C LEU A 1064 44.55 -12.39 -35.85
N GLU A 1065 44.17 -11.78 -36.97
CA GLU A 1065 44.15 -10.33 -37.19
C GLU A 1065 43.50 -9.57 -36.02
N GLY A 1066 44.20 -8.58 -35.47
CA GLY A 1066 43.70 -7.77 -34.35
C GLY A 1066 43.81 -8.43 -32.97
N THR A 1067 44.54 -9.55 -32.84
CA THR A 1067 44.69 -10.27 -31.57
C THR A 1067 46.15 -10.38 -31.14
N ASP A 1068 46.39 -10.57 -29.83
CA ASP A 1068 47.74 -10.81 -29.26
C ASP A 1068 48.48 -12.02 -29.88
N LEU A 1069 47.80 -12.88 -30.65
CA LEU A 1069 48.38 -14.02 -31.35
C LEU A 1069 48.98 -13.67 -32.71
N GLU A 1070 48.60 -12.54 -33.32
CA GLU A 1070 49.03 -12.13 -34.65
C GLU A 1070 50.56 -12.00 -34.74
N ILE A 1071 51.16 -11.31 -33.75
CA ILE A 1071 52.61 -11.11 -33.66
C ILE A 1071 53.32 -12.46 -33.45
N GLY A 1072 52.95 -13.23 -32.42
CA GLY A 1072 53.59 -14.52 -32.11
C GLY A 1072 53.42 -15.59 -33.20
N PHE A 1073 52.37 -15.51 -34.01
CA PHE A 1073 52.24 -16.31 -35.21
C PHE A 1073 53.22 -15.84 -36.31
N GLY A 1074 53.31 -14.53 -36.56
CA GLY A 1074 54.29 -13.95 -37.48
C GLY A 1074 55.74 -14.26 -37.10
N GLU A 1075 56.06 -14.27 -35.80
CA GLU A 1075 57.38 -14.71 -35.31
C GLU A 1075 57.69 -16.16 -35.70
N TRP A 1076 56.72 -17.06 -35.49
CA TRP A 1076 56.85 -18.47 -35.86
C TRP A 1076 57.03 -18.65 -37.37
N VAL A 1077 56.28 -17.91 -38.20
CA VAL A 1077 56.41 -17.96 -39.66
C VAL A 1077 57.83 -17.55 -40.10
N ALA A 1078 58.39 -16.49 -39.52
CA ALA A 1078 59.71 -16.01 -39.89
C ALA A 1078 60.84 -16.99 -39.52
N GLU A 1079 60.83 -17.54 -38.31
CA GLU A 1079 61.84 -18.52 -37.88
C GLU A 1079 61.76 -19.81 -38.71
N ALA A 1080 60.54 -20.27 -39.02
CA ALA A 1080 60.32 -21.41 -39.89
C ALA A 1080 60.76 -21.11 -41.34
N ALA A 1081 60.55 -19.90 -41.85
CA ALA A 1081 60.99 -19.49 -43.19
C ALA A 1081 62.52 -19.41 -43.31
N LEU A 1082 63.22 -18.88 -42.30
CA LEU A 1082 64.69 -18.90 -42.23
C LEU A 1082 65.23 -20.34 -42.18
N THR A 1083 64.55 -21.23 -41.44
CA THR A 1083 64.85 -22.66 -41.43
C THR A 1083 64.66 -23.33 -42.80
N VAL A 1084 63.67 -22.89 -43.59
CA VAL A 1084 63.48 -23.36 -44.98
C VAL A 1084 64.55 -22.79 -45.92
N LEU A 1085 64.97 -21.53 -45.75
CA LEU A 1085 66.07 -20.93 -46.52
C LEU A 1085 67.38 -21.72 -46.35
N GLU A 1086 67.74 -22.09 -45.12
CA GLU A 1086 68.91 -22.95 -44.88
C GLU A 1086 68.81 -24.30 -45.60
N GLN A 1087 67.62 -24.92 -45.64
CA GLN A 1087 67.42 -26.19 -46.34
C GLN A 1087 67.50 -26.06 -47.87
N LEU A 1088 67.01 -24.95 -48.44
CA LEU A 1088 67.16 -24.65 -49.87
C LEU A 1088 68.64 -24.40 -50.24
N GLN A 1089 69.40 -23.73 -49.36
CA GLN A 1089 70.86 -23.57 -49.52
C GLN A 1089 71.61 -24.89 -49.46
N ASP A 1090 71.32 -25.75 -48.47
CA ASP A 1090 71.95 -27.07 -48.32
C ASP A 1090 71.63 -28.01 -49.51
N ARG A 1091 70.53 -27.75 -50.24
CA ARG A 1091 70.17 -28.40 -51.51
C ARG A 1091 70.73 -27.70 -52.76
N GLY A 1092 71.51 -26.62 -52.60
CA GLY A 1092 72.18 -25.90 -53.70
C GLY A 1092 71.31 -24.91 -54.46
N MET A 1093 70.18 -24.46 -53.89
CA MET A 1093 69.21 -23.55 -54.53
C MET A 1093 69.03 -22.24 -53.74
N PRO A 1094 70.04 -21.35 -53.71
CA PRO A 1094 69.92 -20.04 -53.07
C PRO A 1094 69.00 -19.11 -53.88
N MET A 1095 67.72 -19.07 -53.50
CA MET A 1095 66.70 -18.17 -54.04
C MET A 1095 66.05 -17.38 -52.89
N PRO A 1096 65.55 -16.15 -53.12
CA PRO A 1096 64.85 -15.41 -52.10
C PRO A 1096 63.52 -16.09 -51.73
N LEU A 1097 63.22 -16.12 -50.43
CA LEU A 1097 61.90 -16.42 -49.91
C LEU A 1097 61.24 -15.14 -49.41
N SER A 1098 59.99 -14.95 -49.81
CA SER A 1098 59.19 -13.79 -49.44
C SER A 1098 58.24 -14.14 -48.28
N ILE A 1099 58.24 -13.32 -47.24
CA ILE A 1099 57.56 -13.57 -45.96
C ILE A 1099 56.60 -12.42 -45.67
N ASN A 1100 55.31 -12.73 -45.59
CA ASN A 1100 54.27 -11.77 -45.20
C ASN A 1100 54.39 -11.36 -43.73
N ILE A 1101 54.40 -10.05 -43.45
CA ILE A 1101 54.47 -9.49 -42.10
C ILE A 1101 53.22 -8.64 -41.79
N ALA A 1102 52.58 -8.99 -40.67
CA ALA A 1102 51.44 -8.28 -40.11
C ALA A 1102 51.73 -6.80 -39.81
N ALA A 1103 50.76 -5.92 -40.10
CA ALA A 1103 50.88 -4.47 -39.87
C ALA A 1103 51.23 -4.14 -38.40
N GLN A 1104 50.63 -4.85 -37.44
CA GLN A 1104 50.89 -4.63 -36.01
C GLN A 1104 52.30 -5.05 -35.58
N HIS A 1105 52.93 -5.99 -36.30
CA HIS A 1105 54.29 -6.43 -36.02
C HIS A 1105 55.32 -5.45 -36.61
N LEU A 1106 55.10 -5.01 -37.86
CA LEU A 1106 55.92 -3.97 -38.51
C LEU A 1106 55.95 -2.65 -37.73
N GLN A 1107 54.87 -2.33 -37.02
CA GLN A 1107 54.73 -1.11 -36.21
C GLN A 1107 55.39 -1.20 -34.81
N GLN A 1108 55.95 -2.35 -34.42
CA GLN A 1108 56.69 -2.44 -33.14
C GLN A 1108 58.02 -1.68 -33.24
N PRO A 1109 58.38 -0.82 -32.26
CA PRO A 1109 59.60 0.00 -32.32
C PRO A 1109 60.91 -0.80 -32.42
N ASP A 1110 60.90 -2.06 -32.00
CA ASP A 1110 62.01 -2.99 -31.99
C ASP A 1110 61.97 -4.03 -33.14
N PHE A 1111 61.04 -3.92 -34.09
CA PHE A 1111 60.89 -4.89 -35.20
C PHE A 1111 62.18 -5.10 -36.01
N ALA A 1112 62.93 -4.03 -36.28
CA ALA A 1112 64.21 -4.13 -37.01
C ALA A 1112 65.29 -4.86 -36.18
N ASP A 1113 65.36 -4.62 -34.87
CA ASP A 1113 66.27 -5.33 -33.97
C ASP A 1113 65.86 -6.80 -33.78
N TRP A 1114 64.57 -7.09 -33.80
CA TRP A 1114 64.00 -8.44 -33.78
C TRP A 1114 64.36 -9.23 -35.06
N VAL A 1115 64.22 -8.64 -36.26
CA VAL A 1115 64.69 -9.25 -37.51
C VAL A 1115 66.21 -9.48 -37.49
N ALA A 1116 66.99 -8.52 -36.97
CA ALA A 1116 68.43 -8.69 -36.77
C ALA A 1116 68.75 -9.89 -35.86
N GLY A 1117 67.98 -10.07 -34.78
CA GLY A 1117 68.06 -11.21 -33.88
C GLY A 1117 67.77 -12.55 -34.57
N CYS A 1118 66.74 -12.62 -35.42
CA CYS A 1118 66.40 -13.83 -36.19
C CYS A 1118 67.51 -14.19 -37.20
N LEU A 1119 68.03 -13.21 -37.94
CA LEU A 1119 69.18 -13.40 -38.84
C LEU A 1119 70.45 -13.82 -38.08
N ALA A 1120 70.66 -13.32 -36.86
CA ALA A 1120 71.78 -13.73 -36.01
C ALA A 1120 71.66 -15.18 -35.48
N ARG A 1121 70.43 -15.72 -35.36
CA ARG A 1121 70.20 -17.16 -35.08
C ARG A 1121 70.48 -18.04 -36.31
N HIS A 1122 70.33 -17.49 -37.52
CA HIS A 1122 70.50 -18.19 -38.80
C HIS A 1122 71.68 -17.64 -39.64
N PRO A 1123 72.94 -17.68 -39.15
CA PRO A 1123 74.10 -17.05 -39.79
C PRO A 1123 74.53 -17.67 -41.13
N ARG A 1124 73.84 -18.73 -41.58
CA ARG A 1124 74.03 -19.31 -42.92
C ARG A 1124 73.23 -18.57 -44.00
N VAL A 1125 72.17 -17.84 -43.62
CA VAL A 1125 71.25 -17.15 -44.52
C VAL A 1125 71.73 -15.70 -44.78
N PRO A 1126 72.15 -15.34 -46.00
CA PRO A 1126 72.33 -13.94 -46.37
C PRO A 1126 70.98 -13.21 -46.33
N ALA A 1127 70.96 -12.02 -45.73
CA ALA A 1127 69.76 -11.19 -45.62
C ALA A 1127 69.06 -10.92 -46.97
N HIS A 1128 69.81 -10.88 -48.08
CA HIS A 1128 69.26 -10.65 -49.43
C HIS A 1128 68.45 -11.83 -50.01
N LEU A 1129 68.41 -12.98 -49.31
CA LEU A 1129 67.49 -14.07 -49.60
C LEU A 1129 66.20 -13.98 -48.77
N VAL A 1130 66.07 -12.97 -47.91
CA VAL A 1130 64.83 -12.64 -47.21
C VAL A 1130 64.19 -11.45 -47.93
N GLU A 1131 62.94 -11.62 -48.35
CA GLU A 1131 62.06 -10.55 -48.81
C GLU A 1131 60.92 -10.41 -47.80
N ILE A 1132 60.72 -9.22 -47.23
CA ILE A 1132 59.60 -8.95 -46.33
C ILE A 1132 58.48 -8.32 -47.15
N GLU A 1133 57.30 -8.94 -47.10
CA GLU A 1133 56.09 -8.48 -47.82
C GLU A 1133 55.14 -7.78 -46.84
N ILE A 1134 54.70 -6.59 -47.22
CA ILE A 1134 53.81 -5.73 -46.42
C ILE A 1134 52.65 -5.23 -47.30
N THR A 1135 51.42 -5.28 -46.81
CA THR A 1135 50.25 -4.85 -47.60
C THR A 1135 50.15 -3.33 -47.73
N GLU A 1136 49.52 -2.84 -48.79
CA GLU A 1136 49.33 -1.39 -49.04
C GLU A 1136 48.77 -0.65 -47.81
N SER A 1137 47.78 -1.27 -47.12
CA SER A 1137 47.15 -0.71 -45.93
C SER A 1137 48.08 -0.60 -44.71
N ALA A 1138 49.03 -1.53 -44.55
CA ALA A 1138 49.95 -1.54 -43.41
C ALA A 1138 50.85 -0.29 -43.36
N ALA A 1139 51.22 0.22 -44.53
CA ALA A 1139 52.14 1.35 -44.67
C ALA A 1139 51.50 2.74 -44.42
N LEU A 1140 50.18 2.82 -44.22
CA LEU A 1140 49.44 4.09 -44.14
C LEU A 1140 49.28 4.66 -42.72
N TYR A 1141 49.55 3.89 -41.67
CA TYR A 1141 49.28 4.28 -40.27
C TYR A 1141 50.29 5.29 -39.69
N ASP A 1142 51.60 5.02 -39.80
CA ASP A 1142 52.67 6.00 -39.58
C ASP A 1142 53.76 5.83 -40.64
N LEU A 1143 53.63 6.59 -41.72
CA LEU A 1143 54.55 6.58 -42.86
C LEU A 1143 55.99 6.94 -42.46
N SER A 1144 56.20 7.68 -41.37
CA SER A 1144 57.52 8.07 -40.86
C SER A 1144 58.20 6.87 -40.20
N ALA A 1145 57.56 6.31 -39.18
CA ALA A 1145 58.09 5.17 -38.43
C ALA A 1145 58.27 3.93 -39.33
N VAL A 1146 57.32 3.68 -40.23
CA VAL A 1146 57.42 2.58 -41.21
C VAL A 1146 58.59 2.83 -42.19
N ALA A 1147 58.76 4.04 -42.75
CA ALA A 1147 59.86 4.31 -43.67
C ALA A 1147 61.24 4.17 -42.99
N ASP A 1148 61.39 4.59 -41.73
CA ASP A 1148 62.63 4.42 -40.98
C ASP A 1148 62.92 2.94 -40.66
N THR A 1149 61.89 2.17 -40.29
CA THR A 1149 61.99 0.71 -40.07
C THR A 1149 62.38 -0.04 -41.35
N LEU A 1150 61.74 0.27 -42.49
CA LEU A 1150 62.07 -0.32 -43.78
C LEU A 1150 63.48 0.07 -44.27
N ASN A 1151 63.94 1.29 -43.98
CA ASN A 1151 65.34 1.69 -44.21
C ASN A 1151 66.32 0.86 -43.38
N ALA A 1152 66.02 0.57 -42.11
CA ALA A 1152 66.86 -0.28 -41.26
C ALA A 1152 66.94 -1.72 -41.78
N LEU A 1153 65.82 -2.32 -42.18
CA LEU A 1153 65.77 -3.65 -42.80
C LEU A 1153 66.63 -3.72 -44.08
N ARG A 1154 66.51 -2.73 -44.96
CA ARG A 1154 67.30 -2.65 -46.20
C ARG A 1154 68.78 -2.33 -45.94
N ALA A 1155 69.12 -1.64 -44.86
CA ALA A 1155 70.50 -1.45 -44.43
C ALA A 1155 71.16 -2.75 -43.93
N MET A 1156 70.38 -3.71 -43.40
CA MET A 1156 70.84 -5.08 -43.13
C MET A 1156 70.93 -5.96 -44.39
N GLY A 1157 70.41 -5.48 -45.53
CA GLY A 1157 70.38 -6.20 -46.80
C GLY A 1157 69.13 -7.06 -47.02
N VAL A 1158 68.10 -6.96 -46.16
CA VAL A 1158 66.79 -7.56 -46.40
C VAL A 1158 66.07 -6.79 -47.51
N THR A 1159 65.38 -7.49 -48.42
CA THR A 1159 64.59 -6.85 -49.49
C THR A 1159 63.15 -6.61 -49.05
N VAL A 1160 62.49 -5.58 -49.60
CA VAL A 1160 61.12 -5.21 -49.20
C VAL A 1160 60.18 -5.23 -50.40
N ALA A 1161 59.03 -5.90 -50.26
CA ALA A 1161 57.94 -5.94 -51.22
C ALA A 1161 56.68 -5.25 -50.65
N LEU A 1162 56.00 -4.46 -51.49
CA LEU A 1162 54.66 -3.93 -51.20
C LEU A 1162 53.60 -4.78 -51.91
N ASP A 1163 52.58 -5.20 -51.18
CA ASP A 1163 51.53 -6.14 -51.60
C ASP A 1163 50.12 -5.52 -51.68
N ASP A 1164 49.20 -6.25 -52.29
CA ASP A 1164 47.79 -5.87 -52.54
C ASP A 1164 47.62 -4.55 -53.34
N PHE A 1165 48.64 -4.12 -54.08
CA PHE A 1165 48.72 -2.74 -54.57
C PHE A 1165 47.66 -2.42 -55.63
N GLY A 1166 46.93 -1.33 -55.38
CA GLY A 1166 45.85 -0.81 -56.22
C GLY A 1166 44.46 -0.98 -55.62
N THR A 1167 44.32 -1.76 -54.55
CA THR A 1167 43.05 -1.97 -53.84
C THR A 1167 42.67 -0.78 -52.94
N GLY A 1168 43.65 0.07 -52.56
CA GLY A 1168 43.47 1.21 -51.66
C GLY A 1168 43.46 2.59 -52.32
N TYR A 1169 43.10 3.61 -51.52
CA TYR A 1169 43.13 5.03 -51.93
C TYR A 1169 44.54 5.65 -51.83
N SER A 1170 45.56 5.00 -52.40
CA SER A 1170 46.95 5.47 -52.33
C SER A 1170 47.19 6.77 -53.09
N SER A 1171 47.71 7.78 -52.39
CA SER A 1171 48.37 8.92 -53.02
C SER A 1171 49.77 8.53 -53.50
N LEU A 1172 50.10 8.87 -54.75
CA LEU A 1172 51.47 8.88 -55.32
C LEU A 1172 52.54 9.50 -54.40
N THR A 1173 52.12 10.36 -53.47
CA THR A 1173 52.97 11.01 -52.45
C THR A 1173 53.56 10.02 -51.44
N TYR A 1174 52.82 8.96 -51.06
CA TYR A 1174 53.26 7.96 -50.08
C TYR A 1174 54.28 6.99 -50.67
N LEU A 1175 53.96 6.47 -51.85
CA LEU A 1175 54.75 5.51 -52.60
C LEU A 1175 56.17 6.03 -52.89
N ARG A 1176 56.32 7.34 -53.12
CA ARG A 1176 57.62 8.01 -53.28
C ARG A 1176 58.50 8.05 -52.01
N ARG A 1177 57.92 7.83 -50.82
CA ARG A 1177 58.62 7.92 -49.52
C ARG A 1177 59.00 6.55 -48.93
N LEU A 1178 58.35 5.47 -49.37
CA LEU A 1178 58.59 4.13 -48.87
C LEU A 1178 59.81 3.50 -49.58
N PRO A 1179 60.83 3.02 -48.83
CA PRO A 1179 62.00 2.38 -49.41
C PRO A 1179 61.71 0.90 -49.65
N MET A 1180 61.29 0.57 -50.87
CA MET A 1180 60.96 -0.80 -51.30
C MET A 1180 61.72 -1.22 -52.57
N ASP A 1181 61.73 -2.52 -52.85
CA ASP A 1181 62.46 -3.16 -53.97
C ASP A 1181 61.53 -3.86 -54.97
N THR A 1182 60.37 -4.31 -54.49
CA THR A 1182 59.34 -5.02 -55.27
C THR A 1182 57.96 -4.41 -55.02
N LEU A 1183 57.12 -4.41 -56.06
CA LEU A 1183 55.71 -4.10 -55.98
C LEU A 1183 54.92 -5.26 -56.60
N LYS A 1184 54.00 -5.86 -55.84
CA LYS A 1184 53.10 -6.93 -56.27
C LYS A 1184 51.80 -6.30 -56.78
N ILE A 1185 51.34 -6.70 -57.97
CA ILE A 1185 50.02 -6.30 -58.50
C ILE A 1185 49.01 -7.29 -57.96
N ASP A 1186 47.97 -6.80 -57.27
CA ASP A 1186 46.90 -7.65 -56.71
C ASP A 1186 46.23 -8.56 -57.76
N GLN A 1187 45.88 -9.76 -57.30
CA GLN A 1187 45.25 -10.81 -58.08
C GLN A 1187 43.87 -10.42 -58.63
N SER A 1188 43.10 -9.51 -58.01
CA SER A 1188 41.77 -9.17 -58.52
C SER A 1188 41.85 -8.47 -59.88
N PHE A 1189 42.75 -7.50 -60.02
CA PHE A 1189 43.00 -6.81 -61.29
C PHE A 1189 43.61 -7.74 -62.35
N VAL A 1190 44.47 -8.67 -61.94
CA VAL A 1190 45.06 -9.68 -62.86
C VAL A 1190 44.03 -10.71 -63.31
N HIS A 1191 43.04 -11.05 -62.48
CA HIS A 1191 41.89 -11.87 -62.87
C HIS A 1191 40.97 -11.09 -63.83
N GLY A 1192 40.63 -9.84 -63.51
CA GLY A 1192 39.66 -9.03 -64.25
C GLY A 1192 40.15 -8.45 -65.59
N MET A 1193 41.44 -8.13 -65.75
CA MET A 1193 41.99 -7.41 -66.93
C MET A 1193 41.75 -8.03 -68.32
N MET A 1194 41.31 -9.28 -68.40
CA MET A 1194 40.94 -9.94 -69.65
C MET A 1194 39.48 -9.67 -70.08
N GLY A 1195 38.64 -9.17 -69.17
CA GLY A 1195 37.23 -8.86 -69.38
C GLY A 1195 36.83 -7.42 -69.05
N ASP A 1196 37.45 -6.80 -68.03
CA ASP A 1196 37.18 -5.41 -67.64
C ASP A 1196 38.28 -4.44 -68.14
N PRO A 1197 37.93 -3.42 -68.96
CA PRO A 1197 38.86 -2.37 -69.37
C PRO A 1197 39.41 -1.52 -68.22
N GLY A 1198 38.69 -1.42 -67.10
CA GLY A 1198 39.12 -0.71 -65.89
C GLY A 1198 40.29 -1.40 -65.21
N ASP A 1199 40.16 -2.70 -64.93
CA ASP A 1199 41.23 -3.50 -64.32
C ASP A 1199 42.48 -3.54 -65.22
N LEU A 1200 42.29 -3.66 -66.53
CA LEU A 1200 43.38 -3.57 -67.51
C LEU A 1200 44.09 -2.21 -67.46
N ALA A 1201 43.34 -1.11 -67.27
CA ALA A 1201 43.92 0.23 -67.11
C ALA A 1201 44.66 0.40 -65.77
N ILE A 1202 44.18 -0.25 -64.69
CA ILE A 1202 44.87 -0.29 -63.39
C ILE A 1202 46.19 -1.04 -63.52
N VAL A 1203 46.20 -2.27 -64.07
CA VAL A 1203 47.43 -3.05 -64.30
C VAL A 1203 48.44 -2.27 -65.16
N GLN A 1204 47.99 -1.59 -66.21
CA GLN A 1204 48.85 -0.70 -67.02
C GLN A 1204 49.42 0.47 -66.20
N GLY A 1205 48.59 1.12 -65.38
CA GLY A 1205 48.99 2.21 -64.50
C GLY A 1205 50.04 1.78 -63.48
N VAL A 1206 49.84 0.64 -62.81
CA VAL A 1206 50.76 0.08 -61.81
C VAL A 1206 52.12 -0.25 -62.42
N ILE A 1207 52.16 -0.95 -63.57
CA ILE A 1207 53.42 -1.27 -64.27
C ILE A 1207 54.16 0.01 -64.70
N GLY A 1208 53.44 1.00 -65.23
CA GLY A 1208 54.02 2.29 -65.62
C GLY A 1208 54.56 3.10 -64.42
N LEU A 1209 53.86 3.05 -63.30
CA LEU A 1209 54.24 3.71 -62.04
C LEU A 1209 55.52 3.09 -61.47
N ALA A 1210 55.53 1.77 -61.27
CA ALA A 1210 56.68 1.08 -60.69
C ALA A 1210 57.95 1.24 -61.56
N ARG A 1211 57.81 1.16 -62.89
CA ARG A 1211 58.88 1.46 -63.86
C ARG A 1211 59.40 2.90 -63.77
N SER A 1212 58.57 3.85 -63.36
CA SER A 1212 58.95 5.26 -63.20
C SER A 1212 59.76 5.53 -61.93
N PHE A 1213 59.58 4.71 -60.88
CA PHE A 1213 60.34 4.79 -59.63
C PHE A 1213 61.52 3.79 -59.56
N GLY A 1214 61.53 2.76 -60.42
CA GLY A 1214 62.61 1.77 -60.51
C GLY A 1214 62.39 0.47 -59.73
N TYR A 1215 61.17 0.22 -59.23
CA TYR A 1215 60.83 -1.00 -58.50
C TYR A 1215 60.66 -2.20 -59.44
N ARG A 1216 60.94 -3.42 -58.94
CA ARG A 1216 60.56 -4.67 -59.61
C ARG A 1216 59.03 -4.81 -59.57
N VAL A 1217 58.45 -5.43 -60.61
CA VAL A 1217 57.01 -5.71 -60.67
C VAL A 1217 56.77 -7.19 -60.86
N ILE A 1218 55.97 -7.77 -59.98
CA ILE A 1218 55.43 -9.12 -60.07
C ILE A 1218 53.91 -9.07 -60.08
N ALA A 1219 53.27 -9.90 -60.90
CA ALA A 1219 51.81 -10.03 -60.93
C ALA A 1219 51.36 -11.26 -60.12
N GLU A 1220 50.46 -11.06 -59.16
CA GLU A 1220 49.78 -12.12 -58.43
C GLU A 1220 48.68 -12.78 -59.29
N GLY A 1221 48.12 -13.90 -58.82
CA GLY A 1221 46.86 -14.43 -59.38
C GLY A 1221 46.89 -14.86 -60.86
N VAL A 1222 48.06 -15.14 -61.45
CA VAL A 1222 48.13 -15.58 -62.86
C VAL A 1222 47.62 -17.04 -62.98
N GLU A 1223 46.37 -17.21 -63.39
CA GLU A 1223 45.68 -18.50 -63.51
C GLU A 1223 45.69 -19.08 -64.94
N THR A 1224 45.86 -18.24 -65.97
CA THR A 1224 45.81 -18.61 -67.39
C THR A 1224 47.10 -18.23 -68.15
N VAL A 1225 47.32 -18.86 -69.31
CA VAL A 1225 48.47 -18.53 -70.17
C VAL A 1225 48.26 -17.16 -70.81
N GLU A 1226 47.01 -16.83 -71.14
CA GLU A 1226 46.56 -15.59 -71.77
C GLU A 1226 46.82 -14.36 -70.87
N GLN A 1227 46.57 -14.45 -69.57
CA GLN A 1227 46.94 -13.41 -68.60
C GLN A 1227 48.45 -13.14 -68.61
N GLY A 1228 49.29 -14.19 -68.54
CA GLY A 1228 50.74 -14.04 -68.62
C GLY A 1228 51.22 -13.47 -69.97
N GLN A 1229 50.53 -13.78 -71.07
CA GLN A 1229 50.80 -13.16 -72.38
C GLN A 1229 50.45 -11.66 -72.40
N MET A 1230 49.38 -11.23 -71.72
CA MET A 1230 49.03 -9.82 -71.58
C MET A 1230 50.06 -9.10 -70.72
N LEU A 1231 50.38 -9.62 -69.53
CA LEU A 1231 51.38 -9.05 -68.62
C LEU A 1231 52.75 -8.85 -69.29
N LEU A 1232 53.21 -9.84 -70.07
CA LEU A 1232 54.43 -9.74 -70.87
C LEU A 1232 54.37 -8.66 -71.96
N GLN A 1233 53.20 -8.36 -72.52
CA GLN A 1233 53.02 -7.25 -73.48
C GLN A 1233 53.00 -5.89 -72.79
N LEU A 1234 52.43 -5.81 -71.58
CA LEU A 1234 52.43 -4.58 -70.76
C LEU A 1234 53.80 -4.29 -70.12
N GLY A 1235 54.68 -5.30 -70.04
CA GLY A 1235 56.07 -5.17 -69.60
C GLY A 1235 56.34 -5.72 -68.19
N CYS A 1236 55.38 -6.40 -67.56
CA CYS A 1236 55.61 -7.18 -66.36
C CYS A 1236 56.28 -8.52 -66.75
N LEU A 1237 57.43 -8.82 -66.14
CA LEU A 1237 58.24 -10.01 -66.48
C LEU A 1237 58.08 -11.15 -65.46
N GLN A 1238 57.76 -10.83 -64.21
CA GLN A 1238 57.65 -11.79 -63.12
C GLN A 1238 56.18 -12.06 -62.79
N ALA A 1239 55.86 -13.30 -62.43
CA ALA A 1239 54.51 -13.68 -62.03
C ALA A 1239 54.50 -14.77 -60.95
N GLN A 1240 53.38 -14.80 -60.22
CA GLN A 1240 52.96 -15.83 -59.28
C GLN A 1240 51.49 -16.20 -59.59
N GLY A 1241 51.12 -17.47 -59.40
CA GLY A 1241 49.74 -17.92 -59.65
C GLY A 1241 49.62 -19.38 -60.09
N TYR A 1242 48.39 -19.87 -60.17
CA TYR A 1242 48.09 -21.28 -60.41
C TYR A 1242 48.39 -21.77 -61.85
N CYS A 1243 48.63 -20.87 -62.80
CA CYS A 1243 49.18 -21.20 -64.13
C CYS A 1243 50.62 -21.74 -64.05
N ILE A 1244 51.34 -21.37 -62.99
CA ILE A 1244 52.74 -21.76 -62.75
C ILE A 1244 52.75 -23.01 -61.86
N ALA A 1245 52.28 -22.84 -60.63
CA ALA A 1245 51.98 -23.93 -59.70
C ALA A 1245 51.06 -23.45 -58.57
N ARG A 1246 50.41 -24.40 -57.92
CA ARG A 1246 49.80 -24.18 -56.60
C ARG A 1246 50.88 -24.18 -55.52
N PRO A 1247 50.67 -23.52 -54.37
CA PRO A 1247 51.53 -23.65 -53.19
C PRO A 1247 51.71 -25.12 -52.81
N MET A 1248 52.94 -25.53 -52.49
CA MET A 1248 53.28 -26.93 -52.21
C MET A 1248 54.30 -27.08 -51.06
N PRO A 1249 54.41 -28.25 -50.40
CA PRO A 1249 55.46 -28.53 -49.41
C PRO A 1249 56.88 -28.36 -49.97
N LEU A 1250 57.85 -28.16 -49.07
CA LEU A 1250 59.26 -27.92 -49.44
C LEU A 1250 59.87 -29.02 -50.34
N GLU A 1251 59.68 -30.31 -50.02
CA GLU A 1251 60.27 -31.39 -50.83
C GLU A 1251 59.60 -31.49 -52.22
N ASP A 1252 58.30 -31.21 -52.32
CA ASP A 1252 57.59 -31.15 -53.60
C ASP A 1252 58.09 -29.95 -54.44
N PHE A 1253 58.34 -28.80 -53.79
CA PHE A 1253 58.90 -27.61 -54.42
C PHE A 1253 60.33 -27.85 -54.94
N ILE A 1254 61.17 -28.54 -54.15
CA ILE A 1254 62.52 -28.97 -54.54
C ILE A 1254 62.46 -29.91 -55.76
N GLY A 1255 61.50 -30.84 -55.79
CA GLY A 1255 61.29 -31.74 -56.93
C GLY A 1255 60.73 -31.04 -58.17
N TRP A 1256 59.83 -30.07 -57.99
CA TRP A 1256 59.17 -29.33 -59.08
C TRP A 1256 60.10 -28.35 -59.79
N THR A 1257 60.92 -27.61 -59.04
CA THR A 1257 61.80 -26.52 -59.56
C THR A 1257 62.59 -26.89 -60.82
N PRO A 1258 63.34 -28.03 -60.89
CA PRO A 1258 64.08 -28.41 -62.10
C PRO A 1258 63.21 -28.96 -63.25
N THR A 1259 61.91 -29.17 -63.05
CA THR A 1259 60.98 -29.66 -64.08
C THR A 1259 60.18 -28.55 -64.76
N TRP A 1260 60.15 -27.34 -64.18
CA TRP A 1260 59.39 -26.20 -64.70
C TRP A 1260 59.86 -25.77 -66.10
N GLN A 1261 58.90 -25.50 -66.98
CA GLN A 1261 59.12 -24.89 -68.29
C GLN A 1261 58.01 -23.88 -68.59
N PRO A 1262 58.33 -22.67 -69.09
CA PRO A 1262 57.32 -21.65 -69.35
C PRO A 1262 56.39 -22.09 -70.50
N PRO A 1263 55.06 -21.91 -70.38
CA PRO A 1263 54.09 -22.24 -71.43
C PRO A 1263 54.48 -21.68 -72.81
N ALA A 1264 54.22 -22.45 -73.87
CA ALA A 1264 54.58 -22.10 -75.25
C ALA A 1264 53.98 -20.76 -75.72
N GLY A 1265 52.90 -20.29 -75.09
CA GLY A 1265 52.32 -18.96 -75.31
C GLY A 1265 53.26 -17.82 -74.89
N TRP A 1266 53.99 -17.96 -73.79
CA TRP A 1266 54.93 -16.94 -73.28
C TRP A 1266 56.23 -16.91 -74.09
N GLN A 1267 56.68 -18.08 -74.56
CA GLN A 1267 57.90 -18.22 -75.38
C GLN A 1267 57.83 -17.48 -76.74
N ARG A 1268 56.62 -17.23 -77.28
CA ARG A 1268 56.42 -16.56 -78.58
C ARG A 1268 56.85 -15.09 -78.60
N ASN A 1269 56.90 -14.41 -77.45
CA ASN A 1269 57.29 -13.00 -77.34
C ASN A 1269 58.79 -12.80 -77.06
N ARG A 1270 59.65 -13.75 -77.45
CA ARG A 1270 61.11 -13.52 -77.49
C ARG A 1270 61.44 -12.59 -78.68
N PRO A 1271 61.97 -11.37 -78.46
CA PRO A 1271 62.60 -10.63 -79.55
C PRO A 1271 63.85 -11.39 -80.03
N VAL A 1272 64.12 -11.34 -81.33
CA VAL A 1272 65.34 -11.88 -81.92
C VAL A 1272 66.45 -10.84 -81.76
N LEU A 1273 67.34 -11.09 -80.80
CA LEU A 1273 68.57 -10.34 -80.47
C LEU A 1273 68.40 -8.81 -80.44
#